data_AF-A0A1G8KGH3-F1
#
_entry.id   AF-A0A1G8KGH3-F1
#
_cell.length_a   1.000
_cell.length_b   1.000
_cell.length_c   1.000
_cell.angle_alpha   90.00
_cell.angle_beta   90.00
_cell.angle_gamma   90.00
#
_symmetry.space_group_name_H-M   'P 1'
#
loop_
_entity.id
_entity.type
_entity.pdbx_description
1 polymer ?
#
loop_
_entity_poly.entity_id
_entity_poly.type
_entity_poly.pdbx_seq_one_letter_code
_entity_poly.pdbx_strand_id
1 'polypeptide(L)'
;MQRFGRLLATALRGLLGLCCLVLVLLALYVSLGRQLVPLVAEYREQLVEQASAKLGLPVSVGALDGHWRGFGPVIEVHDIQIGEGPGALRLERVRLTPDVFGSLMARQPRVDALEFAGLHLRFREGEDGQWQVEGLPQPSQASDPRQLIDLLLTPGRLSLLDSQITFLPRDMQPQTLSYLSLTLHNGVFGQRLDGRVNLPDGQPLSLRVDGRVNRDDWQRSSLDAYLSLPQSDWAKWLPPRLTQSWRVVQAKAGGEVWLRVEQGVAQNAVLRLNAPQIQAAYDGREPVSIGDLGVGLYLSREGDDLRLRVADLAANFGNTRWGEAELELLRHSGDDEHWQLRADRLDLAPLVPLIESLAPLPDAAVAWLGGLKPSGVLHNLNLDYWPQRQGVQRLTYASNLEKVGVSAYREVPAVANVDGTFSGNLGGGQLDASAQDFMLHLAMLFPEPWRFRKANARLFWSWDDQAFTLGSHLMQVEGDVGRLGGDMLIRLMHDSSKESYMDLRVGLRDGDGRFTPLFLPTVLPEMSQDLAHWLSTAIKGGRVEQGYFQWQGSLQKGAAPEAHVMSLYFKVHDGELDYQPGWPALSQAEGEVLVQNNDVRIHAQSGRILQSQVRDVSVDIPAVPHGEVSHLLIDGTVDSNLADGLKILQDSPLGVQQAFAGWSGEGPLQGHLKLDIPLAKAQANKTRAVVDFATENARLKISKPLLELSQLKGAFRYDTNSGLSGQNIVAQALGARVAGSIRAEGSPGVPRSRILVGGQVALKNLLEWGGVKQTLPVAGRVPYQLDLLIDGKDSQLQVNSSLQGVAIDLPAPFGKAADESRPSSWSMTLEGPERRYWASYDKLASLAYAAPADNLLGGRGELRLGGDSAQLPGAAGVQVRGRVANLDAEAWQAALKQYSNNDVQGAAGLLRGANLQIGNFRGFGVSMDNLTLDLARLDSSWQLGLNSSLLAGQVVIADGGSRPMQIRLDRLDLPKNPTNDLANLPTQAPDPLAKVDPRSLPAMDVSIRQLTQGGKPIGAWSFNVRPTTSGTSFNNLNLDLRGLKVSGGLRWEGPVAATYSRFQGRLEGKNLTDVLKAWDFAPTATSERFSLDVDGGWQGSPAHISLRHFDGRLEADMRKGQFVEVEGGANALRVFGLLNFNAISRRLRLDFSDLLGKGLSYDRVRGVLTATDGVYLTREPIRLTGPSSNIEMNGTLDMAHDQIDAKLLVTLPVTNNLPLAALLVGAPAVGGALFVVDKLLGDRVARFASVQYSVKGPWQSPNIAFEKPFEKPR
;
A
#
# COMPACT_ATOMS: atom_id res chain seq x y z
N MET A 1 116.97 88.56 6.35
CA MET A 1 115.74 88.67 5.51
C MET A 1 116.00 89.18 4.08
N GLN A 2 116.85 90.19 3.85
CA GLN A 2 117.10 90.72 2.48
C GLN A 2 117.77 89.74 1.47
N ARG A 3 118.56 88.75 1.91
CA ARG A 3 119.19 87.75 1.01
C ARG A 3 118.20 86.70 0.49
N PHE A 4 117.20 86.34 1.29
CA PHE A 4 116.16 85.37 0.90
C PHE A 4 115.19 85.99 -0.11
N GLY A 5 114.83 87.28 0.07
CA GLY A 5 114.00 88.01 -0.89
C GLY A 5 114.64 88.18 -2.28
N ARG A 6 115.97 88.32 -2.36
CA ARG A 6 116.68 88.39 -3.66
C ARG A 6 116.76 87.04 -4.36
N LEU A 7 117.06 85.96 -3.64
CA LEU A 7 117.08 84.60 -4.19
C LEU A 7 115.68 84.17 -4.67
N LEU A 8 114.64 84.51 -3.91
CA LEU A 8 113.27 84.25 -4.32
C LEU A 8 112.88 85.07 -5.56
N ALA A 9 113.31 86.34 -5.66
CA ALA A 9 113.04 87.17 -6.83
C ALA A 9 113.79 86.72 -8.10
N THR A 10 115.03 86.23 -8.00
CA THR A 10 115.75 85.65 -9.15
C THR A 10 115.20 84.28 -9.53
N ALA A 11 114.83 83.45 -8.56
CA ALA A 11 114.13 82.19 -8.83
C ALA A 11 112.78 82.47 -9.50
N LEU A 12 111.99 83.43 -9.01
CA LEU A 12 110.70 83.81 -9.59
C LEU A 12 110.85 84.38 -10.99
N ARG A 13 111.85 85.22 -11.27
CA ARG A 13 112.11 85.71 -12.64
C ARG A 13 112.60 84.60 -13.58
N GLY A 14 113.42 83.68 -13.09
CA GLY A 14 113.83 82.50 -13.86
C GLY A 14 112.63 81.59 -14.17
N LEU A 15 111.75 81.39 -13.20
CA LEU A 15 110.54 80.59 -13.34
C LEU A 15 109.51 81.27 -14.26
N LEU A 16 109.35 82.60 -14.15
CA LEU A 16 108.49 83.39 -15.05
C LEU A 16 109.05 83.45 -16.47
N GLY A 17 110.37 83.61 -16.63
CA GLY A 17 111.03 83.56 -17.94
C GLY A 17 110.91 82.19 -18.61
N LEU A 18 111.07 81.11 -17.84
CA LEU A 18 110.86 79.74 -18.29
C LEU A 18 109.39 79.48 -18.64
N CYS A 19 108.45 79.98 -17.83
CA CYS A 19 107.02 79.94 -18.15
C CYS A 19 106.70 80.68 -19.46
N CYS A 20 107.28 81.87 -19.67
CA CYS A 20 107.03 82.65 -20.87
C CYS A 20 107.61 81.98 -22.13
N LEU A 21 108.82 81.39 -22.02
CA LEU A 21 109.42 80.57 -23.08
C LEU A 21 108.54 79.36 -23.43
N VAL A 22 108.07 78.64 -22.40
CA VAL A 22 107.17 77.49 -22.59
C VAL A 22 105.88 77.93 -23.28
N LEU A 23 105.28 79.05 -22.87
CA LEU A 23 104.06 79.58 -23.50
C LEU A 23 104.27 79.95 -24.98
N VAL A 24 105.40 80.58 -25.33
CA VAL A 24 105.72 80.91 -26.73
C VAL A 24 105.93 79.64 -27.56
N LEU A 25 106.63 78.64 -27.04
CA LEU A 25 106.81 77.35 -27.72
C LEU A 25 105.48 76.61 -27.89
N LEU A 26 104.58 76.69 -26.90
CA LEU A 26 103.26 76.08 -26.94
C LEU A 26 102.35 76.78 -27.96
N ALA A 27 102.40 78.11 -28.04
CA ALA A 27 101.70 78.88 -29.05
C ALA A 27 102.23 78.59 -30.47
N LEU A 28 103.56 78.48 -30.64
CA LEU A 28 104.17 78.06 -31.91
C LEU A 28 103.72 76.66 -32.30
N TYR A 29 103.72 75.71 -31.36
CA TYR A 29 103.24 74.34 -31.58
C TYR A 29 101.78 74.29 -32.05
N VAL A 30 100.87 75.01 -31.37
CA VAL A 30 99.46 75.05 -31.75
C VAL A 30 99.26 75.73 -33.11
N SER A 31 100.00 76.82 -33.38
CA SER A 31 99.91 77.53 -34.66
C SER A 31 100.43 76.68 -35.83
N LEU A 32 101.58 76.03 -35.66
CA LEU A 32 102.18 75.14 -36.66
C LEU A 32 101.26 73.93 -36.92
N GLY A 33 100.73 73.34 -35.85
CA GLY A 33 99.77 72.25 -35.91
C GLY A 33 98.51 72.60 -36.70
N ARG A 34 97.90 73.76 -36.44
CA ARG A 34 96.73 74.26 -37.19
C ARG A 34 96.97 74.42 -38.69
N GLN A 35 98.20 74.76 -39.08
CA GLN A 35 98.55 75.00 -40.47
C GLN A 35 98.94 73.71 -41.21
N LEU A 36 99.54 72.74 -40.51
CA LEU A 36 100.01 71.48 -41.11
C LEU A 36 98.96 70.36 -41.13
N VAL A 37 98.06 70.29 -40.14
CA VAL A 37 97.12 69.17 -40.01
C VAL A 37 96.11 69.04 -41.15
N PRO A 38 95.62 70.12 -41.79
CA PRO A 38 94.78 69.99 -42.99
C PRO A 38 95.46 69.26 -44.16
N LEU A 39 96.82 69.23 -44.22
CA LEU A 39 97.57 68.51 -45.27
C LEU A 39 97.39 66.99 -45.19
N VAL A 40 96.85 66.46 -44.09
CA VAL A 40 96.55 65.02 -43.95
C VAL A 40 95.60 64.54 -45.06
N ALA A 41 94.76 65.42 -45.61
CA ALA A 41 93.89 65.10 -46.74
C ALA A 41 94.65 64.61 -47.99
N GLU A 42 95.88 65.09 -48.23
CA GLU A 42 96.72 64.66 -49.37
C GLU A 42 97.19 63.19 -49.23
N TYR A 43 97.17 62.64 -48.02
CA TYR A 43 97.59 61.26 -47.74
C TYR A 43 96.45 60.24 -47.92
N ARG A 44 95.27 60.64 -48.42
CA ARG A 44 94.11 59.75 -48.62
C ARG A 44 94.44 58.52 -49.47
N GLU A 45 95.11 58.71 -50.61
CA GLU A 45 95.44 57.59 -51.51
C GLU A 45 96.45 56.62 -50.89
N GLN A 46 97.46 57.15 -50.19
CA GLN A 46 98.45 56.34 -49.48
C GLN A 46 97.80 55.54 -48.33
N LEU A 47 96.82 56.14 -47.64
CA LEU A 47 96.06 55.47 -46.59
C LEU A 47 95.20 54.33 -47.16
N VAL A 48 94.54 54.56 -48.31
CA VAL A 48 93.76 53.51 -49.01
C VAL A 48 94.67 52.37 -49.49
N GLU A 49 95.82 52.68 -50.07
CA GLU A 49 96.78 51.67 -50.55
C GLU A 49 97.34 50.83 -49.39
N GLN A 50 97.79 51.48 -48.31
CA GLN A 50 98.30 50.78 -47.13
C GLN A 50 97.22 50.00 -46.38
N ALA A 51 96.00 50.54 -46.28
CA ALA A 51 94.88 49.84 -45.65
C ALA A 51 94.48 48.62 -46.47
N SER A 52 94.37 48.74 -47.80
CA SER A 52 94.04 47.62 -48.69
C SER A 52 95.11 46.53 -48.66
N ALA A 53 96.39 46.92 -48.64
CA ALA A 53 97.51 45.99 -48.53
C ALA A 53 97.54 45.23 -47.19
N LYS A 54 97.21 45.89 -46.07
CA LYS A 54 97.17 45.26 -44.75
C LYS A 54 95.91 44.42 -44.51
N LEU A 55 94.77 44.84 -45.06
CA LEU A 55 93.48 44.16 -44.87
C LEU A 55 93.25 43.04 -45.90
N GLY A 56 94.01 43.01 -47.00
CA GLY A 56 93.84 42.03 -48.08
C GLY A 56 92.52 42.18 -48.83
N LEU A 57 91.85 43.33 -48.70
CA LEU A 57 90.54 43.65 -49.27
C LEU A 57 90.59 45.05 -49.90
N PRO A 58 89.77 45.33 -50.94
CA PRO A 58 89.66 46.68 -51.48
C PRO A 58 89.01 47.60 -50.45
N VAL A 59 89.71 48.68 -50.08
CA VAL A 59 89.20 49.73 -49.18
C VAL A 59 88.91 50.97 -50.00
N SER A 60 87.74 51.57 -49.84
CA SER A 60 87.44 52.91 -50.34
C SER A 60 87.12 53.85 -49.18
N VAL A 61 87.54 55.10 -49.31
CA VAL A 61 87.37 56.17 -48.32
C VAL A 61 86.77 57.37 -49.04
N GLY A 62 85.64 57.91 -48.60
CA GLY A 62 85.06 59.12 -49.19
C GLY A 62 85.95 60.34 -49.01
N ALA A 63 86.21 60.72 -47.77
CA ALA A 63 87.01 61.88 -47.41
C ALA A 63 87.96 61.61 -46.23
N LEU A 64 89.10 62.30 -46.21
CA LEU A 64 90.08 62.30 -45.12
C LEU A 64 90.32 63.75 -44.71
N ASP A 65 89.90 64.12 -43.50
CA ASP A 65 89.98 65.47 -42.98
C ASP A 65 90.88 65.51 -41.73
N GLY A 66 91.69 66.57 -41.63
CA GLY A 66 92.48 66.86 -40.44
C GLY A 66 92.12 68.23 -39.90
N HIS A 67 91.79 68.33 -38.60
CA HIS A 67 91.61 69.60 -37.92
C HIS A 67 92.32 69.63 -36.55
N TRP A 68 92.52 70.83 -36.00
CA TRP A 68 93.20 71.00 -34.72
C TRP A 68 92.20 71.40 -33.64
N ARG A 69 92.10 70.62 -32.56
CA ARG A 69 91.17 70.86 -31.46
C ARG A 69 91.93 70.88 -30.12
N GLY A 70 91.86 72.01 -29.41
CA GLY A 70 92.61 72.19 -28.16
C GLY A 70 94.13 72.18 -28.38
N PHE A 71 94.83 71.25 -27.75
CA PHE A 71 96.29 71.07 -27.85
C PHE A 71 96.71 69.89 -28.75
N GLY A 72 95.81 69.31 -29.55
CA GLY A 72 96.15 68.16 -30.40
C GLY A 72 95.46 68.15 -31.76
N PRO A 73 95.98 67.34 -32.71
CA PRO A 73 95.34 67.06 -33.98
C PRO A 73 94.16 66.10 -33.79
N VAL A 74 93.17 66.21 -34.65
CA VAL A 74 92.07 65.23 -34.81
C VAL A 74 91.99 64.87 -36.29
N ILE A 75 92.02 63.58 -36.57
CA ILE A 75 91.94 63.04 -37.92
C ILE A 75 90.58 62.35 -38.06
N GLU A 76 89.80 62.72 -39.07
CA GLU A 76 88.50 62.15 -39.37
C GLU A 76 88.51 61.52 -40.77
N VAL A 77 87.93 60.34 -40.88
CA VAL A 77 87.78 59.58 -42.12
C VAL A 77 86.30 59.31 -42.33
N HIS A 78 85.73 59.74 -43.45
CA HIS A 78 84.31 59.59 -43.76
C HIS A 78 84.08 58.59 -44.90
N ASP A 79 82.91 57.94 -44.86
CA ASP A 79 82.41 56.99 -45.86
C ASP A 79 83.44 55.89 -46.19
N ILE A 80 83.77 55.08 -45.19
CA ILE A 80 84.71 53.96 -45.33
C ILE A 80 83.93 52.72 -45.75
N GLN A 81 84.36 52.12 -46.85
CA GLN A 81 83.83 50.84 -47.32
C GLN A 81 84.99 49.84 -47.48
N ILE A 82 84.84 48.66 -46.89
CA ILE A 82 85.83 47.57 -46.94
C ILE A 82 85.18 46.39 -47.65
N GLY A 83 85.70 45.99 -48.82
CA GLY A 83 85.18 44.93 -49.68
C GLY A 83 84.23 45.40 -50.79
N GLU A 84 83.86 44.49 -51.69
CA GLU A 84 82.98 44.74 -52.83
C GLU A 84 81.61 44.03 -52.69
N GLY A 85 80.56 44.66 -53.23
CA GLY A 85 79.20 44.09 -53.29
C GLY A 85 78.29 44.39 -52.08
N PRO A 86 77.12 43.73 -52.00
CA PRO A 86 76.10 43.96 -50.96
C PRO A 86 76.57 43.62 -49.53
N GLY A 87 77.64 42.84 -49.41
CA GLY A 87 78.26 42.45 -48.14
C GLY A 87 79.38 43.38 -47.69
N ALA A 88 79.74 44.42 -48.42
CA ALA A 88 80.84 45.31 -48.03
C ALA A 88 80.58 45.93 -46.65
N LEU A 89 81.59 45.92 -45.79
CA LEU A 89 81.53 46.53 -44.47
C LEU A 89 81.52 48.05 -44.65
N ARG A 90 80.46 48.70 -44.16
CA ARG A 90 80.26 50.15 -44.26
C ARG A 90 80.38 50.80 -42.90
N LEU A 91 81.08 51.91 -42.89
CA LEU A 91 81.36 52.69 -41.70
C LEU A 91 81.30 54.16 -42.09
N GLU A 92 80.33 54.89 -41.53
CA GLU A 92 80.09 56.29 -41.90
C GLU A 92 81.27 57.18 -41.53
N ARG A 93 81.87 56.98 -40.35
CA ARG A 93 82.93 57.88 -39.85
C ARG A 93 83.86 57.21 -38.86
N VAL A 94 85.16 57.49 -38.97
CA VAL A 94 86.20 57.18 -37.98
C VAL A 94 86.88 58.46 -37.54
N ARG A 95 86.97 58.69 -36.23
CA ARG A 95 87.70 59.80 -35.63
C ARG A 95 88.86 59.25 -34.78
N LEU A 96 90.08 59.68 -35.10
CA LEU A 96 91.30 59.35 -34.38
C LEU A 96 91.85 60.63 -33.72
N THR A 97 92.07 60.58 -32.41
CA THR A 97 92.73 61.64 -31.64
C THR A 97 94.06 61.11 -31.08
N PRO A 98 95.21 61.51 -31.64
CA PRO A 98 96.52 61.13 -31.11
C PRO A 98 96.80 61.76 -29.74
N ASP A 99 97.42 61.00 -28.83
CA ASP A 99 97.92 61.53 -27.56
C ASP A 99 99.31 62.13 -27.78
N VAL A 100 99.39 63.40 -28.18
CA VAL A 100 100.68 64.01 -28.55
C VAL A 100 101.63 64.09 -27.36
N PHE A 101 101.14 64.43 -26.17
CA PHE A 101 101.97 64.56 -24.98
C PHE A 101 102.42 63.20 -24.45
N GLY A 102 101.51 62.23 -24.33
CA GLY A 102 101.84 60.87 -23.91
C GLY A 102 102.71 60.14 -24.93
N SER A 103 102.57 60.43 -26.22
CA SER A 103 103.45 59.89 -27.26
C SER A 103 104.88 60.40 -27.13
N LEU A 104 105.05 61.71 -26.89
CA LEU A 104 106.35 62.35 -26.68
C LEU A 104 107.04 61.82 -25.41
N MET A 105 106.31 61.68 -24.31
CA MET A 105 106.84 61.16 -23.05
C MET A 105 107.23 59.68 -23.15
N ALA A 106 106.43 58.88 -23.86
CA ALA A 106 106.69 57.46 -24.03
C ALA A 106 107.64 57.12 -25.20
N ARG A 107 108.05 58.12 -26.01
CA ARG A 107 108.83 57.96 -27.25
C ARG A 107 108.22 56.95 -28.25
N GLN A 108 106.90 56.76 -28.19
CA GLN A 108 106.15 55.86 -29.07
C GLN A 108 104.80 56.49 -29.40
N PRO A 109 104.23 56.28 -30.60
CA PRO A 109 102.89 56.77 -30.92
C PRO A 109 101.84 56.16 -29.98
N ARG A 110 100.99 57.01 -29.39
CA ARG A 110 99.85 56.63 -28.54
C ARG A 110 98.57 57.32 -29.03
N VAL A 111 97.44 56.64 -28.85
CA VAL A 111 96.11 57.11 -29.24
C VAL A 111 95.33 57.46 -27.97
N ASP A 112 94.84 58.69 -27.88
CA ASP A 112 93.99 59.13 -26.76
C ASP A 112 92.57 58.58 -26.94
N ALA A 113 91.95 58.88 -28.08
CA ALA A 113 90.59 58.44 -28.39
C ALA A 113 90.45 57.91 -29.82
N LEU A 114 89.70 56.83 -29.97
CA LEU A 114 89.30 56.23 -31.24
C LEU A 114 87.78 56.04 -31.25
N GLU A 115 87.09 56.68 -32.19
CA GLU A 115 85.63 56.69 -32.30
C GLU A 115 85.20 56.19 -33.68
N PHE A 116 84.35 55.18 -33.70
CA PHE A 116 83.72 54.59 -34.87
C PHE A 116 82.23 54.95 -34.86
N ALA A 117 81.67 55.45 -35.95
CA ALA A 117 80.25 55.80 -36.05
C ALA A 117 79.62 55.21 -37.31
N GLY A 118 78.37 54.75 -37.19
CA GLY A 118 77.60 54.23 -38.32
C GLY A 118 78.14 52.91 -38.89
N LEU A 119 78.58 52.00 -38.01
CA LEU A 119 79.06 50.68 -38.43
C LEU A 119 77.87 49.76 -38.69
N HIS A 120 77.77 49.21 -39.90
CA HIS A 120 76.75 48.21 -40.25
C HIS A 120 77.39 46.83 -40.41
N LEU A 121 77.08 45.91 -39.48
CA LEU A 121 77.55 44.51 -39.53
C LEU A 121 76.40 43.55 -39.72
N ARG A 122 76.60 42.54 -40.57
CA ARG A 122 75.66 41.43 -40.76
C ARG A 122 76.36 40.12 -40.42
N PHE A 123 75.79 39.36 -39.50
CA PHE A 123 76.27 38.04 -39.10
C PHE A 123 75.32 36.99 -39.66
N ARG A 124 75.85 36.00 -40.39
CA ARG A 124 75.09 34.86 -40.93
C ARG A 124 75.58 33.57 -40.28
N GLU A 125 74.64 32.73 -39.83
CA GLU A 125 74.94 31.38 -39.34
C GLU A 125 75.19 30.44 -40.53
N GLY A 126 76.38 29.80 -40.59
CA GLY A 126 76.77 28.81 -41.60
C GLY A 126 76.16 27.43 -41.36
N GLU A 127 76.39 26.48 -42.29
CA GLU A 127 75.88 25.10 -42.17
C GLU A 127 76.48 24.33 -40.99
N ASP A 128 77.70 24.70 -40.60
CA ASP A 128 78.46 24.20 -39.46
C ASP A 128 78.06 24.85 -38.12
N GLY A 129 77.05 25.74 -38.14
CA GLY A 129 76.61 26.50 -36.98
C GLY A 129 77.57 27.64 -36.57
N GLN A 130 78.60 27.93 -37.37
CA GLN A 130 79.51 29.05 -37.09
C GLN A 130 78.94 30.37 -37.62
N TRP A 131 79.08 31.42 -36.82
CA TRP A 131 78.70 32.77 -37.24
C TRP A 131 79.80 33.40 -38.10
N GLN A 132 79.43 33.83 -39.30
CA GLN A 132 80.32 34.50 -40.23
C GLN A 132 79.86 35.96 -40.43
N VAL A 133 80.81 36.90 -40.45
CA VAL A 133 80.52 38.28 -40.83
C VAL A 133 80.42 38.34 -42.34
N GLU A 134 79.26 38.75 -42.86
CA GLU A 134 79.05 38.92 -44.29
C GLU A 134 80.01 39.98 -44.84
N GLY A 135 80.84 39.61 -45.83
CA GLY A 135 81.79 40.51 -46.50
C GLY A 135 83.25 40.45 -46.04
N LEU A 136 83.56 39.75 -44.93
CA LEU A 136 84.94 39.52 -44.49
C LEU A 136 85.38 38.07 -44.77
N PRO A 137 86.62 37.83 -45.20
CA PRO A 137 87.14 36.48 -45.39
C PRO A 137 87.28 35.76 -44.04
N GLN A 138 86.96 34.47 -44.02
CA GLN A 138 87.05 33.64 -42.81
C GLN A 138 88.53 33.50 -42.41
N PRO A 139 88.94 33.88 -41.18
CA PRO A 139 90.31 33.68 -40.72
C PRO A 139 90.66 32.19 -40.70
N SER A 140 91.78 31.80 -41.31
CA SER A 140 92.26 30.42 -41.41
C SER A 140 92.82 29.85 -40.09
N GLN A 141 92.91 30.65 -39.03
CA GLN A 141 93.32 30.27 -37.69
C GLN A 141 92.46 31.01 -36.64
N ALA A 142 92.12 30.32 -35.55
CA ALA A 142 91.41 30.94 -34.42
C ALA A 142 92.25 32.11 -33.89
N SER A 143 91.69 33.32 -33.95
CA SER A 143 92.36 34.54 -33.50
C SER A 143 92.63 34.46 -32.00
N ASP A 144 93.87 34.69 -31.56
CA ASP A 144 94.21 34.72 -30.13
C ASP A 144 93.47 35.90 -29.46
N PRO A 145 92.60 35.65 -28.46
CA PRO A 145 91.84 36.69 -27.76
C PRO A 145 92.73 37.80 -27.18
N ARG A 146 93.99 37.48 -26.85
CA ARG A 146 94.95 38.44 -26.30
C ARG A 146 95.22 39.59 -27.27
N GLN A 147 95.33 39.30 -28.56
CA GLN A 147 95.57 40.32 -29.58
C GLN A 147 94.40 41.31 -29.69
N LEU A 148 93.17 40.81 -29.56
CA LEU A 148 91.96 41.65 -29.55
C LEU A 148 91.87 42.48 -28.27
N ILE A 149 92.16 41.88 -27.10
CA ILE A 149 92.19 42.59 -25.82
C ILE A 149 93.25 43.70 -25.87
N ASP A 150 94.44 43.41 -26.36
CA ASP A 150 95.50 44.41 -26.51
C ASP A 150 95.07 45.57 -27.43
N LEU A 151 94.43 45.27 -28.57
CA LEU A 151 93.90 46.30 -29.48
C LEU A 151 92.82 47.17 -28.81
N LEU A 152 91.90 46.57 -28.05
CA LEU A 152 90.84 47.28 -27.34
C LEU A 152 91.38 48.13 -26.17
N LEU A 153 92.46 47.69 -25.54
CA LEU A 153 93.11 48.37 -24.41
C LEU A 153 94.21 49.36 -24.84
N THR A 154 94.49 49.48 -26.14
CA THR A 154 95.49 50.40 -26.68
C THR A 154 95.06 51.88 -26.60
N PRO A 155 93.87 52.29 -27.07
CA PRO A 155 93.41 53.67 -26.96
C PRO A 155 92.94 53.99 -25.52
N GLY A 156 93.12 55.23 -25.05
CA GLY A 156 92.59 55.68 -23.75
C GLY A 156 91.05 55.64 -23.68
N ARG A 157 90.39 55.91 -24.81
CA ARG A 157 88.94 55.77 -25.00
C ARG A 157 88.63 55.17 -26.37
N LEU A 158 87.82 54.12 -26.40
CA LEU A 158 87.29 53.50 -27.61
C LEU A 158 85.77 53.63 -27.63
N SER A 159 85.21 54.24 -28.67
CA SER A 159 83.75 54.44 -28.80
C SER A 159 83.24 53.87 -30.13
N LEU A 160 82.13 53.15 -30.10
CA LEU A 160 81.35 52.73 -31.25
C LEU A 160 79.96 53.35 -31.09
N LEU A 161 79.52 54.20 -32.01
CA LEU A 161 78.29 54.99 -31.91
C LEU A 161 77.36 54.71 -33.11
N ASP A 162 76.06 54.88 -32.89
CA ASP A 162 75.02 54.84 -33.94
C ASP A 162 75.15 53.65 -34.89
N SER A 163 75.57 52.49 -34.38
CA SER A 163 75.90 51.32 -35.20
C SER A 163 74.74 50.33 -35.26
N GLN A 164 74.69 49.48 -36.28
CA GLN A 164 73.64 48.50 -36.49
C GLN A 164 74.23 47.10 -36.69
N ILE A 165 73.73 46.12 -35.94
CA ILE A 165 74.14 44.72 -36.08
C ILE A 165 72.91 43.89 -36.45
N THR A 166 72.95 43.22 -37.60
CA THR A 166 71.89 42.30 -38.04
C THR A 166 72.37 40.86 -37.94
N PHE A 167 71.67 40.04 -37.17
CA PHE A 167 71.87 38.60 -37.11
C PHE A 167 70.91 37.90 -38.07
N LEU A 168 71.42 36.94 -38.83
CA LEU A 168 70.70 36.08 -39.77
C LEU A 168 70.84 34.63 -39.29
N PRO A 169 70.06 34.20 -38.26
CA PRO A 169 70.09 32.83 -37.77
C PRO A 169 69.45 31.88 -38.79
N ARG A 170 69.81 30.60 -38.78
CA ARG A 170 69.29 29.61 -39.74
C ARG A 170 67.81 29.31 -39.54
N ASP A 171 67.40 29.14 -38.29
CA ASP A 171 66.09 28.61 -37.90
C ASP A 171 65.11 29.71 -37.41
N MET A 172 65.46 30.98 -37.60
CA MET A 172 64.69 32.14 -37.10
C MET A 172 64.70 33.30 -38.10
N GLN A 173 63.82 34.28 -37.91
CA GLN A 173 63.84 35.51 -38.71
C GLN A 173 65.05 36.39 -38.38
N PRO A 174 65.53 37.23 -39.33
CA PRO A 174 66.64 38.14 -39.09
C PRO A 174 66.34 39.11 -37.93
N GLN A 175 67.27 39.26 -37.00
CA GLN A 175 67.14 40.12 -35.82
C GLN A 175 68.10 41.29 -35.92
N THR A 176 67.62 42.53 -35.78
CA THR A 176 68.42 43.73 -36.01
C THR A 176 68.55 44.59 -34.76
N LEU A 177 69.74 44.61 -34.17
CA LEU A 177 70.13 45.54 -33.12
C LEU A 177 70.41 46.92 -33.71
N SER A 178 69.63 47.92 -33.29
CA SER A 178 69.73 49.29 -33.81
C SER A 178 70.29 50.24 -32.75
N TYR A 179 70.92 51.34 -33.18
CA TYR A 179 71.50 52.36 -32.30
C TYR A 179 72.50 51.81 -31.27
N LEU A 180 73.31 50.81 -31.67
CA LEU A 180 74.36 50.25 -30.83
C LEU A 180 75.39 51.34 -30.51
N SER A 181 75.52 51.65 -29.23
CA SER A 181 76.50 52.57 -28.68
C SER A 181 77.31 51.87 -27.60
N LEU A 182 78.60 51.63 -27.84
CA LEU A 182 79.55 51.05 -26.89
C LEU A 182 80.68 52.04 -26.62
N THR A 183 81.02 52.27 -25.36
CA THR A 183 82.16 53.13 -24.98
C THR A 183 83.00 52.45 -23.93
N LEU A 184 84.24 52.11 -24.29
CA LEU A 184 85.27 51.57 -23.41
C LEU A 184 86.21 52.69 -22.97
N HIS A 185 86.31 52.90 -21.67
CA HIS A 185 87.26 53.81 -21.04
C HIS A 185 88.39 52.99 -20.40
N ASN A 186 89.63 53.29 -20.79
CA ASN A 186 90.83 52.64 -20.29
C ASN A 186 91.61 53.64 -19.41
N GLY A 187 91.52 53.51 -18.09
CA GLY A 187 92.16 54.41 -17.13
C GLY A 187 93.12 53.72 -16.16
N VAL A 188 93.77 54.52 -15.30
CA VAL A 188 94.68 54.02 -14.25
C VAL A 188 93.94 53.20 -13.18
N PHE A 189 92.65 53.47 -12.97
CA PHE A 189 91.83 52.84 -11.93
C PHE A 189 91.10 51.57 -12.39
N GLY A 190 91.13 51.25 -13.70
CA GLY A 190 90.45 50.11 -14.29
C GLY A 190 89.87 50.41 -15.67
N GLN A 191 89.17 49.44 -16.23
CA GLN A 191 88.43 49.53 -17.47
C GLN A 191 86.94 49.65 -17.19
N ARG A 192 86.24 50.46 -17.96
CA ARG A 192 84.78 50.60 -17.90
C ARG A 192 84.19 50.58 -19.30
N LEU A 193 83.30 49.64 -19.56
CA LEU A 193 82.52 49.52 -20.78
C LEU A 193 81.06 49.90 -20.49
N ASP A 194 80.59 50.99 -21.07
CA ASP A 194 79.17 51.33 -21.10
C ASP A 194 78.58 50.97 -22.47
N GLY A 195 77.41 50.34 -22.48
CA GLY A 195 76.72 49.90 -23.69
C GLY A 195 75.23 50.22 -23.68
N ARG A 196 74.69 50.64 -24.83
CA ARG A 196 73.25 50.78 -25.08
C ARG A 196 72.90 50.28 -26.46
N VAL A 197 71.76 49.62 -26.59
CA VAL A 197 71.28 49.10 -27.87
C VAL A 197 69.76 49.01 -27.84
N ASN A 198 69.11 49.27 -28.97
CA ASN A 198 67.68 48.99 -29.14
C ASN A 198 67.50 47.60 -29.74
N LEU A 199 66.70 46.78 -29.06
CA LEU A 199 66.26 45.49 -29.54
C LEU A 199 65.33 45.66 -30.77
N PRO A 200 65.15 44.64 -31.63
CA PRO A 200 64.22 44.63 -32.76
C PRO A 200 62.77 45.03 -32.45
N ASP A 201 62.31 44.92 -31.20
CA ASP A 201 61.00 45.41 -30.74
C ASP A 201 60.99 46.90 -30.34
N GLY A 202 62.13 47.59 -30.49
CA GLY A 202 62.34 48.99 -30.16
C GLY A 202 62.73 49.25 -28.70
N GLN A 203 62.80 48.23 -27.85
CA GLN A 203 63.08 48.41 -26.44
C GLN A 203 64.58 48.63 -26.16
N PRO A 204 64.95 49.58 -25.27
CA PRO A 204 66.34 49.86 -24.96
C PRO A 204 66.91 48.86 -23.96
N LEU A 205 68.05 48.25 -24.29
CA LEU A 205 68.88 47.45 -23.40
C LEU A 205 70.13 48.25 -23.03
N SER A 206 70.52 48.22 -21.75
CA SER A 206 71.74 48.88 -21.28
C SER A 206 72.64 47.96 -20.49
N LEU A 207 73.94 48.07 -20.74
CA LEU A 207 75.00 47.27 -20.14
C LEU A 207 76.04 48.21 -19.54
N ARG A 208 76.55 47.85 -18.36
CA ARG A 208 77.76 48.44 -17.79
C ARG A 208 78.66 47.31 -17.29
N VAL A 209 79.93 47.36 -17.67
CA VAL A 209 80.94 46.44 -17.15
C VAL A 209 82.09 47.27 -16.60
N ASP A 210 82.39 47.10 -15.32
CA ASP A 210 83.52 47.71 -14.64
C ASP A 210 84.52 46.60 -14.28
N GLY A 211 85.82 46.83 -14.42
CA GLY A 211 86.77 45.78 -14.05
C GLY A 211 88.24 46.12 -14.17
N ARG A 212 89.07 45.14 -13.80
CA ARG A 212 90.52 45.17 -13.99
C ARG A 212 90.92 43.97 -14.83
N VAL A 213 91.17 44.24 -16.11
CA VAL A 213 91.60 43.27 -17.10
C VAL A 213 93.11 43.07 -16.99
N ASN A 214 93.54 41.81 -16.83
CA ASN A 214 94.93 41.43 -16.93
C ASN A 214 95.26 41.11 -18.41
N ARG A 215 96.28 41.78 -18.96
CA ARG A 215 96.67 41.66 -20.36
C ARG A 215 97.30 40.30 -20.69
N ASP A 216 98.11 39.75 -19.76
CA ASP A 216 98.86 38.52 -19.97
C ASP A 216 98.00 37.27 -19.72
N ASP A 217 97.06 37.37 -18.77
CA ASP A 217 96.16 36.28 -18.37
C ASP A 217 94.77 36.83 -18.06
N TRP A 218 93.96 37.00 -19.11
CA TRP A 218 92.63 37.57 -19.02
C TRP A 218 91.69 36.77 -18.09
N GLN A 219 91.95 35.47 -17.86
CA GLN A 219 91.16 34.64 -16.96
C GLN A 219 91.31 35.08 -15.50
N ARG A 220 92.42 35.73 -15.13
CA ARG A 220 92.63 36.29 -13.78
C ARG A 220 92.00 37.67 -13.58
N SER A 221 91.24 38.16 -14.53
CA SER A 221 90.58 39.47 -14.45
C SER A 221 89.43 39.46 -13.44
N SER A 222 89.11 40.64 -12.90
CA SER A 222 87.92 40.86 -12.07
C SER A 222 86.96 41.78 -12.81
N LEU A 223 85.70 41.36 -12.93
CA LEU A 223 84.66 42.05 -13.68
C LEU A 223 83.37 42.11 -12.86
N ASP A 224 82.82 43.32 -12.73
CA ASP A 224 81.47 43.59 -12.23
C ASP A 224 80.63 44.04 -13.43
N ALA A 225 79.60 43.26 -13.77
CA ALA A 225 78.69 43.55 -14.87
C ALA A 225 77.27 43.82 -14.35
N TYR A 226 76.65 44.86 -14.90
CA TYR A 226 75.25 45.22 -14.69
C TYR A 226 74.52 45.29 -16.03
N LEU A 227 73.39 44.60 -16.13
CA LEU A 227 72.55 44.55 -17.32
C LEU A 227 71.10 44.85 -16.95
N SER A 228 70.52 45.86 -17.59
CA SER A 228 69.10 46.20 -17.45
C SER A 228 68.35 45.69 -18.68
N LEU A 229 67.44 44.74 -18.44
CA LEU A 229 66.66 44.03 -19.43
C LEU A 229 65.28 44.68 -19.57
N PRO A 230 64.89 45.16 -20.77
CA PRO A 230 63.55 45.69 -20.96
C PRO A 230 62.49 44.59 -20.91
N GLN A 231 61.23 44.99 -20.71
CA GLN A 231 60.07 44.09 -20.85
C GLN A 231 59.83 43.74 -22.32
N SER A 232 60.60 42.79 -22.83
CA SER A 232 60.54 42.29 -24.20
C SER A 232 60.01 40.85 -24.23
N ASP A 233 59.57 40.40 -25.40
CA ASP A 233 59.19 39.00 -25.64
C ASP A 233 60.43 38.18 -26.03
N TRP A 234 61.10 37.63 -25.01
CA TRP A 234 62.35 36.90 -25.14
C TRP A 234 62.20 35.55 -25.85
N ALA A 235 60.95 35.05 -26.01
CA ALA A 235 60.69 33.82 -26.78
C ALA A 235 61.20 33.91 -28.22
N LYS A 236 61.22 35.12 -28.80
CA LYS A 236 61.71 35.38 -30.17
C LYS A 236 63.24 35.38 -30.28
N TRP A 237 63.94 35.47 -29.16
CA TRP A 237 65.41 35.51 -29.06
C TRP A 237 66.02 34.17 -28.70
N LEU A 238 65.22 33.22 -28.21
CA LEU A 238 65.66 31.92 -27.74
C LEU A 238 65.69 30.93 -28.91
N PRO A 239 66.88 30.53 -29.41
CA PRO A 239 66.98 29.45 -30.39
C PRO A 239 66.30 28.18 -29.86
N PRO A 240 65.55 27.44 -30.71
CA PRO A 240 64.94 26.17 -30.32
C PRO A 240 65.94 25.16 -29.73
N ARG A 241 67.22 25.25 -30.13
CA ARG A 241 68.31 24.41 -29.60
C ARG A 241 68.57 24.63 -28.10
N LEU A 242 68.31 25.84 -27.58
CA LEU A 242 68.50 26.15 -26.16
C LEU A 242 67.35 25.64 -25.28
N THR A 243 66.14 25.56 -25.82
CA THR A 243 64.96 25.12 -25.06
C THR A 243 64.72 23.62 -25.15
N GLN A 244 65.39 22.90 -26.04
CA GLN A 244 65.27 21.44 -26.22
C GLN A 244 63.79 21.02 -26.37
N SER A 245 63.27 20.16 -25.48
CA SER A 245 61.87 19.72 -25.47
C SER A 245 60.89 20.74 -24.88
N TRP A 246 61.38 21.85 -24.31
CA TRP A 246 60.54 22.92 -23.80
C TRP A 246 60.15 23.86 -24.93
N ARG A 247 58.85 24.03 -25.13
CA ARG A 247 58.29 24.95 -26.12
C ARG A 247 57.83 26.21 -25.41
N VAL A 248 58.63 27.27 -25.49
CA VAL A 248 58.28 28.59 -24.99
C VAL A 248 57.50 29.32 -26.09
N VAL A 249 56.18 29.45 -25.90
CA VAL A 249 55.29 30.12 -26.86
C VAL A 249 55.40 31.63 -26.73
N GLN A 250 55.52 32.13 -25.50
CA GLN A 250 55.63 33.56 -25.20
C GLN A 250 56.40 33.74 -23.89
N ALA A 251 57.29 34.72 -23.83
CA ALA A 251 58.06 35.04 -22.62
C ALA A 251 58.27 36.55 -22.49
N LYS A 252 57.20 37.26 -22.12
CA LYS A 252 57.29 38.68 -21.81
C LYS A 252 57.91 38.85 -20.44
N ALA A 253 59.17 39.26 -20.41
CA ALA A 253 59.92 39.44 -19.17
C ALA A 253 60.84 40.65 -19.24
N GLY A 254 61.07 41.30 -18.12
CA GLY A 254 62.06 42.36 -17.93
C GLY A 254 62.72 42.22 -16.58
N GLY A 255 63.83 42.92 -16.35
CA GLY A 255 64.58 42.72 -15.13
C GLY A 255 65.96 43.34 -15.09
N GLU A 256 66.71 42.96 -14.06
CA GLU A 256 68.06 43.45 -13.79
C GLU A 256 68.96 42.26 -13.47
N VAL A 257 70.19 42.28 -14.00
CA VAL A 257 71.22 41.27 -13.74
C VAL A 257 72.46 41.96 -13.21
N TRP A 258 72.97 41.46 -12.09
CA TRP A 258 74.29 41.80 -11.58
C TRP A 258 75.16 40.54 -11.56
N LEU A 259 76.37 40.62 -12.09
CA LEU A 259 77.30 39.50 -12.18
C LEU A 259 78.69 39.95 -11.73
N ARG A 260 79.27 39.24 -10.77
CA ARG A 260 80.67 39.40 -10.35
C ARG A 260 81.46 38.16 -10.75
N VAL A 261 82.48 38.36 -11.58
CA VAL A 261 83.41 37.32 -12.03
C VAL A 261 84.80 37.61 -11.48
N GLU A 262 85.40 36.62 -10.84
CA GLU A 262 86.78 36.66 -10.36
C GLU A 262 87.48 35.36 -10.75
N GLN A 263 88.72 35.45 -11.25
CA GLN A 263 89.50 34.29 -11.73
C GLN A 263 88.76 33.43 -12.77
N GLY A 264 87.91 34.07 -13.58
CA GLY A 264 87.16 33.40 -14.63
C GLY A 264 85.93 32.62 -14.14
N VAL A 265 85.59 32.68 -12.85
CA VAL A 265 84.43 32.03 -12.26
C VAL A 265 83.46 33.07 -11.70
N ALA A 266 82.15 32.87 -11.91
CA ALA A 266 81.12 33.69 -11.30
C ALA A 266 81.08 33.43 -9.78
N GLN A 267 81.41 34.44 -8.99
CA GLN A 267 81.36 34.37 -7.52
C GLN A 267 79.95 34.65 -7.02
N ASN A 268 79.37 35.76 -7.50
CA ASN A 268 78.02 36.19 -7.17
C ASN A 268 77.25 36.54 -8.45
N ALA A 269 76.00 36.11 -8.53
CA ALA A 269 75.07 36.56 -9.56
C ALA A 269 73.70 36.84 -8.93
N VAL A 270 73.12 38.00 -9.27
CA VAL A 270 71.77 38.37 -8.86
C VAL A 270 70.94 38.62 -10.10
N LEU A 271 69.81 37.94 -10.23
CA LEU A 271 68.80 38.19 -11.26
C LEU A 271 67.51 38.60 -10.57
N ARG A 272 66.98 39.76 -10.93
CA ARG A 272 65.60 40.15 -10.60
C ARG A 272 64.79 40.14 -11.87
N LEU A 273 63.82 39.23 -11.94
CA LEU A 273 62.98 39.04 -13.11
C LEU A 273 61.53 39.33 -12.75
N ASN A 274 60.87 40.13 -13.59
CA ASN A 274 59.43 40.28 -13.60
C ASN A 274 58.93 39.88 -14.99
N ALA A 275 58.07 38.87 -15.03
CA ALA A 275 57.46 38.38 -16.25
C ALA A 275 55.93 38.45 -16.14
N PRO A 276 55.30 39.49 -16.73
CA PRO A 276 53.84 39.63 -16.71
C PRO A 276 53.12 38.45 -17.36
N GLN A 277 53.76 37.78 -18.33
CA GLN A 277 53.16 36.66 -19.04
C GLN A 277 54.23 35.72 -19.60
N ILE A 278 54.20 34.46 -19.17
CA ILE A 278 54.98 33.36 -19.74
C ILE A 278 54.00 32.25 -20.15
N GLN A 279 54.18 31.72 -21.35
CA GLN A 279 53.48 30.53 -21.83
C GLN A 279 54.49 29.49 -22.30
N ALA A 280 54.48 28.34 -21.65
CA ALA A 280 55.41 27.26 -21.94
C ALA A 280 54.72 25.89 -21.84
N ALA A 281 55.25 24.92 -22.57
CA ALA A 281 54.86 23.52 -22.49
C ALA A 281 56.11 22.64 -22.56
N TYR A 282 56.05 21.46 -21.94
CA TYR A 282 57.01 20.39 -22.19
C TYR A 282 56.47 19.45 -23.27
N ASP A 283 57.24 19.25 -24.34
CA ASP A 283 56.92 18.34 -25.44
C ASP A 283 55.54 18.63 -26.09
N GLY A 284 54.73 17.60 -26.37
CA GLY A 284 53.39 17.71 -26.93
C GLY A 284 52.28 18.13 -25.96
N ARG A 285 52.60 18.52 -24.72
CA ARG A 285 51.60 18.88 -23.70
C ARG A 285 50.95 20.24 -23.95
N GLU A 286 49.81 20.45 -23.29
CA GLU A 286 49.12 21.73 -23.34
C GLU A 286 49.95 22.83 -22.63
N PRO A 287 50.15 24.01 -23.27
CA PRO A 287 50.87 25.11 -22.65
C PRO A 287 50.17 25.65 -21.41
N VAL A 288 50.93 25.82 -20.33
CA VAL A 288 50.48 26.53 -19.13
C VAL A 288 50.79 28.02 -19.24
N SER A 289 49.84 28.85 -18.82
CA SER A 289 50.03 30.30 -18.72
C SER A 289 50.39 30.68 -17.29
N ILE A 290 51.53 31.35 -17.13
CA ILE A 290 52.03 31.90 -15.88
C ILE A 290 51.95 33.43 -15.99
N GLY A 291 51.10 34.04 -15.17
CA GLY A 291 50.93 35.49 -15.14
C GLY A 291 51.70 36.12 -13.97
N ASP A 292 52.17 37.35 -14.14
CA ASP A 292 52.77 38.16 -13.06
C ASP A 292 53.81 37.41 -12.21
N LEU A 293 54.75 36.72 -12.88
CA LEU A 293 55.85 36.02 -12.23
C LEU A 293 56.89 37.03 -11.74
N GLY A 294 57.03 37.16 -10.43
CA GLY A 294 58.16 37.80 -9.78
C GLY A 294 59.13 36.74 -9.27
N VAL A 295 60.43 36.92 -9.52
CA VAL A 295 61.47 36.05 -8.95
C VAL A 295 62.80 36.80 -8.79
N GLY A 296 63.41 36.64 -7.62
CA GLY A 296 64.78 37.03 -7.33
C GLY A 296 65.69 35.80 -7.21
N LEU A 297 66.63 35.62 -8.13
CA LEU A 297 67.66 34.58 -8.01
C LEU A 297 68.94 35.19 -7.46
N TYR A 298 69.46 34.58 -6.39
CA TYR A 298 70.71 34.95 -5.75
C TYR A 298 71.64 33.73 -5.77
N LEU A 299 72.64 33.77 -6.63
CA LEU A 299 73.70 32.77 -6.70
C LEU A 299 74.92 33.29 -5.94
N SER A 300 75.43 32.50 -5.02
CA SER A 300 76.69 32.76 -4.33
C SER A 300 77.52 31.49 -4.24
N ARG A 301 78.83 31.62 -4.45
CA ARG A 301 79.79 30.54 -4.30
C ARG A 301 80.65 30.77 -3.05
N GLU A 302 80.82 29.73 -2.24
CA GLU A 302 81.67 29.75 -1.04
C GLU A 302 82.62 28.55 -1.10
N GLY A 303 83.86 28.77 -1.54
CA GLY A 303 84.76 27.67 -1.90
C GLY A 303 84.25 26.92 -3.15
N ASP A 304 84.07 25.59 -3.02
CA ASP A 304 83.47 24.76 -4.08
C ASP A 304 81.95 24.63 -3.96
N ASP A 305 81.38 25.06 -2.83
CA ASP A 305 79.95 24.97 -2.57
C ASP A 305 79.19 26.05 -3.33
N LEU A 306 78.01 25.67 -3.83
CA LEU A 306 77.13 26.56 -4.58
C LEU A 306 75.81 26.73 -3.83
N ARG A 307 75.45 27.97 -3.56
CA ARG A 307 74.15 28.33 -2.99
C ARG A 307 73.35 29.12 -4.02
N LEU A 308 72.18 28.62 -4.37
CA LEU A 308 71.19 29.30 -5.19
C LEU A 308 69.94 29.53 -4.33
N ARG A 309 69.68 30.78 -3.96
CA ARG A 309 68.45 31.18 -3.29
C ARG A 309 67.50 31.83 -4.30
N VAL A 310 66.27 31.33 -4.34
CA VAL A 310 65.13 31.89 -5.07
C VAL A 310 64.25 32.57 -4.03
N ALA A 311 64.18 33.89 -4.07
CA ALA A 311 63.36 34.69 -3.17
C ALA A 311 62.25 35.42 -3.94
N ASP A 312 61.24 35.87 -3.20
CA ASP A 312 60.09 36.61 -3.73
C ASP A 312 59.37 35.86 -4.86
N LEU A 313 59.39 34.51 -4.84
CA LEU A 313 58.76 33.72 -5.89
C LEU A 313 57.25 33.81 -5.75
N ALA A 314 56.64 34.49 -6.69
CA ALA A 314 55.20 34.65 -6.75
C ALA A 314 54.73 34.72 -8.21
N ALA A 315 53.61 34.07 -8.50
CA ALA A 315 53.02 33.98 -9.83
C ALA A 315 51.51 33.78 -9.74
N ASN A 316 50.81 34.02 -10.84
CA ASN A 316 49.39 33.70 -11.02
C ASN A 316 49.27 32.49 -11.94
N PHE A 317 48.59 31.44 -11.47
CA PHE A 317 48.21 30.29 -12.28
C PHE A 317 46.68 30.31 -12.46
N GLY A 318 46.21 30.73 -13.64
CA GLY A 318 44.80 31.02 -13.86
C GLY A 318 44.32 32.18 -12.98
N ASN A 319 43.31 31.93 -12.14
CA ASN A 319 42.77 32.93 -11.20
C ASN A 319 43.38 32.85 -9.79
N THR A 320 44.33 31.95 -9.56
CA THR A 320 44.89 31.68 -8.24
C THR A 320 46.29 32.29 -8.13
N ARG A 321 46.51 33.16 -7.13
CA ARG A 321 47.84 33.64 -6.77
C ARG A 321 48.58 32.54 -6.02
N TRP A 322 49.75 32.18 -6.51
CA TRP A 322 50.70 31.29 -5.86
C TRP A 322 51.93 32.13 -5.48
N GLY A 323 52.28 32.28 -4.20
CA GLY A 323 53.44 33.10 -3.89
C GLY A 323 53.77 33.34 -2.42
N GLU A 324 54.92 34.02 -2.25
CA GLU A 324 55.76 34.13 -1.05
C GLU A 324 56.47 32.81 -0.69
N ALA A 325 56.89 32.06 -1.71
CA ALA A 325 57.77 30.92 -1.51
C ALA A 325 59.24 31.34 -1.61
N GLU A 326 60.07 30.85 -0.70
CA GLU A 326 61.52 30.88 -0.80
C GLU A 326 62.05 29.47 -1.04
N LEU A 327 62.88 29.32 -2.06
CA LEU A 327 63.57 28.06 -2.35
C LEU A 327 65.07 28.26 -2.19
N GLU A 328 65.75 27.30 -1.58
CA GLU A 328 67.21 27.30 -1.47
C GLU A 328 67.74 25.97 -2.01
N LEU A 329 68.61 26.04 -3.02
CA LEU A 329 69.35 24.89 -3.54
C LEU A 329 70.81 25.03 -3.12
N LEU A 330 71.27 24.10 -2.29
CA LEU A 330 72.65 23.98 -1.85
C LEU A 330 73.29 22.78 -2.53
N ARG A 331 74.43 22.99 -3.16
CA ARG A 331 75.30 21.91 -3.62
C ARG A 331 76.54 21.91 -2.75
N HIS A 332 76.71 20.87 -1.96
CA HIS A 332 77.94 20.65 -1.21
C HIS A 332 78.88 19.79 -2.03
N SER A 333 80.04 20.35 -2.35
CA SER A 333 81.08 19.69 -3.13
C SER A 333 82.12 19.09 -2.18
N GLY A 334 81.92 17.82 -1.81
CA GLY A 334 82.84 17.04 -0.97
C GLY A 334 82.95 15.58 -1.45
N ASP A 335 83.53 14.71 -0.63
CA ASP A 335 83.69 13.27 -0.95
C ASP A 335 82.36 12.56 -1.23
N ASP A 336 81.25 13.01 -0.64
CA ASP A 336 79.88 12.56 -0.90
C ASP A 336 79.03 13.75 -1.34
N GLU A 337 79.12 14.09 -2.64
CA GLU A 337 78.36 15.19 -3.24
C GLU A 337 76.86 15.00 -2.95
N HIS A 338 76.23 16.02 -2.35
CA HIS A 338 74.80 16.02 -2.13
C HIS A 338 74.17 17.38 -2.40
N TRP A 339 72.96 17.30 -2.94
CA TRP A 339 72.14 18.43 -3.31
C TRP A 339 71.01 18.55 -2.30
N GLN A 340 70.92 19.67 -1.63
CA GLN A 340 69.87 19.95 -0.67
C GLN A 340 68.95 21.03 -1.22
N LEU A 341 67.68 20.69 -1.42
CA LEU A 341 66.62 21.61 -1.81
C LEU A 341 65.73 21.88 -0.60
N ARG A 342 65.65 23.14 -0.18
CA ARG A 342 64.79 23.62 0.90
C ARG A 342 63.70 24.51 0.35
N ALA A 343 62.49 24.39 0.89
CA ALA A 343 61.40 25.32 0.65
C ALA A 343 60.70 25.67 1.97
N ASP A 344 60.44 26.94 2.21
CA ASP A 344 59.72 27.39 3.41
C ASP A 344 58.24 27.01 3.38
N ARG A 345 57.58 27.26 2.24
CA ARG A 345 56.15 27.06 2.02
C ARG A 345 55.87 26.74 0.55
N LEU A 346 55.15 25.65 0.31
CA LEU A 346 54.70 25.25 -1.03
C LEU A 346 53.21 24.90 -1.01
N ASP A 347 52.41 25.73 -1.66
CA ASP A 347 50.99 25.44 -1.91
C ASP A 347 50.87 24.46 -3.09
N LEU A 348 50.29 23.29 -2.83
CA LEU A 348 50.29 22.16 -3.77
C LEU A 348 49.29 22.33 -4.91
N ALA A 349 48.09 22.85 -4.61
CA ALA A 349 47.00 22.87 -5.59
C ALA A 349 47.30 23.72 -6.84
N PRO A 350 47.88 24.93 -6.73
CA PRO A 350 48.25 25.73 -7.90
C PRO A 350 49.44 25.17 -8.69
N LEU A 351 50.27 24.31 -8.07
CA LEU A 351 51.44 23.69 -8.71
C LEU A 351 51.09 22.51 -9.62
N VAL A 352 49.99 21.80 -9.36
CA VAL A 352 49.56 20.64 -10.17
C VAL A 352 49.57 20.94 -11.67
N PRO A 353 48.84 21.96 -12.20
CA PRO A 353 48.83 22.24 -13.63
C PRO A 353 50.21 22.64 -14.18
N LEU A 354 51.07 23.27 -13.34
CA LEU A 354 52.42 23.61 -13.74
C LEU A 354 53.30 22.36 -13.88
N ILE A 355 53.21 21.41 -12.93
CA ILE A 355 53.93 20.14 -12.97
C ILE A 355 53.43 19.29 -14.14
N GLU A 356 52.11 19.22 -14.36
CA GLU A 356 51.52 18.48 -15.48
C GLU A 356 52.01 19.01 -16.84
N SER A 357 52.03 20.33 -17.05
CA SER A 357 52.43 20.92 -18.33
C SER A 357 53.93 21.05 -18.54
N LEU A 358 54.73 21.26 -17.48
CA LEU A 358 56.15 21.61 -17.59
C LEU A 358 57.12 20.56 -17.07
N ALA A 359 56.75 19.71 -16.09
CA ALA A 359 57.70 18.78 -15.49
C ALA A 359 58.00 17.59 -16.42
N PRO A 360 59.27 17.16 -16.56
CA PRO A 360 59.67 16.03 -17.40
C PRO A 360 59.34 14.67 -16.71
N LEU A 361 58.06 14.42 -16.46
CA LEU A 361 57.53 13.21 -15.80
C LEU A 361 56.94 12.22 -16.81
N PRO A 362 56.96 10.89 -16.57
CA PRO A 362 56.24 9.92 -17.39
C PRO A 362 54.72 10.14 -17.37
N ASP A 363 54.01 9.78 -18.44
CA ASP A 363 52.55 9.97 -18.56
C ASP A 363 51.75 9.31 -17.42
N ALA A 364 52.23 8.16 -16.92
CA ALA A 364 51.62 7.50 -15.77
C ALA A 364 51.67 8.40 -14.51
N ALA A 365 52.80 9.06 -14.24
CA ALA A 365 52.95 9.94 -13.09
C ALA A 365 52.05 11.18 -13.22
N VAL A 366 51.92 11.73 -14.43
CA VAL A 366 50.98 12.82 -14.73
C VAL A 366 49.53 12.40 -14.48
N ALA A 367 49.13 11.21 -14.95
CA ALA A 367 47.79 10.67 -14.72
C ALA A 367 47.49 10.44 -13.23
N TRP A 368 48.47 9.98 -12.45
CA TRP A 368 48.34 9.84 -10.99
C TRP A 368 48.24 11.20 -10.29
N LEU A 369 49.04 12.20 -10.67
CA LEU A 369 48.99 13.54 -10.10
C LEU A 369 47.64 14.22 -10.38
N GLY A 370 47.15 14.15 -11.63
CA GLY A 370 45.86 14.71 -12.03
C GLY A 370 44.65 13.95 -11.50
N GLY A 371 44.81 12.66 -11.17
CA GLY A 371 43.81 11.85 -10.50
C GLY A 371 43.72 12.14 -9.01
N LEU A 372 44.86 12.19 -8.32
CA LEU A 372 44.94 12.46 -6.87
C LEU A 372 44.69 13.91 -6.52
N LYS A 373 44.97 14.88 -7.43
CA LYS A 373 44.75 16.32 -7.21
C LYS A 373 45.19 16.78 -5.81
N PRO A 374 46.49 16.67 -5.48
CA PRO A 374 46.97 17.04 -4.17
C PRO A 374 46.68 18.52 -3.86
N SER A 375 46.31 18.78 -2.62
CA SER A 375 45.94 20.09 -2.10
C SER A 375 46.52 20.30 -0.71
N GLY A 376 46.49 21.54 -0.22
CA GLY A 376 47.10 21.93 1.05
C GLY A 376 48.50 22.50 0.87
N VAL A 377 49.19 22.69 2.00
CA VAL A 377 50.47 23.39 2.04
C VAL A 377 51.54 22.50 2.68
N LEU A 378 52.71 22.45 2.07
CA LEU A 378 53.92 21.88 2.64
C LEU A 378 54.77 23.00 3.25
N HIS A 379 55.12 22.88 4.53
CA HIS A 379 56.06 23.79 5.19
C HIS A 379 57.40 23.10 5.45
N ASN A 380 58.46 23.89 5.48
CA ASN A 380 59.83 23.44 5.79
C ASN A 380 60.24 22.19 5.00
N LEU A 381 59.93 22.16 3.70
CA LEU A 381 60.33 21.06 2.84
C LEU A 381 61.85 20.99 2.81
N ASN A 382 62.41 19.82 3.11
CA ASN A 382 63.81 19.51 2.93
C ASN A 382 63.94 18.24 2.09
N LEU A 383 64.63 18.36 0.96
CA LEU A 383 64.94 17.26 0.05
C LEU A 383 66.46 17.15 -0.10
N ASP A 384 67.02 16.03 0.31
CA ASP A 384 68.45 15.74 0.15
C ASP A 384 68.63 14.64 -0.89
N TYR A 385 69.43 14.92 -1.92
CA TYR A 385 69.70 14.03 -3.04
C TYR A 385 71.20 13.75 -3.18
N TRP A 386 71.58 12.48 -3.10
CA TRP A 386 72.95 12.00 -3.26
C TRP A 386 73.13 11.32 -4.61
N PRO A 387 73.62 12.01 -5.66
CA PRO A 387 73.76 11.43 -7.00
C PRO A 387 74.58 10.13 -7.05
N GLN A 388 75.57 9.96 -6.16
CA GLN A 388 76.48 8.83 -6.16
C GLN A 388 75.94 7.58 -5.43
N ARG A 389 74.95 7.75 -4.54
CA ARG A 389 74.33 6.63 -3.82
C ARG A 389 73.37 5.86 -4.74
N GLN A 390 73.29 4.54 -4.56
CA GLN A 390 72.33 3.68 -5.27
C GLN A 390 71.17 3.25 -4.37
N GLY A 391 70.03 2.91 -4.98
CA GLY A 391 68.86 2.40 -4.28
C GLY A 391 68.14 3.47 -3.46
N VAL A 392 67.58 3.04 -2.32
CA VAL A 392 66.60 3.83 -1.58
C VAL A 392 67.15 5.04 -0.81
N GLN A 393 68.46 5.03 -0.50
CA GLN A 393 69.14 6.10 0.23
C GLN A 393 69.54 7.30 -0.64
N ARG A 394 69.20 7.25 -1.94
CA ARG A 394 69.57 8.29 -2.90
C ARG A 394 68.82 9.60 -2.70
N LEU A 395 67.62 9.53 -2.10
CA LEU A 395 66.78 10.68 -1.81
C LEU A 395 66.16 10.52 -0.43
N THR A 396 66.26 11.55 0.40
CA THR A 396 65.50 11.67 1.65
C THR A 396 64.66 12.93 1.64
N TYR A 397 63.50 12.88 2.27
CA TYR A 397 62.56 13.99 2.34
C TYR A 397 62.02 14.17 3.76
N ALA A 398 61.73 15.41 4.12
CA ALA A 398 61.01 15.77 5.33
C ALA A 398 60.19 17.07 5.10
N SER A 399 58.97 17.14 5.64
CA SER A 399 58.12 18.34 5.58
C SER A 399 57.01 18.31 6.65
N ASN A 400 56.49 19.49 6.99
CA ASN A 400 55.28 19.65 7.77
C ASN A 400 54.07 19.81 6.82
N LEU A 401 52.98 19.11 7.10
CA LEU A 401 51.75 19.16 6.33
C LEU A 401 50.75 20.10 7.00
N GLU A 402 50.13 20.99 6.23
CA GLU A 402 48.98 21.79 6.66
C GLU A 402 47.81 21.55 5.69
N LYS A 403 46.70 21.02 6.22
CA LYS A 403 45.46 20.70 5.51
C LYS A 403 45.69 19.94 4.20
N VAL A 404 46.66 19.03 4.19
CA VAL A 404 46.99 18.26 2.99
C VAL A 404 45.88 17.28 2.68
N GLY A 405 45.54 17.16 1.40
CA GLY A 405 44.50 16.25 0.95
C GLY A 405 44.72 15.76 -0.46
N VAL A 406 44.19 14.57 -0.75
CA VAL A 406 44.14 13.96 -2.08
C VAL A 406 42.73 13.43 -2.34
N SER A 407 42.33 13.50 -3.60
CA SER A 407 41.09 12.92 -4.13
C SER A 407 41.23 11.40 -4.29
N ALA A 408 40.09 10.70 -4.20
CA ALA A 408 40.06 9.26 -4.48
C ALA A 408 40.43 9.01 -5.95
N TYR A 409 41.40 8.13 -6.17
CA TYR A 409 41.80 7.71 -7.50
C TYR A 409 42.15 6.23 -7.48
N ARG A 410 41.42 5.44 -8.27
CA ARG A 410 41.50 3.96 -8.28
C ARG A 410 41.24 3.40 -6.87
N GLU A 411 42.21 2.70 -6.29
CA GLU A 411 42.12 2.07 -4.97
C GLU A 411 42.63 2.98 -3.84
N VAL A 412 43.16 4.17 -4.16
CA VAL A 412 43.60 5.13 -3.14
C VAL A 412 42.40 5.90 -2.58
N PRO A 413 42.19 5.92 -1.24
CA PRO A 413 41.10 6.65 -0.63
C PRO A 413 41.29 8.16 -0.78
N ALA A 414 40.19 8.92 -0.80
CA ALA A 414 40.28 10.36 -0.64
C ALA A 414 40.58 10.67 0.83
N VAL A 415 41.50 11.58 1.08
CA VAL A 415 41.77 12.14 2.41
C VAL A 415 41.81 13.65 2.31
N ALA A 416 41.30 14.36 3.32
CA ALA A 416 41.43 15.80 3.39
C ALA A 416 41.68 16.27 4.81
N ASN A 417 42.25 17.48 4.91
CA ASN A 417 42.60 18.14 6.16
C ASN A 417 43.62 17.37 7.00
N VAL A 418 44.63 16.77 6.37
CA VAL A 418 45.72 16.10 7.07
C VAL A 418 46.78 17.12 7.47
N ASP A 419 46.93 17.33 8.79
CA ASP A 419 48.02 18.10 9.38
C ASP A 419 49.03 17.14 10.03
N GLY A 420 50.33 17.46 10.01
CA GLY A 420 51.32 16.57 10.60
C GLY A 420 52.75 16.74 10.11
N THR A 421 53.58 15.72 10.33
CA THR A 421 54.95 15.64 9.81
C THR A 421 55.12 14.40 8.94
N PHE A 422 55.72 14.58 7.78
CA PHE A 422 55.98 13.54 6.79
C PHE A 422 57.47 13.45 6.52
N SER A 423 58.07 12.26 6.63
CA SER A 423 59.50 12.05 6.38
C SER A 423 59.80 10.65 5.87
N GLY A 424 60.89 10.48 5.12
CA GLY A 424 61.25 9.18 4.55
C GLY A 424 62.33 9.24 3.49
N ASN A 425 62.43 8.14 2.74
CA ASN A 425 63.30 7.95 1.59
C ASN A 425 62.54 7.24 0.45
N LEU A 426 63.24 6.82 -0.61
CA LEU A 426 62.59 6.14 -1.75
C LEU A 426 62.01 4.76 -1.41
N GLY A 427 62.45 4.13 -0.32
CA GLY A 427 62.03 2.80 0.11
C GLY A 427 61.01 2.79 1.24
N GLY A 428 60.60 3.95 1.76
CA GLY A 428 59.64 4.02 2.84
C GLY A 428 59.65 5.33 3.61
N GLY A 429 58.73 5.48 4.55
CA GLY A 429 58.62 6.68 5.37
C GLY A 429 57.59 6.56 6.48
N GLN A 430 57.41 7.67 7.19
CA GLN A 430 56.49 7.83 8.31
C GLN A 430 55.70 9.13 8.16
N LEU A 431 54.42 9.05 8.51
CA LEU A 431 53.50 10.17 8.64
C LEU A 431 52.94 10.19 10.07
N ASP A 432 53.29 11.22 10.82
CA ASP A 432 52.65 11.54 12.10
C ASP A 432 51.55 12.57 11.85
N ALA A 433 50.30 12.10 11.76
CA ALA A 433 49.14 12.93 11.49
C ALA A 433 48.44 13.36 12.80
N SER A 434 48.07 14.63 12.88
CA SER A 434 47.23 15.21 13.93
C SER A 434 46.25 16.21 13.30
N ALA A 435 45.21 15.66 12.68
CA ALA A 435 44.26 16.38 11.83
C ALA A 435 43.02 16.87 12.60
N GLN A 436 42.53 18.05 12.23
CA GLN A 436 41.21 18.56 12.61
C GLN A 436 40.25 18.51 11.41
N ASP A 437 38.97 18.22 11.66
CA ASP A 437 37.96 18.04 10.59
C ASP A 437 38.43 17.06 9.49
N PHE A 438 39.08 15.97 9.93
CA PHE A 438 39.62 14.94 9.07
C PHE A 438 38.51 14.27 8.26
N MET A 439 38.73 14.14 6.96
CA MET A 439 37.85 13.40 6.06
C MET A 439 38.59 12.22 5.45
N LEU A 440 37.94 11.06 5.47
CA LEU A 440 38.36 9.84 4.79
C LEU A 440 37.23 9.32 3.91
N HIS A 441 37.49 9.04 2.65
CA HIS A 441 36.50 8.46 1.74
C HIS A 441 37.07 7.24 1.00
N LEU A 442 36.57 6.07 1.38
CA LEU A 442 36.84 4.80 0.73
C LEU A 442 35.78 4.55 -0.35
N ALA A 443 35.83 5.32 -1.43
CA ALA A 443 34.78 5.41 -2.45
C ALA A 443 34.42 4.08 -3.15
N MET A 444 35.32 3.09 -3.12
CA MET A 444 35.09 1.75 -3.68
C MET A 444 34.38 0.80 -2.71
N LEU A 445 34.24 1.17 -1.43
CA LEU A 445 33.67 0.33 -0.37
C LEU A 445 32.40 0.96 0.22
N PHE A 446 32.45 2.26 0.51
CA PHE A 446 31.38 3.00 1.18
C PHE A 446 30.85 4.13 0.29
N PRO A 447 29.53 4.38 0.29
CA PRO A 447 28.93 5.39 -0.58
C PRO A 447 29.17 6.83 -0.12
N GLU A 448 29.41 7.05 1.18
CA GLU A 448 29.58 8.38 1.76
C GLU A 448 30.96 8.58 2.43
N PRO A 449 31.51 9.81 2.42
CA PRO A 449 32.77 10.12 3.10
C PRO A 449 32.58 10.16 4.62
N TRP A 450 33.55 9.59 5.35
CA TRP A 450 33.61 9.65 6.80
C TRP A 450 34.28 10.95 7.25
N ARG A 451 33.63 11.65 8.18
CA ARG A 451 34.14 12.90 8.75
C ARG A 451 34.32 12.75 10.25
N PHE A 452 35.49 13.15 10.74
CA PHE A 452 35.87 13.10 12.13
C PHE A 452 36.30 14.49 12.58
N ARG A 453 35.90 14.90 13.79
CA ARG A 453 36.34 16.18 14.38
C ARG A 453 37.85 16.19 14.62
N LYS A 454 38.41 15.06 15.06
CA LYS A 454 39.84 14.88 15.32
C LYS A 454 40.32 13.52 14.83
N ALA A 455 41.53 13.47 14.28
CA ALA A 455 42.21 12.24 13.91
C ALA A 455 43.70 12.31 14.25
N ASN A 456 44.20 11.34 15.01
CA ASN A 456 45.62 11.17 15.32
C ASN A 456 46.06 9.80 14.84
N ALA A 457 47.12 9.73 14.03
CA ALA A 457 47.63 8.46 13.54
C ALA A 457 49.13 8.55 13.28
N ARG A 458 49.84 7.45 13.55
CA ARG A 458 51.20 7.24 13.04
C ARG A 458 51.15 6.18 11.96
N LEU A 459 51.34 6.58 10.72
CA LEU A 459 51.41 5.68 9.57
C LEU A 459 52.87 5.47 9.18
N PHE A 460 53.22 4.24 8.86
CA PHE A 460 54.51 3.89 8.27
C PHE A 460 54.27 3.13 6.97
N TRP A 461 55.11 3.35 5.98
CA TRP A 461 55.10 2.53 4.77
C TRP A 461 56.52 2.13 4.38
N SER A 462 56.62 0.99 3.72
CA SER A 462 57.83 0.52 3.07
C SER A 462 57.51 0.01 1.68
N TRP A 463 58.39 0.30 0.74
CA TRP A 463 58.34 -0.16 -0.63
C TRP A 463 59.66 -0.86 -0.93
N ASP A 464 59.63 -2.19 -0.98
CA ASP A 464 60.76 -3.03 -1.36
C ASP A 464 60.46 -3.79 -2.67
N ASP A 465 61.39 -4.61 -3.16
CA ASP A 465 61.23 -5.32 -4.43
C ASP A 465 60.05 -6.32 -4.43
N GLN A 466 59.60 -6.78 -3.25
CA GLN A 466 58.57 -7.81 -3.12
C GLN A 466 57.16 -7.23 -2.92
N ALA A 467 57.05 -6.19 -2.09
CA ALA A 467 55.76 -5.68 -1.64
C ALA A 467 55.80 -4.20 -1.23
N PHE A 468 54.63 -3.59 -1.30
CA PHE A 468 54.31 -2.37 -0.57
C PHE A 468 53.64 -2.74 0.75
N THR A 469 54.20 -2.26 1.87
CA THR A 469 53.60 -2.43 3.20
C THR A 469 53.19 -1.07 3.74
N LEU A 470 51.95 -0.94 4.19
CA LEU A 470 51.42 0.23 4.90
C LEU A 470 50.88 -0.23 6.25
N GLY A 471 51.25 0.44 7.33
CA GLY A 471 50.74 0.08 8.65
C GLY A 471 50.61 1.24 9.61
N SER A 472 49.89 0.98 10.69
CA SER A 472 49.75 1.87 11.83
C SER A 472 49.60 1.05 13.09
N HIS A 473 50.41 1.36 14.11
CA HIS A 473 50.27 0.73 15.42
C HIS A 473 49.13 1.32 16.25
N LEU A 474 48.76 2.57 15.98
CA LEU A 474 47.69 3.27 16.68
C LEU A 474 47.13 4.40 15.79
N MET A 475 45.85 4.29 15.51
CA MET A 475 45.01 5.31 14.90
C MET A 475 43.89 5.63 15.90
N GLN A 476 43.59 6.91 16.09
CA GLN A 476 42.52 7.37 16.96
C GLN A 476 41.72 8.44 16.23
N VAL A 477 40.41 8.27 16.16
CA VAL A 477 39.51 9.26 15.56
C VAL A 477 38.32 9.52 16.48
N GLU A 478 37.85 10.75 16.49
CA GLU A 478 36.70 11.20 17.30
C GLU A 478 35.71 11.95 16.41
N GLY A 479 34.44 11.56 16.45
CA GLY A 479 33.37 12.21 15.68
C GLY A 479 32.00 12.01 16.29
N ASP A 480 30.95 12.26 15.51
CA ASP A 480 29.55 12.05 15.94
C ASP A 480 29.22 10.56 16.10
N VAL A 481 29.97 9.71 15.38
CA VAL A 481 29.87 8.25 15.42
C VAL A 481 30.44 7.63 16.70
N GLY A 482 31.15 8.42 17.52
CA GLY A 482 31.82 7.98 18.76
C GLY A 482 33.35 8.15 18.69
N ARG A 483 34.04 7.45 19.61
CA ARG A 483 35.51 7.42 19.69
C ARG A 483 36.00 6.08 19.14
N LEU A 484 36.80 6.12 18.07
CA LEU A 484 37.39 4.92 17.48
C LEU A 484 38.90 4.89 17.72
N GLY A 485 39.42 3.69 17.95
CA GLY A 485 40.86 3.44 18.09
C GLY A 485 41.22 2.11 17.44
N GLY A 486 42.34 2.04 16.72
CA GLY A 486 42.68 0.82 15.99
C GLY A 486 44.11 0.74 15.49
N ASP A 487 44.44 -0.39 14.90
CA ASP A 487 45.71 -0.65 14.24
C ASP A 487 45.46 -1.33 12.88
N MET A 488 46.43 -1.21 11.99
CA MET A 488 46.32 -1.68 10.61
C MET A 488 47.66 -2.15 10.08
N LEU A 489 47.64 -3.19 9.26
CA LEU A 489 48.75 -3.64 8.43
C LEU A 489 48.18 -4.11 7.08
N ILE A 490 48.61 -3.46 6.01
CA ILE A 490 48.29 -3.83 4.63
C ILE A 490 49.61 -4.18 3.95
N ARG A 491 49.69 -5.36 3.33
CA ARG A 491 50.82 -5.79 2.52
C ARG A 491 50.34 -6.16 1.12
N LEU A 492 50.68 -5.33 0.15
CA LEU A 492 50.34 -5.50 -1.26
C LEU A 492 51.53 -6.10 -2.00
N MET A 493 51.37 -7.32 -2.50
CA MET A 493 52.42 -8.00 -3.26
C MET A 493 52.52 -7.43 -4.68
N HIS A 494 53.74 -7.17 -5.16
CA HIS A 494 53.94 -6.72 -6.55
C HIS A 494 53.59 -7.80 -7.58
N ASP A 495 53.86 -9.06 -7.23
CA ASP A 495 53.50 -10.24 -8.00
C ASP A 495 52.04 -10.59 -7.72
N SER A 496 51.18 -10.45 -8.73
CA SER A 496 49.75 -10.73 -8.62
C SER A 496 49.40 -12.20 -8.38
N SER A 497 50.37 -13.12 -8.52
CA SER A 497 50.21 -14.53 -8.14
C SER A 497 50.40 -14.79 -6.65
N LYS A 498 51.01 -13.85 -5.91
CA LYS A 498 51.19 -13.91 -4.47
C LYS A 498 50.07 -13.17 -3.76
N GLU A 499 49.69 -13.70 -2.59
CA GLU A 499 48.57 -13.20 -1.83
C GLU A 499 48.90 -11.87 -1.14
N SER A 500 48.12 -10.83 -1.44
CA SER A 500 48.11 -9.57 -0.68
C SER A 500 47.29 -9.76 0.59
N TYR A 501 47.72 -9.16 1.70
CA TYR A 501 47.18 -9.42 3.03
C TYR A 501 46.79 -8.12 3.75
N MET A 502 45.70 -8.16 4.53
CA MET A 502 45.30 -7.07 5.44
C MET A 502 44.95 -7.61 6.83
N ASP A 503 45.41 -6.90 7.84
CA ASP A 503 44.96 -6.97 9.23
C ASP A 503 44.51 -5.56 9.65
N LEU A 504 43.25 -5.40 10.02
CA LEU A 504 42.66 -4.14 10.47
C LEU A 504 41.80 -4.41 11.69
N ARG A 505 42.12 -3.75 12.80
CA ARG A 505 41.40 -3.88 14.07
C ARG A 505 40.98 -2.51 14.56
N VAL A 506 39.69 -2.33 14.80
CA VAL A 506 39.12 -1.04 15.20
C VAL A 506 38.16 -1.25 16.35
N GLY A 507 38.45 -0.68 17.52
CA GLY A 507 37.52 -0.56 18.63
C GLY A 507 36.72 0.74 18.55
N LEU A 508 35.46 0.68 18.97
CA LEU A 508 34.53 1.81 19.11
C LEU A 508 34.10 1.91 20.57
N ARG A 509 34.00 3.14 21.10
CA ARG A 509 33.40 3.43 22.41
C ARG A 509 32.46 4.63 22.32
N ASP A 510 31.39 4.57 23.10
CA ASP A 510 30.35 5.62 23.13
C ASP A 510 29.81 5.95 21.73
N GLY A 511 29.50 4.92 20.95
CA GLY A 511 28.96 5.06 19.61
C GLY A 511 27.45 5.26 19.60
N ASP A 512 26.93 5.63 18.43
CA ASP A 512 25.50 5.83 18.20
C ASP A 512 25.04 5.00 17.00
N GLY A 513 24.10 4.10 17.26
CA GLY A 513 23.58 3.15 16.27
C GLY A 513 22.90 3.80 15.07
N ARG A 514 22.48 5.08 15.17
CA ARG A 514 21.90 5.84 14.04
C ARG A 514 22.84 5.98 12.86
N PHE A 515 24.15 5.89 13.09
CA PHE A 515 25.17 5.99 12.05
C PHE A 515 25.50 4.65 11.38
N THR A 516 24.80 3.56 11.71
CA THR A 516 25.00 2.24 11.07
C THR A 516 25.05 2.31 9.55
N PRO A 517 24.15 3.04 8.84
CA PRO A 517 24.19 3.12 7.38
C PRO A 517 25.52 3.62 6.80
N LEU A 518 26.27 4.47 7.52
CA LEU A 518 27.56 5.01 7.07
C LEU A 518 28.67 3.95 7.03
N PHE A 519 28.50 2.84 7.75
CA PHE A 519 29.49 1.78 7.90
C PHE A 519 29.08 0.48 7.21
N LEU A 520 28.04 0.50 6.37
CA LEU A 520 27.65 -0.65 5.54
C LEU A 520 28.37 -0.58 4.19
N PRO A 521 29.17 -1.60 3.80
CA PRO A 521 29.91 -1.59 2.54
C PRO A 521 29.01 -1.94 1.34
N THR A 522 27.96 -1.14 1.11
CA THR A 522 26.92 -1.43 0.10
C THR A 522 27.40 -1.36 -1.35
N VAL A 523 28.63 -0.89 -1.58
CA VAL A 523 29.27 -0.87 -2.90
C VAL A 523 29.84 -2.25 -3.25
N LEU A 524 30.13 -3.11 -2.25
CA LEU A 524 30.63 -4.46 -2.46
C LEU A 524 29.52 -5.39 -2.99
N PRO A 525 29.77 -6.15 -4.09
CA PRO A 525 28.82 -7.13 -4.61
C PRO A 525 28.54 -8.30 -3.67
N GLU A 526 29.42 -8.58 -2.71
CA GLU A 526 29.24 -9.68 -1.75
C GLU A 526 28.21 -9.36 -0.66
N MET A 527 27.91 -8.08 -0.41
CA MET A 527 26.89 -7.70 0.58
C MET A 527 25.48 -7.86 0.01
N SER A 528 24.64 -8.64 0.70
CA SER A 528 23.22 -8.76 0.35
C SER A 528 22.53 -7.38 0.41
N GLN A 529 21.96 -6.93 -0.72
CA GLN A 529 21.25 -5.65 -0.78
C GLN A 529 20.02 -5.64 0.13
N ASP A 530 19.34 -6.77 0.29
CA ASP A 530 18.18 -6.91 1.18
C ASP A 530 18.62 -6.78 2.65
N LEU A 531 19.74 -7.40 3.03
CA LEU A 531 20.30 -7.28 4.38
C LEU A 531 20.78 -5.86 4.67
N ALA A 532 21.48 -5.22 3.72
CA ALA A 532 21.92 -3.83 3.84
C ALA A 532 20.72 -2.87 4.00
N HIS A 533 19.66 -3.10 3.22
CA HIS A 533 18.43 -2.33 3.34
C HIS A 533 17.74 -2.54 4.69
N TRP A 534 17.67 -3.78 5.18
CA TRP A 534 17.12 -4.07 6.51
C TRP A 534 17.95 -3.41 7.62
N LEU A 535 19.28 -3.57 7.64
CA LEU A 535 20.15 -2.96 8.66
C LEU A 535 20.07 -1.42 8.66
N SER A 536 19.95 -0.80 7.49
CA SER A 536 19.86 0.67 7.37
C SER A 536 18.50 1.24 7.75
N THR A 537 17.42 0.44 7.68
CA THR A 537 16.06 0.93 7.94
C THR A 537 15.48 0.45 9.27
N ALA A 538 15.87 -0.73 9.74
CA ALA A 538 15.40 -1.33 10.98
C ALA A 538 15.99 -0.64 12.22
N ILE A 539 17.27 -0.29 12.20
CA ILE A 539 17.94 0.34 13.36
C ILE A 539 17.59 1.83 13.39
N LYS A 540 16.70 2.23 14.31
CA LYS A 540 16.26 3.63 14.46
C LYS A 540 17.13 4.43 15.41
N GLY A 541 17.73 3.75 16.39
CA GLY A 541 18.61 4.36 17.38
C GLY A 541 19.14 3.36 18.39
N GLY A 542 20.07 3.81 19.22
CA GLY A 542 20.66 3.01 20.29
C GLY A 542 22.05 3.49 20.64
N ARG A 543 22.43 3.38 21.92
CA ARG A 543 23.77 3.73 22.39
C ARG A 543 24.67 2.50 22.33
N VAL A 544 25.75 2.57 21.56
CA VAL A 544 26.75 1.52 21.48
C VAL A 544 27.79 1.80 22.58
N GLU A 545 27.77 1.01 23.65
CA GLU A 545 28.74 1.15 24.75
C GLU A 545 30.16 0.86 24.24
N GLN A 546 30.29 -0.29 23.57
CA GLN A 546 31.54 -0.80 23.04
C GLN A 546 31.26 -1.51 21.72
N GLY A 547 32.16 -1.35 20.76
CA GLY A 547 32.15 -2.10 19.51
C GLY A 547 33.55 -2.49 19.10
N TYR A 548 33.67 -3.51 18.26
CA TYR A 548 34.93 -3.96 17.71
C TYR A 548 34.71 -4.45 16.28
N PHE A 549 35.57 -4.03 15.37
CA PHE A 549 35.66 -4.50 14.00
C PHE A 549 37.03 -5.10 13.76
N GLN A 550 37.07 -6.24 13.09
CA GLN A 550 38.28 -6.90 12.65
C GLN A 550 38.13 -7.37 11.22
N TRP A 551 39.15 -7.09 10.41
CA TRP A 551 39.40 -7.77 9.15
C TRP A 551 40.77 -8.44 9.23
N GLN A 552 40.85 -9.70 8.84
CA GLN A 552 42.12 -10.41 8.76
C GLN A 552 42.13 -11.39 7.58
N GLY A 553 43.03 -11.21 6.62
CA GLY A 553 43.23 -12.18 5.53
C GLY A 553 43.53 -11.55 4.17
N SER A 554 43.23 -12.32 3.12
CA SER A 554 43.50 -12.01 1.71
C SER A 554 42.78 -10.74 1.22
N LEU A 555 43.48 -9.94 0.42
CA LEU A 555 42.92 -8.87 -0.41
C LEU A 555 42.82 -9.27 -1.89
N GLN A 556 43.16 -10.51 -2.23
CA GLN A 556 43.22 -10.94 -3.63
C GLN A 556 41.80 -11.08 -4.21
N LYS A 557 41.57 -10.48 -5.38
CA LYS A 557 40.27 -10.52 -6.05
C LYS A 557 39.91 -11.95 -6.44
N GLY A 558 38.79 -12.47 -5.93
CA GLY A 558 38.33 -13.84 -6.17
C GLY A 558 38.93 -14.89 -5.22
N ALA A 559 39.57 -14.47 -4.12
CA ALA A 559 39.96 -15.37 -3.04
C ALA A 559 38.74 -16.11 -2.46
N ALA A 560 38.97 -17.32 -1.95
CA ALA A 560 37.91 -18.10 -1.31
C ALA A 560 37.35 -17.32 -0.09
N PRO A 561 36.06 -17.45 0.25
CA PRO A 561 35.48 -16.77 1.42
C PRO A 561 36.22 -17.06 2.73
N GLU A 562 36.84 -18.22 2.86
CA GLU A 562 37.61 -18.63 4.04
C GLU A 562 39.02 -18.00 4.10
N ALA A 563 39.47 -17.35 3.03
CA ALA A 563 40.77 -16.68 2.96
C ALA A 563 40.80 -15.34 3.73
N HIS A 564 39.64 -14.89 4.25
CA HIS A 564 39.55 -13.75 5.14
C HIS A 564 38.50 -13.99 6.24
N VAL A 565 38.67 -13.26 7.34
CA VAL A 565 37.72 -13.20 8.45
C VAL A 565 37.35 -11.74 8.66
N MET A 566 36.06 -11.45 8.53
CA MET A 566 35.46 -10.19 8.94
C MET A 566 34.63 -10.44 10.20
N SER A 567 34.94 -9.75 11.30
CA SER A 567 34.17 -9.84 12.54
C SER A 567 33.78 -8.45 13.02
N LEU A 568 32.53 -8.31 13.44
CA LEU A 568 31.98 -7.08 13.97
C LEU A 568 31.19 -7.41 15.24
N TYR A 569 31.47 -6.74 16.34
CA TYR A 569 30.80 -6.92 17.62
C TYR A 569 30.31 -5.57 18.13
N PHE A 570 29.09 -5.52 18.68
CA PHE A 570 28.55 -4.35 19.35
C PHE A 570 27.81 -4.73 20.62
N LYS A 571 28.04 -3.99 21.69
CA LYS A 571 27.24 -4.00 22.91
C LYS A 571 26.35 -2.76 22.93
N VAL A 572 25.04 -2.97 22.82
CA VAL A 572 24.04 -1.90 22.63
C VAL A 572 23.15 -1.77 23.85
N HIS A 573 22.90 -0.53 24.27
CA HIS A 573 21.90 -0.14 25.27
C HIS A 573 20.87 0.81 24.65
N ASP A 574 19.65 0.79 25.18
CA ASP A 574 18.52 1.62 24.73
C ASP A 574 18.27 1.52 23.21
N GLY A 575 18.41 0.33 22.65
CA GLY A 575 18.20 0.09 21.22
C GLY A 575 16.74 0.27 20.80
N GLU A 576 16.53 0.91 19.66
CA GLU A 576 15.25 1.07 18.99
C GLU A 576 15.30 0.39 17.61
N LEU A 577 14.43 -0.60 17.40
CA LEU A 577 14.46 -1.48 16.23
C LEU A 577 13.06 -1.68 15.62
N ASP A 578 12.90 -1.28 14.37
CA ASP A 578 11.77 -1.61 13.49
C ASP A 578 12.09 -2.89 12.71
N TYR A 579 12.03 -4.04 13.39
CA TYR A 579 12.48 -5.33 12.84
C TYR A 579 11.66 -5.82 11.62
N GLN A 580 10.41 -5.38 11.46
CA GLN A 580 9.57 -5.70 10.30
C GLN A 580 8.47 -4.64 10.10
N PRO A 581 8.18 -4.19 8.87
CA PRO A 581 7.08 -3.25 8.60
C PRO A 581 5.72 -3.79 9.06
N GLY A 582 4.92 -2.94 9.71
CA GLY A 582 3.60 -3.29 10.23
C GLY A 582 3.61 -4.03 11.59
N TRP A 583 4.79 -4.36 12.11
CA TRP A 583 4.94 -4.86 13.48
C TRP A 583 5.25 -3.72 14.45
N PRO A 584 4.87 -3.82 15.74
CA PRO A 584 5.22 -2.82 16.73
C PRO A 584 6.74 -2.78 16.97
N ALA A 585 7.31 -1.57 17.01
CA ALA A 585 8.74 -1.36 17.24
C ALA A 585 9.22 -1.95 18.57
N LEU A 586 10.46 -2.45 18.57
CA LEU A 586 11.20 -2.81 19.78
C LEU A 586 11.89 -1.55 20.32
N SER A 587 11.79 -1.32 21.62
CA SER A 587 12.41 -0.19 22.32
C SER A 587 13.14 -0.67 23.56
N GLN A 588 14.06 0.17 24.08
CA GLN A 588 14.84 -0.14 25.29
C GLN A 588 15.57 -1.49 25.21
N ALA A 589 16.03 -1.85 24.00
CA ALA A 589 16.71 -3.12 23.79
C ALA A 589 18.14 -3.07 24.36
N GLU A 590 18.51 -4.09 25.13
CA GLU A 590 19.86 -4.30 25.64
C GLU A 590 20.39 -5.62 25.12
N GLY A 591 21.52 -5.60 24.43
CA GLY A 591 22.02 -6.81 23.78
C GLY A 591 23.37 -6.68 23.11
N GLU A 592 23.85 -7.83 22.66
CA GLU A 592 25.11 -8.00 21.95
C GLU A 592 24.82 -8.43 20.52
N VAL A 593 25.44 -7.76 19.55
CA VAL A 593 25.35 -8.07 18.12
C VAL A 593 26.72 -8.57 17.69
N LEU A 594 26.78 -9.74 17.09
CA LEU A 594 27.97 -10.33 16.49
C LEU A 594 27.69 -10.61 15.01
N VAL A 595 28.47 -10.00 14.13
CA VAL A 595 28.51 -10.34 12.70
C VAL A 595 29.84 -11.01 12.42
N GLN A 596 29.82 -12.18 11.79
CA GLN A 596 31.01 -12.87 11.34
C GLN A 596 30.82 -13.26 9.88
N ASN A 597 31.61 -12.65 8.99
CA ASN A 597 31.44 -12.70 7.55
C ASN A 597 30.00 -12.28 7.18
N ASN A 598 29.15 -13.24 6.80
CA ASN A 598 27.75 -13.02 6.45
C ASN A 598 26.75 -13.58 7.48
N ASP A 599 27.24 -14.18 8.58
CA ASP A 599 26.40 -14.64 9.69
C ASP A 599 26.16 -13.49 10.68
N VAL A 600 24.91 -13.21 11.01
CA VAL A 600 24.55 -12.25 12.07
C VAL A 600 23.92 -13.01 13.23
N ARG A 601 24.46 -12.83 14.44
CA ARG A 601 23.89 -13.34 15.68
C ARG A 601 23.65 -12.18 16.64
N ILE A 602 22.45 -12.09 17.19
CA ILE A 602 22.09 -11.07 18.17
C ILE A 602 21.59 -11.78 19.41
N HIS A 603 22.14 -11.42 20.56
CA HIS A 603 21.63 -11.86 21.84
C HIS A 603 21.16 -10.65 22.63
N ALA A 604 19.84 -10.43 22.66
CA ALA A 604 19.23 -9.37 23.45
C ALA A 604 18.75 -9.92 24.80
N GLN A 605 19.35 -9.41 25.87
CA GLN A 605 19.06 -9.78 27.24
C GLN A 605 17.67 -9.29 27.65
N SER A 606 17.32 -8.07 27.22
CA SER A 606 16.00 -7.49 27.47
C SER A 606 15.57 -6.52 26.37
N GLY A 607 14.27 -6.28 26.27
CA GLY A 607 13.70 -5.24 25.42
C GLY A 607 12.21 -5.07 25.69
N ARG A 608 11.60 -4.06 25.06
CA ARG A 608 10.19 -3.74 25.25
C ARG A 608 9.46 -3.58 23.93
N ILE A 609 8.35 -4.30 23.79
CA ILE A 609 7.39 -4.17 22.69
C ILE A 609 6.05 -3.77 23.32
N LEU A 610 5.53 -2.59 22.99
CA LEU A 610 4.35 -2.02 23.67
C LEU A 610 4.55 -1.91 25.21
N GLN A 611 3.72 -2.57 26.01
CA GLN A 611 3.86 -2.68 27.46
C GLN A 611 4.44 -4.05 27.89
N SER A 612 4.86 -4.87 26.93
CA SER A 612 5.38 -6.22 27.14
C SER A 612 6.91 -6.22 27.20
N GLN A 613 7.46 -7.00 28.12
CA GLN A 613 8.90 -7.16 28.29
C GLN A 613 9.35 -8.44 27.60
N VAL A 614 10.37 -8.35 26.76
CA VAL A 614 11.00 -9.49 26.09
C VAL A 614 12.33 -9.77 26.78
N ARG A 615 12.69 -11.04 26.96
CA ARG A 615 13.92 -11.49 27.63
C ARG A 615 14.54 -12.66 26.88
N ASP A 616 15.86 -12.79 27.01
CA ASP A 616 16.65 -13.90 26.45
C ASP A 616 16.34 -14.15 24.96
N VAL A 617 16.38 -13.09 24.15
CA VAL A 617 16.11 -13.16 22.72
C VAL A 617 17.38 -13.49 21.97
N SER A 618 17.37 -14.59 21.23
CA SER A 618 18.37 -14.90 20.21
C SER A 618 17.81 -14.60 18.83
N VAL A 619 18.57 -13.88 18.02
CA VAL A 619 18.29 -13.67 16.60
C VAL A 619 19.45 -14.21 15.79
N ASP A 620 19.17 -15.05 14.82
CA ASP A 620 20.17 -15.60 13.90
C ASP A 620 19.77 -15.29 12.45
N ILE A 621 20.69 -14.72 11.68
CA ILE A 621 20.61 -14.58 10.22
C ILE A 621 21.78 -15.39 9.64
N PRO A 622 21.54 -16.63 9.21
CA PRO A 622 22.61 -17.46 8.65
C PRO A 622 23.06 -16.94 7.30
N ALA A 623 24.34 -17.10 7.01
CA ALA A 623 24.91 -16.84 5.69
C ALA A 623 24.25 -17.75 4.65
N VAL A 624 23.72 -17.13 3.58
CA VAL A 624 23.12 -17.83 2.46
C VAL A 624 23.97 -17.64 1.19
N PRO A 625 24.06 -18.64 0.30
CA PRO A 625 24.69 -18.50 -1.00
C PRO A 625 24.05 -17.38 -1.83
N HIS A 626 24.82 -16.83 -2.77
CA HIS A 626 24.35 -15.77 -3.66
C HIS A 626 23.09 -16.21 -4.44
N GLY A 627 21.98 -15.50 -4.26
CA GLY A 627 20.68 -15.78 -4.91
C GLY A 627 19.64 -16.50 -4.04
N GLU A 628 20.01 -17.01 -2.86
CA GLU A 628 19.06 -17.52 -1.86
C GLU A 628 18.54 -16.38 -0.95
N VAL A 629 17.34 -16.56 -0.39
CA VAL A 629 16.70 -15.54 0.46
C VAL A 629 17.25 -15.69 1.88
N SER A 630 17.75 -14.60 2.46
CA SER A 630 18.14 -14.58 3.88
C SER A 630 16.90 -14.63 4.78
N HIS A 631 16.97 -15.44 5.84
CA HIS A 631 15.93 -15.58 6.84
C HIS A 631 16.38 -15.00 8.18
N LEU A 632 15.51 -14.21 8.81
CA LEU A 632 15.67 -13.71 10.17
C LEU A 632 14.96 -14.67 11.13
N LEU A 633 15.74 -15.46 11.86
CA LEU A 633 15.26 -16.41 12.85
C LEU A 633 15.29 -15.74 14.22
N ILE A 634 14.14 -15.60 14.87
CA ILE A 634 14.03 -15.00 16.22
C ILE A 634 13.50 -16.07 17.16
N ASP A 635 14.10 -16.20 18.33
CA ASP A 635 13.67 -17.09 19.41
C ASP A 635 13.78 -16.33 20.74
N GLY A 636 12.71 -16.23 21.52
CA GLY A 636 12.76 -15.47 22.77
C GLY A 636 11.54 -15.62 23.68
N THR A 637 11.74 -15.27 24.96
CA THR A 637 10.67 -15.27 25.98
C THR A 637 10.01 -13.90 26.08
N VAL A 638 8.70 -13.89 26.28
CA VAL A 638 7.87 -12.69 26.34
C VAL A 638 7.02 -12.73 27.62
N ASP A 639 7.27 -11.78 28.52
CA ASP A 639 6.40 -11.44 29.63
C ASP A 639 5.45 -10.31 29.19
N SER A 640 4.21 -10.68 28.87
CA SER A 640 3.20 -9.80 28.27
C SER A 640 1.89 -9.79 29.06
N ASN A 641 0.91 -9.09 28.51
CA ASN A 641 -0.47 -9.13 28.92
C ASN A 641 -1.34 -9.47 27.70
N LEU A 642 -2.55 -9.97 27.95
CA LEU A 642 -3.44 -10.40 26.87
C LEU A 642 -3.86 -9.25 25.93
N ALA A 643 -3.86 -7.99 26.42
CA ALA A 643 -4.19 -6.83 25.60
C ALA A 643 -3.12 -6.59 24.52
N ASP A 644 -1.85 -6.60 24.92
CA ASP A 644 -0.71 -6.44 24.01
C ASP A 644 -0.62 -7.61 23.03
N GLY A 645 -0.79 -8.85 23.50
CA GLY A 645 -0.79 -10.04 22.65
C GLY A 645 -1.87 -9.99 21.56
N LEU A 646 -3.09 -9.57 21.91
CA LEU A 646 -4.18 -9.37 20.94
C LEU A 646 -3.88 -8.21 19.98
N LYS A 647 -3.30 -7.11 20.49
CA LYS A 647 -2.93 -5.96 19.67
C LYS A 647 -1.88 -6.32 18.62
N ILE A 648 -0.88 -7.12 18.99
CA ILE A 648 0.12 -7.65 18.04
C ILE A 648 -0.57 -8.48 16.95
N LEU A 649 -1.52 -9.35 17.28
CA LEU A 649 -2.26 -10.15 16.28
C LEU A 649 -3.20 -9.31 15.40
N GLN A 650 -3.68 -8.17 15.89
CA GLN A 650 -4.55 -7.24 15.16
C GLN A 650 -3.75 -6.33 14.22
N ASP A 651 -2.55 -5.90 14.62
CA ASP A 651 -1.72 -4.97 13.86
C ASP A 651 -0.75 -5.70 12.90
N SER A 652 -0.25 -6.89 13.26
CA SER A 652 0.77 -7.61 12.48
C SER A 652 0.21 -8.18 11.15
N PRO A 653 1.01 -8.19 10.07
CA PRO A 653 0.64 -8.71 8.74
C PRO A 653 0.59 -10.27 8.66
N LEU A 654 0.06 -10.96 9.68
CA LEU A 654 -0.03 -12.42 9.75
C LEU A 654 -1.25 -13.02 9.00
N GLY A 655 -2.14 -12.18 8.45
CA GLY A 655 -3.34 -12.62 7.72
C GLY A 655 -4.51 -13.05 8.61
N VAL A 656 -4.40 -12.87 9.94
CA VAL A 656 -5.43 -13.24 10.93
C VAL A 656 -6.18 -12.04 11.53
N GLN A 657 -5.89 -10.82 11.07
CA GLN A 657 -6.36 -9.58 11.71
C GLN A 657 -7.89 -9.50 11.76
N GLN A 658 -8.57 -9.96 10.69
CA GLN A 658 -10.03 -10.00 10.62
C GLN A 658 -10.65 -10.98 11.62
N ALA A 659 -10.02 -12.12 11.89
CA ALA A 659 -10.53 -13.13 12.82
C ALA A 659 -10.54 -12.63 14.27
N PHE A 660 -9.56 -11.80 14.63
CA PHE A 660 -9.41 -11.22 15.97
C PHE A 660 -9.97 -9.79 16.07
N ALA A 661 -10.63 -9.28 15.02
CA ALA A 661 -11.17 -7.93 14.99
C ALA A 661 -12.26 -7.74 16.07
N GLY A 662 -12.07 -6.74 16.94
CA GLY A 662 -12.98 -6.47 18.05
C GLY A 662 -12.83 -7.39 19.26
N TRP A 663 -11.81 -8.26 19.30
CA TRP A 663 -11.44 -8.98 20.52
C TRP A 663 -10.65 -8.04 21.43
N SER A 664 -10.89 -8.12 22.73
CA SER A 664 -10.16 -7.37 23.76
C SER A 664 -9.91 -8.28 24.95
N GLY A 665 -8.80 -8.10 25.66
CA GLY A 665 -8.46 -8.98 26.76
C GLY A 665 -7.58 -8.29 27.80
N GLU A 666 -7.64 -8.80 29.01
CA GLU A 666 -6.90 -8.32 30.17
C GLU A 666 -6.35 -9.52 30.96
N GLY A 667 -5.19 -9.34 31.61
CA GLY A 667 -4.55 -10.38 32.43
C GLY A 667 -3.15 -10.74 31.92
N PRO A 668 -2.37 -11.47 32.75
CA PRO A 668 -0.99 -11.82 32.43
C PRO A 668 -0.93 -12.85 31.29
N LEU A 669 0.06 -12.70 30.42
CA LEU A 669 0.35 -13.64 29.33
C LEU A 669 1.86 -13.87 29.31
N GLN A 670 2.29 -15.09 29.60
CA GLN A 670 3.69 -15.49 29.47
C GLN A 670 3.82 -16.36 28.23
N GLY A 671 4.81 -16.09 27.39
CA GLY A 671 4.98 -16.85 26.17
C GLY A 671 6.41 -16.96 25.70
N HIS A 672 6.58 -17.83 24.72
CA HIS A 672 7.81 -18.08 24.00
C HIS A 672 7.50 -17.97 22.51
N LEU A 673 8.27 -17.14 21.81
CA LEU A 673 8.02 -16.75 20.44
C LEU A 673 9.18 -17.21 19.56
N LYS A 674 8.86 -17.98 18.52
CA LYS A 674 9.76 -18.26 17.41
C LYS A 674 9.22 -17.64 16.13
N LEU A 675 10.02 -16.79 15.49
CA LEU A 675 9.70 -16.19 14.19
C LEU A 675 10.74 -16.61 13.16
N ASP A 676 10.27 -16.89 11.95
CA ASP A 676 11.08 -17.08 10.75
C ASP A 676 10.55 -16.10 9.69
N ILE A 677 11.33 -15.04 9.44
CA ILE A 677 10.97 -13.93 8.56
C ILE A 677 11.93 -13.91 7.36
N PRO A 678 11.45 -14.17 6.13
CA PRO A 678 12.27 -13.98 4.93
C PRO A 678 12.48 -12.48 4.66
N LEU A 679 13.73 -12.05 4.50
CA LEU A 679 14.10 -10.64 4.29
C LEU A 679 13.75 -10.12 2.89
N ALA A 680 13.55 -11.00 1.91
CA ALA A 680 13.16 -10.61 0.55
C ALA A 680 11.73 -10.04 0.53
N LYS A 681 11.59 -8.80 0.07
CA LYS A 681 10.34 -8.02 0.08
C LYS A 681 9.15 -8.73 -0.60
N ALA A 682 9.41 -9.53 -1.64
CA ALA A 682 8.39 -10.32 -2.34
C ALA A 682 7.83 -11.49 -1.51
N GLN A 683 8.53 -11.90 -0.46
CA GLN A 683 8.19 -13.06 0.36
C GLN A 683 7.88 -12.72 1.82
N ALA A 684 7.90 -11.44 2.21
CA ALA A 684 7.63 -10.97 3.58
C ALA A 684 6.31 -11.52 4.18
N ASN A 685 5.30 -11.78 3.35
CA ASN A 685 4.01 -12.35 3.75
C ASN A 685 4.05 -13.86 4.10
N LYS A 686 5.19 -14.53 3.93
CA LYS A 686 5.41 -15.95 4.30
C LYS A 686 6.02 -16.12 5.69
N THR A 687 5.95 -15.08 6.53
CA THR A 687 6.45 -15.13 7.90
C THR A 687 5.80 -16.31 8.66
N ARG A 688 6.63 -17.19 9.22
CA ARG A 688 6.15 -18.27 10.09
C ARG A 688 6.32 -17.84 11.54
N ALA A 689 5.23 -17.91 12.29
CA ALA A 689 5.23 -17.65 13.73
C ALA A 689 4.81 -18.90 14.48
N VAL A 690 5.61 -19.29 15.48
CA VAL A 690 5.26 -20.30 16.47
C VAL A 690 5.27 -19.63 17.84
N VAL A 691 4.12 -19.59 18.50
CA VAL A 691 3.93 -18.91 19.78
C VAL A 691 3.38 -19.92 20.78
N ASP A 692 4.18 -20.29 21.77
CA ASP A 692 3.71 -21.04 22.93
C ASP A 692 3.39 -20.02 24.03
N PHE A 693 2.15 -19.94 24.52
CA PHE A 693 1.76 -18.97 25.55
C PHE A 693 0.83 -19.58 26.60
N ALA A 694 0.95 -19.10 27.84
CA ALA A 694 0.12 -19.49 28.95
C ALA A 694 -0.45 -18.25 29.64
N THR A 695 -1.66 -18.40 30.16
CA THR A 695 -2.31 -17.36 30.95
C THR A 695 -2.99 -17.98 32.17
N GLU A 696 -3.07 -17.20 33.24
CA GLU A 696 -3.79 -17.54 34.44
C GLU A 696 -4.68 -16.36 34.86
N ASN A 697 -5.95 -16.66 35.11
CA ASN A 697 -6.96 -15.70 35.55
C ASN A 697 -7.18 -14.52 34.57
N ALA A 698 -7.01 -14.73 33.27
CA ALA A 698 -7.27 -13.71 32.26
C ALA A 698 -8.76 -13.52 31.98
N ARG A 699 -9.08 -12.38 31.38
CA ARG A 699 -10.40 -12.01 30.88
C ARG A 699 -10.30 -11.77 29.37
N LEU A 700 -11.13 -12.43 28.58
CA LEU A 700 -11.20 -12.27 27.12
C LEU A 700 -12.63 -11.88 26.74
N LYS A 701 -12.79 -10.82 25.97
CA LYS A 701 -14.05 -10.34 25.44
C LYS A 701 -14.03 -10.37 23.92
N ILE A 702 -14.95 -11.14 23.35
CA ILE A 702 -15.20 -11.28 21.90
C ILE A 702 -16.42 -10.41 21.58
N SER A 703 -16.34 -9.55 20.56
CA SER A 703 -17.43 -8.61 20.25
C SER A 703 -18.52 -9.18 19.33
N LYS A 704 -18.20 -10.19 18.52
CA LYS A 704 -19.11 -10.77 17.52
C LYS A 704 -18.91 -12.31 17.44
N PRO A 705 -19.73 -13.12 18.12
CA PRO A 705 -20.81 -12.73 19.05
C PRO A 705 -20.25 -12.15 20.36
N LEU A 706 -21.05 -11.34 21.06
CA LEU A 706 -20.65 -10.71 22.32
C LEU A 706 -20.46 -11.76 23.43
N LEU A 707 -19.24 -12.25 23.66
CA LEU A 707 -18.95 -13.29 24.66
C LEU A 707 -17.80 -12.84 25.55
N GLU A 708 -17.99 -12.92 26.87
CA GLU A 708 -16.94 -12.68 27.85
C GLU A 708 -16.54 -13.98 28.55
N LEU A 709 -15.26 -14.31 28.48
CA LEU A 709 -14.60 -15.37 29.23
C LEU A 709 -13.84 -14.71 30.37
N SER A 710 -14.10 -15.13 31.60
CA SER A 710 -13.39 -14.68 32.80
C SER A 710 -12.68 -15.85 33.47
N GLN A 711 -11.66 -15.59 34.31
CA GLN A 711 -10.85 -16.64 34.94
C GLN A 711 -10.24 -17.64 33.94
N LEU A 712 -9.86 -17.16 32.75
CA LEU A 712 -9.25 -17.98 31.71
C LEU A 712 -7.90 -18.49 32.19
N LYS A 713 -7.75 -19.81 32.20
CA LYS A 713 -6.51 -20.52 32.51
C LYS A 713 -6.27 -21.59 31.46
N GLY A 714 -5.08 -21.60 30.88
CA GLY A 714 -4.68 -22.58 29.88
C GLY A 714 -3.31 -22.29 29.29
N ALA A 715 -2.73 -23.34 28.70
CA ALA A 715 -1.55 -23.23 27.84
C ALA A 715 -1.98 -23.45 26.39
N PHE A 716 -1.45 -22.63 25.51
CA PHE A 716 -1.83 -22.51 24.12
C PHE A 716 -0.57 -22.52 23.26
N ARG A 717 -0.69 -23.05 22.06
CA ARG A 717 0.33 -22.98 21.02
C ARG A 717 -0.31 -22.57 19.72
N TYR A 718 0.16 -21.49 19.13
CA TYR A 718 -0.18 -21.06 17.78
C TYR A 718 0.99 -21.36 16.85
N ASP A 719 0.74 -22.06 15.74
CA ASP A 719 1.70 -22.20 14.63
C ASP A 719 0.98 -21.75 13.35
N THR A 720 1.57 -20.81 12.61
CA THR A 720 1.00 -20.31 11.34
C THR A 720 0.64 -21.44 10.36
N ASN A 721 1.33 -22.59 10.42
CA ASN A 721 1.09 -23.73 9.54
C ASN A 721 -0.01 -24.69 10.00
N SER A 722 -0.34 -24.74 11.29
CA SER A 722 -1.34 -25.70 11.80
C SER A 722 -2.53 -25.05 12.47
N GLY A 723 -2.41 -23.81 12.94
CA GLY A 723 -3.43 -23.08 13.71
C GLY A 723 -3.15 -23.07 15.21
N LEU A 724 -4.17 -22.67 15.98
CA LEU A 724 -4.14 -22.62 17.45
C LEU A 724 -4.43 -24.00 18.03
N SER A 725 -3.74 -24.35 19.12
CA SER A 725 -3.96 -25.55 19.91
C SER A 725 -3.84 -25.24 21.40
N GLY A 726 -4.43 -26.07 22.26
CA GLY A 726 -4.38 -25.90 23.71
C GLY A 726 -5.13 -27.01 24.42
N GLN A 727 -4.62 -27.44 25.57
CA GLN A 727 -5.22 -28.51 26.37
C GLN A 727 -5.60 -28.01 27.75
N ASN A 728 -6.61 -28.63 28.36
CA ASN A 728 -7.07 -28.33 29.73
C ASN A 728 -7.43 -26.84 29.94
N ILE A 729 -8.05 -26.22 28.94
CA ILE A 729 -8.47 -24.81 29.02
C ILE A 729 -9.68 -24.74 29.95
N VAL A 730 -9.61 -23.90 30.97
CA VAL A 730 -10.69 -23.66 31.92
C VAL A 730 -11.02 -22.18 31.93
N ALA A 731 -12.30 -21.82 31.89
CA ALA A 731 -12.76 -20.45 32.03
C ALA A 731 -14.14 -20.41 32.70
N GLN A 732 -14.64 -19.21 32.99
CA GLN A 732 -16.04 -18.94 33.27
C GLN A 732 -16.66 -18.19 32.11
N ALA A 733 -17.75 -18.73 31.56
CA ALA A 733 -18.54 -18.13 30.49
C ALA A 733 -20.02 -18.19 30.87
N LEU A 734 -20.78 -17.12 30.61
CA LEU A 734 -22.22 -17.06 30.93
C LEU A 734 -22.56 -17.44 32.39
N GLY A 735 -21.68 -17.12 33.33
CA GLY A 735 -21.83 -17.42 34.77
C GLY A 735 -21.60 -18.88 35.16
N ALA A 736 -21.02 -19.71 34.28
CA ALA A 736 -20.70 -21.11 34.56
C ALA A 736 -19.25 -21.45 34.21
N ARG A 737 -18.67 -22.41 34.93
CA ARG A 737 -17.34 -22.96 34.60
C ARG A 737 -17.43 -23.81 33.34
N VAL A 738 -16.54 -23.55 32.39
CA VAL A 738 -16.41 -24.27 31.12
C VAL A 738 -15.01 -24.88 31.03
N ALA A 739 -14.91 -26.06 30.43
CA ALA A 739 -13.64 -26.72 30.18
C ALA A 739 -13.57 -27.18 28.72
N GLY A 740 -12.39 -27.07 28.11
CA GLY A 740 -12.23 -27.42 26.70
C GLY A 740 -10.80 -27.63 26.27
N SER A 741 -10.66 -27.92 24.99
CA SER A 741 -9.38 -28.10 24.29
C SER A 741 -9.49 -27.50 22.89
N ILE A 742 -8.38 -27.00 22.37
CA ILE A 742 -8.24 -26.54 20.99
C ILE A 742 -7.28 -27.48 20.28
N ARG A 743 -7.66 -27.95 19.08
CA ARG A 743 -6.82 -28.75 18.20
C ARG A 743 -6.48 -27.96 16.95
N ALA A 744 -5.20 -27.95 16.60
CA ALA A 744 -4.73 -27.45 15.32
C ALA A 744 -4.92 -28.55 14.26
N GLU A 745 -5.76 -28.29 13.25
CA GLU A 745 -6.09 -29.21 12.15
C GLU A 745 -5.68 -28.65 10.78
N GLY A 746 -4.90 -27.56 10.77
CA GLY A 746 -4.47 -26.86 9.56
C GLY A 746 -3.31 -27.53 8.83
N SER A 747 -3.04 -27.00 7.64
CA SER A 747 -1.88 -27.33 6.82
C SER A 747 -1.12 -26.06 6.44
N PRO A 748 0.16 -26.16 6.02
CA PRO A 748 0.96 -24.98 5.68
C PRO A 748 0.22 -24.03 4.72
N GLY A 749 0.01 -22.79 5.15
CA GLY A 749 -0.74 -21.77 4.41
C GLY A 749 -2.26 -21.70 4.64
N VAL A 750 -2.85 -22.66 5.36
CA VAL A 750 -4.28 -22.69 5.73
C VAL A 750 -4.42 -23.05 7.22
N PRO A 751 -4.28 -22.07 8.13
CA PRO A 751 -4.41 -22.33 9.55
C PRO A 751 -5.86 -22.70 9.89
N ARG A 752 -6.06 -23.86 10.52
CA ARG A 752 -7.37 -24.39 10.87
C ARG A 752 -7.39 -24.85 12.32
N SER A 753 -8.33 -24.35 13.12
CA SER A 753 -8.40 -24.66 14.56
C SER A 753 -9.78 -25.17 14.93
N ARG A 754 -9.87 -26.28 15.64
CA ARG A 754 -11.11 -26.85 16.19
C ARG A 754 -11.13 -26.69 17.71
N ILE A 755 -12.09 -25.95 18.23
CA ILE A 755 -12.30 -25.72 19.66
C ILE A 755 -13.42 -26.63 20.16
N LEU A 756 -13.11 -27.49 21.13
CA LEU A 756 -14.07 -28.39 21.77
C LEU A 756 -14.29 -27.92 23.21
N VAL A 757 -15.52 -27.54 23.57
CA VAL A 757 -15.88 -27.07 24.92
C VAL A 757 -17.05 -27.88 25.46
N GLY A 758 -16.91 -28.39 26.68
CA GLY A 758 -17.99 -29.03 27.43
C GLY A 758 -18.40 -28.20 28.64
N GLY A 759 -19.71 -28.12 28.89
CA GLY A 759 -20.23 -27.39 30.05
C GLY A 759 -21.71 -27.57 30.31
N GLN A 760 -22.20 -26.90 31.36
CA GLN A 760 -23.62 -26.79 31.67
C GLN A 760 -23.98 -25.33 31.97
N VAL A 761 -24.87 -24.76 31.17
CA VAL A 761 -25.32 -23.36 31.32
C VAL A 761 -26.78 -23.29 31.74
N ALA A 762 -27.11 -22.35 32.64
CA ALA A 762 -28.50 -22.08 32.95
C ALA A 762 -29.18 -21.46 31.73
N LEU A 763 -30.32 -21.99 31.31
CA LEU A 763 -30.99 -21.54 30.09
C LEU A 763 -31.31 -20.04 30.13
N LYS A 764 -31.65 -19.49 31.30
CA LYS A 764 -31.85 -18.05 31.52
C LYS A 764 -30.67 -17.21 31.02
N ASN A 765 -29.44 -17.60 31.36
CA ASN A 765 -28.23 -16.85 30.98
C ASN A 765 -27.99 -16.92 29.45
N LEU A 766 -28.36 -18.04 28.82
CA LEU A 766 -28.27 -18.22 27.37
C LEU A 766 -29.33 -17.39 26.62
N LEU A 767 -30.54 -17.28 27.17
CA LEU A 767 -31.61 -16.42 26.62
C LEU A 767 -31.28 -14.93 26.76
N GLU A 768 -30.74 -14.51 27.91
CA GLU A 768 -30.27 -13.13 28.13
C GLU A 768 -29.13 -12.78 27.16
N TRP A 769 -28.18 -13.69 26.97
CA TRP A 769 -27.09 -13.54 26.00
C TRP A 769 -27.59 -13.44 24.55
N GLY A 770 -28.57 -14.25 24.18
CA GLY A 770 -29.21 -14.23 22.86
C GLY A 770 -30.16 -13.05 22.63
N GLY A 771 -30.34 -12.16 23.61
CA GLY A 771 -31.26 -11.02 23.53
C GLY A 771 -32.74 -11.40 23.53
N VAL A 772 -33.08 -12.65 23.92
CA VAL A 772 -34.45 -13.16 23.95
C VAL A 772 -35.15 -12.66 25.21
N LYS A 773 -35.96 -11.61 25.06
CA LYS A 773 -36.76 -11.03 26.15
C LYS A 773 -38.11 -11.73 26.39
N GLN A 774 -38.45 -12.69 25.53
CA GLN A 774 -39.73 -13.40 25.55
C GLN A 774 -39.69 -14.56 26.54
N THR A 775 -40.77 -14.75 27.29
CA THR A 775 -40.92 -15.94 28.13
C THR A 775 -41.11 -17.15 27.24
N LEU A 776 -40.16 -18.08 27.25
CA LEU A 776 -40.25 -19.32 26.50
C LEU A 776 -40.73 -20.47 27.40
N PRO A 777 -41.41 -21.50 26.85
CA PRO A 777 -41.85 -22.71 27.55
C PRO A 777 -40.68 -23.65 27.91
N VAL A 778 -39.52 -23.12 28.30
CA VAL A 778 -38.31 -23.89 28.53
C VAL A 778 -37.59 -23.41 29.77
N ALA A 779 -37.23 -24.33 30.67
CA ALA A 779 -36.54 -24.02 31.92
C ALA A 779 -35.56 -25.13 32.32
N GLY A 780 -34.48 -24.76 33.02
CA GLY A 780 -33.48 -25.70 33.53
C GLY A 780 -32.05 -25.36 33.13
N ARG A 781 -31.18 -26.37 33.15
CA ARG A 781 -29.76 -26.25 32.78
C ARG A 781 -29.48 -27.10 31.55
N VAL A 782 -28.87 -26.49 30.54
CA VAL A 782 -28.54 -27.15 29.27
C VAL A 782 -27.12 -27.71 29.36
N PRO A 783 -26.92 -29.04 29.38
CA PRO A 783 -25.61 -29.63 29.13
C PRO A 783 -25.26 -29.46 27.66
N TYR A 784 -24.09 -28.95 27.33
CA TYR A 784 -23.70 -28.73 25.94
C TYR A 784 -22.27 -29.19 25.67
N GLN A 785 -22.08 -29.66 24.43
CA GLN A 785 -20.78 -29.90 23.80
C GLN A 785 -20.71 -28.99 22.58
N LEU A 786 -19.81 -28.02 22.63
CA LEU A 786 -19.55 -27.07 21.57
C LEU A 786 -18.33 -27.55 20.78
N ASP A 787 -18.48 -27.59 19.45
CA ASP A 787 -17.43 -27.82 18.46
C ASP A 787 -17.41 -26.58 17.55
N LEU A 788 -16.38 -25.76 17.70
CA LEU A 788 -16.18 -24.57 16.89
C LEU A 788 -15.01 -24.79 15.95
N LEU A 789 -15.28 -24.78 14.65
CA LEU A 789 -14.27 -24.77 13.61
C LEU A 789 -13.96 -23.34 13.18
N ILE A 790 -12.70 -22.96 13.26
CA ILE A 790 -12.15 -21.71 12.71
C ILE A 790 -11.36 -22.08 11.45
N ASP A 791 -11.88 -21.70 10.28
CA ASP A 791 -11.37 -22.07 8.95
C ASP A 791 -11.70 -20.95 7.94
N GLY A 792 -11.35 -19.71 8.28
CA GLY A 792 -11.68 -18.51 7.50
C GLY A 792 -13.18 -18.45 7.16
N LYS A 793 -13.50 -18.39 5.86
CA LYS A 793 -14.88 -18.30 5.35
C LYS A 793 -15.75 -19.51 5.69
N ASP A 794 -15.15 -20.66 5.96
CA ASP A 794 -15.85 -21.92 6.27
C ASP A 794 -15.99 -22.15 7.79
N SER A 795 -15.71 -21.12 8.60
CA SER A 795 -15.85 -21.18 10.06
C SER A 795 -17.29 -21.49 10.49
N GLN A 796 -17.45 -22.56 11.27
CA GLN A 796 -18.75 -23.08 11.70
C GLN A 796 -18.74 -23.40 13.19
N LEU A 797 -19.81 -23.02 13.87
CA LEU A 797 -20.09 -23.37 15.26
C LEU A 797 -21.14 -24.50 15.28
N GLN A 798 -20.88 -25.58 16.01
CA GLN A 798 -21.83 -26.65 16.29
C GLN A 798 -21.95 -26.85 17.80
N VAL A 799 -23.17 -27.02 18.29
CA VAL A 799 -23.50 -27.26 19.69
C VAL A 799 -24.43 -28.46 19.76
N ASN A 800 -24.00 -29.51 20.43
CA ASN A 800 -24.79 -30.71 20.69
C ASN A 800 -25.19 -30.74 22.17
N SER A 801 -26.43 -31.13 22.46
CA SER A 801 -26.97 -31.25 23.80
C SER A 801 -27.88 -32.46 23.91
N SER A 802 -27.82 -33.20 25.03
CA SER A 802 -28.84 -34.20 25.36
C SER A 802 -30.15 -33.57 25.87
N LEU A 803 -30.13 -32.26 26.14
CA LEU A 803 -31.17 -31.51 26.85
C LEU A 803 -31.58 -32.10 28.21
N GLN A 804 -30.86 -33.09 28.75
CA GLN A 804 -31.17 -33.67 30.06
C GLN A 804 -30.94 -32.60 31.14
N GLY A 805 -31.94 -32.38 32.00
CA GLY A 805 -31.99 -31.26 32.94
C GLY A 805 -32.77 -30.03 32.44
N VAL A 806 -33.36 -30.10 31.24
CA VAL A 806 -34.22 -29.06 30.65
C VAL A 806 -35.65 -29.58 30.53
N ALA A 807 -36.60 -28.87 31.15
CA ALA A 807 -38.03 -29.09 30.94
C ALA A 807 -38.53 -28.23 29.77
N ILE A 808 -39.35 -28.81 28.89
CA ILE A 808 -39.99 -28.17 27.75
C ILE A 808 -41.50 -28.32 27.91
N ASP A 809 -42.18 -27.23 28.23
CA ASP A 809 -43.62 -27.15 28.48
C ASP A 809 -44.39 -26.85 27.18
N LEU A 810 -44.29 -27.77 26.22
CA LEU A 810 -45.02 -27.73 24.97
C LEU A 810 -46.00 -28.92 24.88
N PRO A 811 -47.10 -28.82 24.13
CA PRO A 811 -47.96 -29.97 23.88
C PRO A 811 -47.20 -31.12 23.22
N ALA A 812 -47.67 -32.35 23.45
CA ALA A 812 -47.15 -33.53 22.76
C ALA A 812 -47.21 -33.33 21.22
N PRO A 813 -46.19 -33.79 20.45
CA PRO A 813 -45.03 -34.57 20.87
C PRO A 813 -43.81 -33.73 21.35
N PHE A 814 -43.90 -32.41 21.38
CA PHE A 814 -42.72 -31.55 21.57
C PHE A 814 -42.33 -31.30 23.03
N GLY A 815 -43.28 -31.45 23.97
CA GLY A 815 -43.01 -31.32 25.40
C GLY A 815 -42.10 -32.42 25.95
N LYS A 816 -41.36 -32.10 27.00
CA LYS A 816 -40.34 -32.94 27.63
C LYS A 816 -40.22 -32.64 29.13
N ALA A 817 -40.15 -33.65 29.98
CA ALA A 817 -39.77 -33.49 31.38
C ALA A 817 -38.25 -33.31 31.55
N ALA A 818 -37.80 -32.78 32.69
CA ALA A 818 -36.38 -32.47 32.90
C ALA A 818 -35.46 -33.73 32.96
N ASP A 819 -35.99 -34.89 33.32
CA ASP A 819 -35.27 -36.16 33.47
C ASP A 819 -35.11 -36.93 32.15
N GLU A 820 -36.00 -36.71 31.19
CA GLU A 820 -35.94 -37.30 29.85
C GLU A 820 -34.73 -36.75 29.07
N SER A 821 -34.22 -37.48 28.09
CA SER A 821 -33.13 -37.03 27.20
C SER A 821 -33.66 -36.86 25.78
N ARG A 822 -33.36 -35.74 25.14
CA ARG A 822 -33.69 -35.44 23.74
C ARG A 822 -32.48 -34.86 23.03
N PRO A 823 -31.73 -35.70 22.29
CA PRO A 823 -30.58 -35.25 21.53
C PRO A 823 -30.96 -34.09 20.61
N SER A 824 -30.25 -32.99 20.73
CA SER A 824 -30.49 -31.79 19.94
C SER A 824 -29.16 -31.24 19.47
N SER A 825 -29.11 -30.80 18.23
CA SER A 825 -27.95 -30.11 17.68
C SER A 825 -28.35 -28.73 17.19
N TRP A 826 -27.44 -27.79 17.28
CA TRP A 826 -27.56 -26.47 16.71
C TRP A 826 -26.25 -26.12 16.03
N SER A 827 -26.27 -25.55 14.84
CA SER A 827 -25.05 -25.08 14.18
C SER A 827 -25.25 -23.76 13.46
N MET A 828 -24.18 -23.02 13.28
CA MET A 828 -24.18 -21.68 12.70
C MET A 828 -22.90 -21.38 11.92
N THR A 829 -23.00 -20.66 10.80
CA THR A 829 -21.82 -20.08 10.13
C THR A 829 -21.41 -18.77 10.79
N LEU A 830 -20.11 -18.56 10.99
CA LEU A 830 -19.59 -17.34 11.64
C LEU A 830 -19.33 -16.18 10.66
N GLU A 831 -19.04 -16.51 9.40
CA GLU A 831 -18.68 -15.55 8.36
C GLU A 831 -19.65 -15.62 7.16
N GLY A 832 -19.56 -14.64 6.26
CA GLY A 832 -20.38 -14.52 5.06
C GLY A 832 -21.48 -13.44 5.13
N PRO A 833 -22.13 -13.14 3.99
CA PRO A 833 -23.16 -12.09 3.90
C PRO A 833 -24.47 -12.46 4.63
N GLU A 834 -24.74 -13.74 4.79
CA GLU A 834 -25.86 -14.28 5.57
C GLU A 834 -25.32 -15.27 6.61
N ARG A 835 -25.75 -15.14 7.87
CA ARG A 835 -25.54 -16.20 8.87
C ARG A 835 -26.57 -17.29 8.66
N ARG A 836 -26.10 -18.52 8.49
CA ARG A 836 -26.94 -19.71 8.37
C ARG A 836 -27.00 -20.41 9.71
N TYR A 837 -28.18 -20.87 10.09
CA TYR A 837 -28.49 -21.57 11.33
C TYR A 837 -29.16 -22.89 10.98
N TRP A 838 -28.69 -23.97 11.59
CA TRP A 838 -29.36 -25.26 11.58
C TRP A 838 -29.68 -25.66 13.01
N ALA A 839 -30.85 -26.25 13.24
CA ALA A 839 -31.17 -26.85 14.53
C ALA A 839 -31.87 -28.19 14.30
N SER A 840 -31.67 -29.14 15.22
CA SER A 840 -32.42 -30.38 15.30
C SER A 840 -32.88 -30.59 16.73
N TYR A 841 -34.11 -31.07 16.87
CA TYR A 841 -34.73 -31.43 18.12
C TYR A 841 -35.20 -32.89 18.00
N ASP A 842 -34.32 -33.80 18.40
CA ASP A 842 -34.44 -35.24 18.23
C ASP A 842 -34.89 -35.59 16.78
N LYS A 843 -35.85 -36.50 16.62
CA LYS A 843 -36.50 -36.80 15.32
C LYS A 843 -37.83 -36.06 15.17
N LEU A 844 -38.07 -35.02 15.97
CA LEU A 844 -39.36 -34.33 16.01
C LEU A 844 -39.36 -33.05 15.17
N ALA A 845 -38.27 -32.30 15.17
CA ALA A 845 -38.15 -31.08 14.38
C ALA A 845 -36.71 -30.82 13.90
N SER A 846 -36.58 -30.20 12.74
CA SER A 846 -35.33 -29.64 12.24
C SER A 846 -35.59 -28.25 11.64
N LEU A 847 -34.62 -27.35 11.76
CA LEU A 847 -34.68 -25.97 11.29
C LEU A 847 -33.49 -25.71 10.38
N ALA A 848 -33.72 -25.04 9.26
CA ALA A 848 -32.69 -24.41 8.44
C ALA A 848 -33.09 -22.96 8.19
N TYR A 849 -32.29 -22.01 8.66
CA TYR A 849 -32.59 -20.58 8.61
C TYR A 849 -31.37 -19.79 8.13
N ALA A 850 -31.56 -18.75 7.33
CA ALA A 850 -30.49 -17.85 6.93
C ALA A 850 -30.97 -16.40 7.01
N ALA A 851 -30.19 -15.53 7.62
CA ALA A 851 -30.51 -14.12 7.78
C ALA A 851 -29.27 -13.23 7.72
N PRO A 852 -29.41 -11.95 7.34
CA PRO A 852 -28.36 -10.96 7.52
C PRO A 852 -27.90 -10.92 8.98
N ALA A 853 -26.58 -10.75 9.18
CA ALA A 853 -25.93 -10.72 10.49
C ALA A 853 -26.57 -9.75 11.50
N ASP A 854 -27.11 -8.64 11.00
CA ASP A 854 -27.66 -7.55 11.81
C ASP A 854 -29.20 -7.47 11.77
N ASN A 855 -29.87 -8.38 11.04
CA ASN A 855 -31.33 -8.41 10.93
C ASN A 855 -31.87 -9.85 10.87
N LEU A 856 -32.06 -10.45 12.05
CA LEU A 856 -32.64 -11.80 12.21
C LEU A 856 -34.08 -11.93 11.73
N LEU A 857 -34.85 -10.84 11.56
CA LEU A 857 -36.25 -10.90 11.13
C LEU A 857 -36.41 -10.83 9.60
N GLY A 858 -35.34 -10.47 8.88
CA GLY A 858 -35.32 -10.37 7.41
C GLY A 858 -34.91 -11.65 6.68
N GLY A 859 -34.84 -12.78 7.37
CA GLY A 859 -34.29 -14.03 6.82
C GLY A 859 -35.28 -14.95 6.12
N ARG A 860 -34.76 -16.10 5.67
CA ARG A 860 -35.47 -17.18 4.99
C ARG A 860 -35.21 -18.50 5.71
N GLY A 861 -36.20 -19.36 5.83
CA GLY A 861 -35.97 -20.68 6.43
C GLY A 861 -37.13 -21.66 6.36
N GLU A 862 -36.82 -22.89 6.72
CA GLU A 862 -37.77 -23.99 6.81
C GLU A 862 -37.68 -24.63 8.20
N LEU A 863 -38.83 -24.83 8.84
CA LEU A 863 -38.99 -25.68 10.03
C LEU A 863 -39.68 -26.97 9.59
N ARG A 864 -38.96 -28.08 9.62
CA ARG A 864 -39.47 -29.39 9.22
C ARG A 864 -39.80 -30.25 10.43
N LEU A 865 -41.01 -30.79 10.50
CA LEU A 865 -41.50 -31.64 11.60
C LEU A 865 -41.54 -33.11 11.16
N GLY A 866 -41.27 -34.04 12.07
CA GLY A 866 -41.42 -35.48 11.80
C GLY A 866 -40.18 -36.20 11.25
N GLY A 867 -38.98 -35.71 11.56
CA GLY A 867 -37.72 -36.48 11.48
C GLY A 867 -36.89 -36.29 10.22
N ASP A 868 -37.40 -35.55 9.24
CA ASP A 868 -36.64 -35.17 8.05
C ASP A 868 -35.81 -33.89 8.29
N SER A 869 -34.75 -33.69 7.50
CA SER A 869 -33.94 -32.47 7.53
C SER A 869 -34.60 -31.31 6.77
N ALA A 870 -34.63 -30.15 7.41
CA ALA A 870 -35.06 -28.89 6.80
C ALA A 870 -34.06 -28.41 5.74
N GLN A 871 -34.58 -27.76 4.70
CA GLN A 871 -33.78 -27.18 3.61
C GLN A 871 -33.99 -25.67 3.56
N LEU A 872 -32.96 -24.91 3.16
CA LEU A 872 -33.08 -23.46 3.09
C LEU A 872 -33.90 -23.06 1.85
N PRO A 873 -35.05 -22.38 1.99
CA PRO A 873 -35.88 -21.98 0.86
C PRO A 873 -35.28 -20.77 0.13
N GLY A 874 -35.67 -20.56 -1.13
CA GLY A 874 -35.23 -19.41 -1.92
C GLY A 874 -35.89 -18.08 -1.55
N ALA A 875 -37.12 -18.11 -1.02
CA ALA A 875 -37.92 -16.93 -0.71
C ALA A 875 -37.80 -16.51 0.77
N ALA A 876 -37.93 -15.21 1.04
CA ALA A 876 -37.91 -14.65 2.39
C ALA A 876 -39.10 -15.14 3.25
N GLY A 877 -38.85 -15.32 4.55
CA GLY A 877 -39.80 -15.86 5.51
C GLY A 877 -39.59 -17.35 5.84
N VAL A 878 -40.35 -17.84 6.80
CA VAL A 878 -40.29 -19.19 7.36
C VAL A 878 -41.45 -20.03 6.83
N GLN A 879 -41.13 -21.22 6.32
CA GLN A 879 -42.12 -22.23 5.96
C GLN A 879 -42.07 -23.39 6.95
N VAL A 880 -43.22 -23.86 7.43
CA VAL A 880 -43.31 -25.05 8.27
C VAL A 880 -43.71 -26.24 7.40
N ARG A 881 -43.00 -27.36 7.44
CA ARG A 881 -43.31 -28.54 6.62
C ARG A 881 -43.24 -29.82 7.43
N GLY A 882 -43.91 -30.88 6.99
CA GLY A 882 -43.63 -32.23 7.48
C GLY A 882 -44.81 -32.90 8.19
N ARG A 883 -44.50 -33.82 9.11
CA ARG A 883 -45.49 -34.74 9.69
C ARG A 883 -45.60 -34.58 11.21
N VAL A 884 -46.82 -34.55 11.71
CA VAL A 884 -47.12 -34.52 13.14
C VAL A 884 -48.04 -35.70 13.45
N ALA A 885 -47.63 -36.58 14.37
CA ALA A 885 -48.41 -37.77 14.68
C ALA A 885 -49.78 -37.41 15.28
N ASN A 886 -49.79 -36.54 16.30
CA ASN A 886 -50.99 -36.07 16.98
C ASN A 886 -50.93 -34.55 17.13
N LEU A 887 -51.99 -33.84 16.74
CA LEU A 887 -52.11 -32.40 16.94
C LEU A 887 -53.43 -32.09 17.65
N ASP A 888 -53.31 -31.61 18.89
CA ASP A 888 -54.43 -31.12 19.69
C ASP A 888 -54.51 -29.59 19.60
N ALA A 889 -55.47 -29.08 18.84
CA ALA A 889 -55.60 -27.65 18.56
C ALA A 889 -55.88 -26.82 19.82
N GLU A 890 -56.60 -27.37 20.80
CA GLU A 890 -56.94 -26.67 22.03
C GLU A 890 -55.74 -26.57 22.96
N ALA A 891 -54.96 -27.66 23.09
CA ALA A 891 -53.70 -27.66 23.84
C ALA A 891 -52.69 -26.66 23.25
N TRP A 892 -52.57 -26.61 21.92
CA TRP A 892 -51.73 -25.63 21.23
C TRP A 892 -52.25 -24.19 21.37
N GLN A 893 -53.56 -23.97 21.33
CA GLN A 893 -54.14 -22.65 21.53
C GLN A 893 -53.93 -22.14 22.97
N ALA A 894 -54.03 -23.02 23.98
CA ALA A 894 -53.74 -22.69 25.37
C ALA A 894 -52.27 -22.33 25.57
N ALA A 895 -51.35 -23.13 25.02
CA ALA A 895 -49.92 -22.83 25.03
C ALA A 895 -49.62 -21.48 24.33
N LEU A 896 -50.19 -21.23 23.15
CA LEU A 896 -49.97 -19.97 22.43
C LEU A 896 -50.49 -18.75 23.21
N LYS A 897 -51.65 -18.84 23.88
CA LYS A 897 -52.15 -17.73 24.73
C LYS A 897 -51.26 -17.45 25.94
N GLN A 898 -50.67 -18.49 26.54
CA GLN A 898 -49.78 -18.35 27.69
C GLN A 898 -48.45 -17.68 27.33
N TYR A 899 -47.97 -17.90 26.10
CA TYR A 899 -46.67 -17.41 25.64
C TYR A 899 -46.75 -16.24 24.63
N SER A 900 -47.95 -15.79 24.22
CA SER A 900 -48.13 -14.62 23.35
C SER A 900 -48.29 -13.32 24.13
N ASN A 901 -47.30 -12.42 24.09
CA ASN A 901 -47.42 -11.02 24.51
C ASN A 901 -47.67 -10.10 23.29
N ASN A 902 -48.19 -8.88 23.51
CA ASN A 902 -48.65 -7.92 22.49
C ASN A 902 -47.63 -7.52 21.36
N ASP A 903 -46.38 -7.96 21.40
CA ASP A 903 -45.35 -7.72 20.37
C ASP A 903 -45.35 -8.73 19.20
N VAL A 904 -46.33 -9.65 19.14
CA VAL A 904 -46.45 -10.71 18.10
C VAL A 904 -46.56 -10.17 16.65
N GLN A 905 -46.82 -8.87 16.45
CA GLN A 905 -46.94 -8.28 15.11
C GLN A 905 -45.67 -8.44 14.25
N GLY A 906 -44.46 -8.46 14.85
CA GLY A 906 -43.21 -8.67 14.11
C GLY A 906 -42.94 -10.13 13.71
N ALA A 907 -43.29 -11.08 14.57
CA ALA A 907 -43.09 -12.52 14.33
C ALA A 907 -44.13 -13.11 13.36
N ALA A 908 -45.36 -12.56 13.34
CA ALA A 908 -46.41 -12.97 12.41
C ALA A 908 -46.10 -12.64 10.92
N GLY A 909 -45.14 -11.74 10.66
CA GLY A 909 -44.66 -11.40 9.32
C GLY A 909 -43.62 -12.38 8.75
N LEU A 910 -43.00 -13.20 9.60
CA LEU A 910 -42.01 -14.20 9.20
C LEU A 910 -42.66 -15.45 8.61
N LEU A 911 -43.77 -15.93 9.18
CA LEU A 911 -44.44 -17.14 8.67
C LEU A 911 -45.06 -16.90 7.29
N ARG A 912 -44.66 -17.69 6.29
CA ARG A 912 -45.18 -17.60 4.92
C ARG A 912 -46.06 -18.77 4.52
N GLY A 913 -45.95 -19.90 5.21
CA GLY A 913 -46.82 -21.04 4.98
C GLY A 913 -46.52 -22.23 5.89
N ALA A 914 -47.45 -23.17 5.93
CA ALA A 914 -47.32 -24.44 6.64
C ALA A 914 -47.90 -25.59 5.81
N ASN A 915 -47.11 -26.61 5.48
CA ASN A 915 -47.59 -27.83 4.84
C ASN A 915 -47.42 -29.01 5.81
N LEU A 916 -48.50 -29.40 6.48
CA LEU A 916 -48.47 -30.38 7.55
C LEU A 916 -49.32 -31.59 7.20
N GLN A 917 -48.76 -32.79 7.40
CA GLN A 917 -49.50 -34.04 7.43
C GLN A 917 -49.71 -34.42 8.90
N ILE A 918 -50.95 -34.36 9.35
CA ILE A 918 -51.33 -34.62 10.73
C ILE A 918 -51.98 -36.01 10.78
N GLY A 919 -51.38 -36.93 11.54
CA GLY A 919 -51.89 -38.30 11.69
C GLY A 919 -53.26 -38.31 12.36
N ASN A 920 -53.36 -37.74 13.56
CA ASN A 920 -54.61 -37.53 14.28
C ASN A 920 -54.72 -36.06 14.70
N PHE A 921 -55.70 -35.34 14.14
CA PHE A 921 -56.05 -33.98 14.53
C PHE A 921 -57.24 -34.02 15.48
N ARG A 922 -57.13 -33.36 16.64
CA ARG A 922 -58.25 -33.13 17.56
C ARG A 922 -58.40 -31.64 17.77
N GLY A 923 -59.58 -31.10 17.53
CA GLY A 923 -59.83 -29.68 17.74
C GLY A 923 -61.21 -29.29 17.22
N PHE A 924 -61.77 -28.22 17.77
CA PHE A 924 -63.07 -27.69 17.35
C PHE A 924 -64.21 -28.72 17.48
N GLY A 925 -64.11 -29.64 18.45
CA GLY A 925 -65.09 -30.71 18.67
C GLY A 925 -65.07 -31.85 17.64
N VAL A 926 -64.10 -31.88 16.73
CA VAL A 926 -63.93 -32.92 15.71
C VAL A 926 -62.58 -33.62 15.82
N SER A 927 -62.56 -34.91 15.50
CA SER A 927 -61.34 -35.70 15.35
C SER A 927 -61.20 -36.08 13.88
N MET A 928 -60.07 -35.75 13.26
CA MET A 928 -59.78 -36.08 11.85
C MET A 928 -58.51 -36.92 11.77
N ASP A 929 -58.60 -38.02 11.03
CA ASP A 929 -57.43 -38.84 10.72
C ASP A 929 -56.84 -38.43 9.36
N ASN A 930 -55.52 -38.45 9.27
CA ASN A 930 -54.74 -38.12 8.06
C ASN A 930 -55.10 -36.75 7.47
N LEU A 931 -55.17 -35.72 8.31
CA LEU A 931 -55.43 -34.35 7.88
C LEU A 931 -54.18 -33.78 7.21
N THR A 932 -54.27 -33.48 5.92
CA THR A 932 -53.31 -32.64 5.22
C THR A 932 -53.75 -31.19 5.32
N LEU A 933 -52.89 -30.36 5.87
CA LEU A 933 -53.08 -28.93 6.04
C LEU A 933 -52.06 -28.19 5.18
N ASP A 934 -52.55 -27.34 4.28
CA ASP A 934 -51.74 -26.47 3.43
C ASP A 934 -52.10 -25.01 3.71
N LEU A 935 -51.25 -24.32 4.44
CA LEU A 935 -51.40 -22.92 4.79
C LEU A 935 -50.44 -22.10 3.93
N ALA A 936 -50.96 -21.11 3.22
CA ALA A 936 -50.17 -20.19 2.42
C ALA A 936 -50.55 -18.75 2.73
N ARG A 937 -49.54 -17.88 2.89
CA ARG A 937 -49.74 -16.43 3.00
C ARG A 937 -49.87 -15.83 1.61
N LEU A 938 -51.00 -15.18 1.34
CA LEU A 938 -51.21 -14.26 0.21
C LEU A 938 -50.94 -12.81 0.67
N ASP A 939 -50.96 -11.85 -0.25
CA ASP A 939 -50.60 -10.45 0.04
C ASP A 939 -51.33 -9.83 1.25
N SER A 940 -52.62 -10.15 1.45
CA SER A 940 -53.44 -9.63 2.55
C SER A 940 -54.40 -10.66 3.17
N SER A 941 -54.09 -11.96 3.01
CA SER A 941 -54.93 -13.05 3.52
C SER A 941 -54.16 -14.35 3.68
N TRP A 942 -54.65 -15.23 4.54
CA TRP A 942 -54.22 -16.61 4.65
C TRP A 942 -55.15 -17.53 3.88
N GLN A 943 -54.59 -18.40 3.05
CA GLN A 943 -55.30 -19.50 2.42
C GLN A 943 -54.95 -20.80 3.16
N LEU A 944 -55.97 -21.53 3.60
CA LEU A 944 -55.88 -22.78 4.33
C LEU A 944 -56.58 -23.88 3.52
N GLY A 945 -55.82 -24.71 2.84
CA GLY A 945 -56.27 -25.96 2.26
C GLY A 945 -56.36 -27.05 3.32
N LEU A 946 -57.49 -27.75 3.36
CA LEU A 946 -57.74 -28.86 4.27
C LEU A 946 -58.15 -30.08 3.45
N ASN A 947 -57.52 -31.22 3.71
CA ASN A 947 -57.89 -32.48 3.08
C ASN A 947 -57.80 -33.63 4.09
N SER A 948 -58.91 -34.33 4.28
CA SER A 948 -59.06 -35.49 5.17
C SER A 948 -60.16 -36.42 4.64
N SER A 949 -60.37 -37.54 5.35
CA SER A 949 -61.53 -38.41 5.11
C SER A 949 -62.85 -37.65 5.31
N LEU A 950 -62.94 -36.80 6.35
CA LEU A 950 -64.14 -36.08 6.73
C LEU A 950 -64.41 -34.83 5.89
N LEU A 951 -63.38 -34.11 5.45
CA LEU A 951 -63.57 -32.89 4.66
C LEU A 951 -62.44 -32.63 3.68
N ALA A 952 -62.76 -32.00 2.55
CA ALA A 952 -61.81 -31.49 1.58
C ALA A 952 -62.26 -30.12 1.09
N GLY A 953 -61.35 -29.14 1.08
CA GLY A 953 -61.65 -27.79 0.61
C GLY A 953 -60.63 -26.74 1.02
N GLN A 954 -61.02 -25.47 0.92
CA GLN A 954 -60.19 -24.31 1.21
C GLN A 954 -60.92 -23.30 2.08
N VAL A 955 -60.18 -22.63 2.96
CA VAL A 955 -60.62 -21.54 3.81
C VAL A 955 -59.71 -20.33 3.57
N VAL A 956 -60.28 -19.16 3.28
CA VAL A 956 -59.52 -17.90 3.13
C VAL A 956 -59.87 -16.95 4.26
N ILE A 957 -58.84 -16.49 4.99
CA ILE A 957 -58.96 -15.62 6.17
C ILE A 957 -58.22 -14.32 5.88
N ALA A 958 -58.92 -13.18 5.86
CA ALA A 958 -58.30 -11.88 5.61
C ALA A 958 -57.52 -11.37 6.83
N ASP A 959 -56.43 -10.65 6.57
CA ASP A 959 -55.65 -10.02 7.62
C ASP A 959 -56.49 -8.98 8.39
N GLY A 960 -56.37 -8.98 9.72
CA GLY A 960 -57.06 -8.05 10.61
C GLY A 960 -58.58 -8.26 10.74
N GLY A 961 -59.15 -9.34 10.21
CA GLY A 961 -60.57 -9.69 10.39
C GLY A 961 -61.57 -8.74 9.71
N SER A 962 -61.10 -7.88 8.81
CA SER A 962 -61.91 -6.85 8.13
C SER A 962 -62.87 -7.40 7.07
N ARG A 963 -62.64 -8.64 6.60
CA ARG A 963 -63.48 -9.31 5.59
C ARG A 963 -63.94 -10.68 6.11
N PRO A 964 -65.17 -11.13 5.76
CA PRO A 964 -65.65 -12.47 6.14
C PRO A 964 -64.73 -13.59 5.65
N MET A 965 -64.63 -14.66 6.43
CA MET A 965 -63.88 -15.86 6.04
C MET A 965 -64.60 -16.57 4.89
N GLN A 966 -63.87 -16.94 3.83
CA GLN A 966 -64.46 -17.69 2.73
C GLN A 966 -64.21 -19.18 2.95
N ILE A 967 -65.26 -19.96 3.18
CA ILE A 967 -65.21 -21.41 3.39
C ILE A 967 -65.78 -22.09 2.14
N ARG A 968 -64.91 -22.75 1.37
CA ARG A 968 -65.31 -23.51 0.18
C ARG A 968 -64.91 -24.96 0.36
N LEU A 969 -65.87 -25.81 0.71
CA LEU A 969 -65.69 -27.25 0.86
C LEU A 969 -66.14 -27.97 -0.40
N ASP A 970 -65.24 -28.73 -1.00
CA ASP A 970 -65.59 -29.66 -2.09
C ASP A 970 -66.37 -30.85 -1.53
N ARG A 971 -65.97 -31.33 -0.36
CA ARG A 971 -66.62 -32.45 0.35
C ARG A 971 -66.67 -32.19 1.85
N LEU A 972 -67.80 -32.50 2.47
CA LEU A 972 -67.95 -32.62 3.93
C LEU A 972 -68.77 -33.87 4.23
N ASP A 973 -68.21 -34.80 5.01
CA ASP A 973 -68.86 -36.02 5.48
C ASP A 973 -69.14 -35.90 6.97
N LEU A 974 -70.43 -35.79 7.30
CA LEU A 974 -70.89 -35.76 8.68
C LEU A 974 -70.94 -37.20 9.23
N PRO A 975 -70.63 -37.40 10.52
CA PRO A 975 -70.74 -38.72 11.13
C PRO A 975 -72.16 -39.26 11.01
N LYS A 976 -72.28 -40.58 10.92
CA LYS A 976 -73.58 -41.27 10.94
C LYS A 976 -74.28 -40.95 12.26
N ASN A 977 -75.56 -40.54 12.22
CA ASN A 977 -76.34 -40.42 13.44
C ASN A 977 -76.33 -41.77 14.18
N PRO A 978 -76.07 -41.79 15.51
CA PRO A 978 -76.16 -43.00 16.29
C PRO A 978 -77.60 -43.54 16.22
N THR A 979 -77.76 -44.62 15.45
CA THR A 979 -78.90 -45.56 15.38
C THR A 979 -80.31 -44.99 15.58
N ASN A 980 -81.02 -44.80 14.46
CA ASN A 980 -82.49 -44.85 14.40
C ASN A 980 -82.96 -46.29 14.66
N ASP A 981 -83.14 -46.66 15.93
CA ASP A 981 -84.17 -47.64 16.28
C ASP A 981 -85.49 -46.84 16.37
N LEU A 982 -86.30 -46.91 15.31
CA LEU A 982 -87.58 -46.20 15.22
C LEU A 982 -88.56 -46.59 16.35
N ALA A 983 -88.28 -47.67 17.09
CA ALA A 983 -89.06 -48.13 18.24
C ALA A 983 -88.72 -47.42 19.57
N ASN A 984 -87.56 -46.76 19.68
CA ASN A 984 -87.09 -46.09 20.90
C ASN A 984 -86.51 -44.69 20.58
N LEU A 985 -87.24 -43.89 19.82
CA LEU A 985 -86.94 -42.45 19.73
C LEU A 985 -87.30 -41.81 21.08
N PRO A 986 -86.36 -41.19 21.82
CA PRO A 986 -86.72 -40.35 22.94
C PRO A 986 -87.67 -39.23 22.44
N THR A 987 -88.72 -38.94 23.22
CA THR A 987 -89.74 -37.93 22.91
C THR A 987 -89.17 -36.52 22.68
N GLN A 988 -87.93 -36.27 23.08
CA GLN A 988 -87.10 -35.14 22.65
C GLN A 988 -85.68 -35.62 22.32
N ALA A 989 -85.25 -35.43 21.07
CA ALA A 989 -83.84 -35.49 20.75
C ALA A 989 -83.11 -34.30 21.39
N PRO A 990 -81.94 -34.49 22.03
CA PRO A 990 -81.17 -33.37 22.58
C PRO A 990 -80.71 -32.44 21.46
N ASP A 991 -80.73 -31.13 21.71
CA ASP A 991 -80.25 -30.13 20.75
C ASP A 991 -78.74 -30.33 20.48
N PRO A 992 -78.34 -30.71 19.24
CA PRO A 992 -76.94 -31.02 18.93
C PRO A 992 -76.02 -29.78 19.01
N LEU A 993 -76.58 -28.57 18.97
CA LEU A 993 -75.82 -27.32 19.07
C LEU A 993 -76.09 -26.56 20.39
N ALA A 994 -76.66 -27.22 21.41
CA ALA A 994 -77.00 -26.59 22.69
C ALA A 994 -75.82 -25.89 23.41
N LYS A 995 -74.60 -26.38 23.19
CA LYS A 995 -73.35 -25.88 23.79
C LYS A 995 -72.67 -24.77 22.99
N VAL A 996 -73.16 -24.48 21.78
CA VAL A 996 -72.54 -23.50 20.88
C VAL A 996 -73.11 -22.11 21.18
N ASP A 997 -72.23 -21.13 21.44
CA ASP A 997 -72.64 -19.73 21.59
C ASP A 997 -72.78 -19.09 20.20
N PRO A 998 -73.99 -18.69 19.76
CA PRO A 998 -74.16 -18.05 18.45
C PRO A 998 -73.32 -16.78 18.32
N ARG A 999 -73.09 -16.01 19.39
CA ARG A 999 -72.31 -14.76 19.32
C ARG A 999 -70.83 -14.99 19.01
N SER A 1000 -70.34 -16.22 19.21
CA SER A 1000 -68.94 -16.60 18.96
C SER A 1000 -68.65 -16.95 17.50
N LEU A 1001 -69.69 -17.09 16.65
CA LEU A 1001 -69.52 -17.45 15.24
C LEU A 1001 -68.95 -16.27 14.44
N PRO A 1002 -67.76 -16.41 13.82
CA PRO A 1002 -67.18 -15.34 13.03
C PRO A 1002 -67.93 -15.14 11.70
N ALA A 1003 -67.81 -13.96 11.11
CA ALA A 1003 -68.38 -13.69 9.79
C ALA A 1003 -67.76 -14.62 8.74
N MET A 1004 -68.59 -15.43 8.06
CA MET A 1004 -68.13 -16.40 7.07
C MET A 1004 -69.09 -16.55 5.88
N ASP A 1005 -68.54 -16.87 4.72
CA ASP A 1005 -69.25 -17.21 3.50
C ASP A 1005 -69.00 -18.69 3.21
N VAL A 1006 -70.03 -19.52 3.36
CA VAL A 1006 -69.93 -20.97 3.33
C VAL A 1006 -70.51 -21.52 2.03
N SER A 1007 -69.74 -22.36 1.35
CA SER A 1007 -70.16 -23.14 0.18
C SER A 1007 -69.65 -24.56 0.31
N ILE A 1008 -70.55 -25.54 0.27
CA ILE A 1008 -70.28 -26.97 0.37
C ILE A 1008 -70.83 -27.62 -0.90
N ARG A 1009 -69.95 -28.14 -1.77
CA ARG A 1009 -70.36 -28.76 -3.04
C ARG A 1009 -71.03 -30.12 -2.82
N GLN A 1010 -70.49 -30.93 -1.91
CA GLN A 1010 -71.04 -32.25 -1.58
C GLN A 1010 -71.04 -32.46 -0.07
N LEU A 1011 -72.23 -32.40 0.54
CA LEU A 1011 -72.45 -32.82 1.92
C LEU A 1011 -72.94 -34.27 1.94
N THR A 1012 -72.27 -35.15 2.70
CA THR A 1012 -72.72 -36.51 3.00
C THR A 1012 -72.92 -36.67 4.50
N GLN A 1013 -73.73 -37.65 4.90
CA GLN A 1013 -73.88 -38.05 6.30
C GLN A 1013 -73.87 -39.58 6.39
N GLY A 1014 -72.90 -40.12 7.12
CA GLY A 1014 -72.70 -41.56 7.20
C GLY A 1014 -72.52 -42.22 5.83
N GLY A 1015 -71.85 -41.54 4.90
CA GLY A 1015 -71.64 -41.99 3.52
C GLY A 1015 -72.83 -41.81 2.57
N LYS A 1016 -74.00 -41.36 3.03
CA LYS A 1016 -75.15 -41.05 2.16
C LYS A 1016 -75.14 -39.57 1.73
N PRO A 1017 -75.36 -39.23 0.45
CA PRO A 1017 -75.43 -37.83 0.01
C PRO A 1017 -76.64 -37.10 0.62
N ILE A 1018 -76.38 -35.91 1.18
CA ILE A 1018 -77.40 -34.93 1.56
C ILE A 1018 -77.63 -33.96 0.38
N GLY A 1019 -76.60 -33.26 -0.07
CA GLY A 1019 -76.72 -32.26 -1.15
C GLY A 1019 -75.72 -31.10 -1.04
N ALA A 1020 -75.80 -30.13 -1.93
CA ALA A 1020 -74.95 -28.92 -1.92
C ALA A 1020 -75.56 -27.82 -1.03
N TRP A 1021 -74.76 -27.17 -0.20
CA TRP A 1021 -75.20 -26.12 0.73
C TRP A 1021 -74.41 -24.82 0.49
N SER A 1022 -75.08 -23.67 0.51
CA SER A 1022 -74.42 -22.36 0.49
C SER A 1022 -75.19 -21.34 1.34
N PHE A 1023 -74.47 -20.53 2.12
CA PHE A 1023 -75.03 -19.52 3.01
C PHE A 1023 -73.97 -18.52 3.53
N ASN A 1024 -74.41 -17.34 3.96
CA ASN A 1024 -73.57 -16.30 4.55
C ASN A 1024 -73.89 -16.15 6.04
N VAL A 1025 -72.91 -16.36 6.90
CA VAL A 1025 -73.01 -16.20 8.36
C VAL A 1025 -72.52 -14.81 8.75
N ARG A 1026 -73.31 -14.06 9.52
CA ARG A 1026 -72.95 -12.74 10.03
C ARG A 1026 -73.27 -12.68 11.54
N PRO A 1027 -72.27 -12.46 12.41
CA PRO A 1027 -72.52 -12.28 13.83
C PRO A 1027 -73.31 -11.00 14.09
N THR A 1028 -74.16 -11.03 15.11
CA THR A 1028 -74.92 -9.88 15.62
C THR A 1028 -74.64 -9.72 17.11
N THR A 1029 -75.10 -8.62 17.71
CA THR A 1029 -74.94 -8.39 19.16
C THR A 1029 -75.70 -9.42 20.01
N SER A 1030 -76.80 -9.99 19.49
CA SER A 1030 -77.65 -10.98 20.15
C SER A 1030 -77.41 -12.44 19.72
N GLY A 1031 -76.63 -12.68 18.65
CA GLY A 1031 -76.41 -14.03 18.11
C GLY A 1031 -75.80 -14.04 16.71
N THR A 1032 -76.46 -14.69 15.75
CA THR A 1032 -75.99 -14.83 14.36
C THR A 1032 -77.14 -14.83 13.36
N SER A 1033 -76.95 -14.17 12.23
CA SER A 1033 -77.81 -14.30 11.05
C SER A 1033 -77.16 -15.13 9.96
N PHE A 1034 -77.93 -16.06 9.37
CA PHE A 1034 -77.61 -16.84 8.19
C PHE A 1034 -78.44 -16.31 7.02
N ASN A 1035 -77.77 -15.65 6.09
CA ASN A 1035 -78.37 -15.03 4.91
C ASN A 1035 -78.08 -15.87 3.66
N ASN A 1036 -78.91 -15.70 2.62
CA ASN A 1036 -78.77 -16.41 1.34
C ASN A 1036 -78.67 -17.94 1.50
N LEU A 1037 -79.49 -18.54 2.38
CA LEU A 1037 -79.57 -19.98 2.50
C LEU A 1037 -79.97 -20.59 1.16
N ASN A 1038 -79.22 -21.56 0.69
CA ASN A 1038 -79.54 -22.41 -0.44
C ASN A 1038 -78.98 -23.81 -0.13
N LEU A 1039 -79.85 -24.66 0.41
CA LEU A 1039 -79.50 -25.98 0.93
C LEU A 1039 -80.25 -27.05 0.12
N ASP A 1040 -79.54 -28.02 -0.42
CA ASP A 1040 -80.12 -29.27 -0.91
C ASP A 1040 -80.07 -30.33 0.20
N LEU A 1041 -81.24 -30.84 0.52
CA LEU A 1041 -81.54 -31.69 1.67
C LEU A 1041 -82.19 -32.98 1.17
N ARG A 1042 -81.39 -33.86 0.56
CA ARG A 1042 -81.80 -35.14 0.00
C ARG A 1042 -82.98 -34.99 -1.00
N GLY A 1043 -82.90 -34.00 -1.89
CA GLY A 1043 -83.93 -33.70 -2.89
C GLY A 1043 -84.96 -32.64 -2.44
N LEU A 1044 -84.86 -32.14 -1.21
CA LEU A 1044 -85.59 -30.99 -0.70
C LEU A 1044 -84.71 -29.75 -0.80
N LYS A 1045 -85.11 -28.75 -1.57
CA LYS A 1045 -84.39 -27.48 -1.68
C LYS A 1045 -84.93 -26.48 -0.68
N VAL A 1046 -84.07 -25.98 0.22
CA VAL A 1046 -84.41 -24.98 1.24
C VAL A 1046 -83.71 -23.68 0.91
N SER A 1047 -84.47 -22.60 0.81
CA SER A 1047 -83.95 -21.26 0.51
C SER A 1047 -84.53 -20.19 1.42
N GLY A 1048 -83.75 -19.19 1.82
CA GLY A 1048 -84.25 -18.10 2.70
C GLY A 1048 -83.20 -17.52 3.65
N GLY A 1049 -83.65 -17.08 4.82
CA GLY A 1049 -82.81 -16.57 5.91
C GLY A 1049 -83.19 -17.19 7.26
N LEU A 1050 -82.21 -17.30 8.14
CA LEU A 1050 -82.35 -17.87 9.48
C LEU A 1050 -81.61 -16.99 10.49
N ARG A 1051 -82.22 -16.70 11.63
CA ARG A 1051 -81.56 -16.05 12.77
C ARG A 1051 -81.50 -17.01 13.93
N TRP A 1052 -80.39 -16.98 14.66
CA TRP A 1052 -80.15 -17.77 15.86
C TRP A 1052 -79.60 -16.87 16.96
N GLU A 1053 -80.38 -16.65 18.00
CA GLU A 1053 -80.13 -15.62 19.01
C GLU A 1053 -80.31 -16.15 20.44
N GLY A 1054 -79.68 -15.50 21.43
CA GLY A 1054 -79.82 -15.84 22.85
C GLY A 1054 -78.57 -16.49 23.48
N PRO A 1055 -78.54 -16.64 24.81
CA PRO A 1055 -77.43 -17.26 25.53
C PRO A 1055 -77.41 -18.79 25.36
N VAL A 1056 -76.24 -19.40 25.56
CA VAL A 1056 -76.05 -20.86 25.53
C VAL A 1056 -77.10 -21.55 26.40
N ALA A 1057 -77.68 -22.64 25.90
CA ALA A 1057 -78.80 -23.40 26.50
C ALA A 1057 -80.19 -22.70 26.56
N ALA A 1058 -80.32 -21.43 26.17
CA ALA A 1058 -81.62 -20.74 26.03
C ALA A 1058 -81.67 -19.91 24.73
N THR A 1059 -81.36 -20.57 23.61
CA THR A 1059 -81.34 -19.94 22.28
C THR A 1059 -82.70 -20.05 21.58
N TYR A 1060 -82.98 -19.13 20.66
CA TYR A 1060 -84.17 -19.10 19.82
C TYR A 1060 -83.77 -18.99 18.36
N SER A 1061 -84.42 -19.77 17.51
CA SER A 1061 -84.19 -19.79 16.06
C SER A 1061 -85.42 -19.31 15.32
N ARG A 1062 -85.24 -18.49 14.27
CA ARG A 1062 -86.32 -18.07 13.37
C ARG A 1062 -85.91 -18.24 11.92
N PHE A 1063 -86.71 -18.97 11.15
CA PHE A 1063 -86.53 -19.21 9.74
C PHE A 1063 -87.61 -18.50 8.93
N GLN A 1064 -87.19 -17.82 7.86
CA GLN A 1064 -88.06 -17.22 6.86
C GLN A 1064 -87.58 -17.66 5.47
N GLY A 1065 -88.37 -18.48 4.77
CA GLY A 1065 -87.95 -19.06 3.51
C GLY A 1065 -88.92 -20.05 2.89
N ARG A 1066 -88.45 -20.73 1.84
CA ARG A 1066 -89.19 -21.71 1.05
C ARG A 1066 -88.48 -23.06 1.04
N LEU A 1067 -89.25 -24.12 1.22
CA LEU A 1067 -88.85 -25.51 1.00
C LEU A 1067 -89.55 -25.99 -0.28
N GLU A 1068 -88.84 -26.53 -1.26
CA GLU A 1068 -89.42 -26.99 -2.53
C GLU A 1068 -88.77 -28.28 -3.03
N GLY A 1069 -89.51 -29.07 -3.81
CA GLY A 1069 -89.01 -30.32 -4.38
C GLY A 1069 -89.88 -30.83 -5.54
N LYS A 1070 -89.39 -31.87 -6.23
CA LYS A 1070 -90.15 -32.54 -7.30
C LYS A 1070 -91.07 -33.61 -6.73
N ASN A 1071 -90.54 -34.80 -6.50
CA ASN A 1071 -91.29 -35.93 -5.99
C ASN A 1071 -91.17 -36.07 -4.47
N LEU A 1072 -92.26 -35.78 -3.75
CA LEU A 1072 -92.33 -35.90 -2.30
C LEU A 1072 -92.06 -37.34 -1.83
N THR A 1073 -92.37 -38.35 -2.64
CA THR A 1073 -92.03 -39.76 -2.36
C THR A 1073 -90.52 -39.94 -2.17
N ASP A 1074 -89.73 -39.34 -3.06
CA ASP A 1074 -88.29 -39.50 -3.08
C ASP A 1074 -87.67 -38.73 -1.90
N VAL A 1075 -88.22 -37.56 -1.58
CA VAL A 1075 -87.84 -36.80 -0.38
C VAL A 1075 -88.17 -37.57 0.90
N LEU A 1076 -89.40 -38.08 1.06
CA LEU A 1076 -89.79 -38.85 2.25
C LEU A 1076 -88.94 -40.11 2.42
N LYS A 1077 -88.73 -40.88 1.35
CA LYS A 1077 -87.84 -42.06 1.38
C LYS A 1077 -86.41 -41.70 1.71
N ALA A 1078 -85.89 -40.62 1.13
CA ALA A 1078 -84.52 -40.19 1.39
C ALA A 1078 -84.34 -39.70 2.84
N TRP A 1079 -85.41 -39.24 3.49
CA TRP A 1079 -85.45 -38.88 4.91
C TRP A 1079 -85.89 -40.04 5.84
N ASP A 1080 -85.91 -41.28 5.33
CA ASP A 1080 -86.32 -42.50 6.06
C ASP A 1080 -87.77 -42.44 6.62
N PHE A 1081 -88.62 -41.57 6.06
CA PHE A 1081 -90.06 -41.53 6.34
C PHE A 1081 -90.83 -42.46 5.40
N ALA A 1082 -91.97 -42.97 5.88
CA ALA A 1082 -92.91 -43.68 5.03
C ALA A 1082 -93.41 -42.77 3.90
N PRO A 1083 -93.44 -43.23 2.63
CA PRO A 1083 -93.88 -42.44 1.48
C PRO A 1083 -95.41 -42.27 1.48
N THR A 1084 -95.93 -41.48 2.41
CA THR A 1084 -97.38 -41.27 2.63
C THR A 1084 -98.02 -40.34 1.60
N ALA A 1085 -97.22 -39.59 0.85
CA ALA A 1085 -97.68 -38.69 -0.23
C ALA A 1085 -96.66 -38.61 -1.38
N THR A 1086 -97.17 -38.56 -2.61
CA THR A 1086 -96.39 -38.39 -3.85
C THR A 1086 -96.69 -37.03 -4.48
N SER A 1087 -95.79 -36.46 -5.29
CA SER A 1087 -96.07 -35.19 -6.01
C SER A 1087 -95.26 -35.09 -7.30
N GLU A 1088 -95.70 -34.28 -8.27
CA GLU A 1088 -94.83 -33.84 -9.38
C GLU A 1088 -93.94 -32.68 -8.92
N ARG A 1089 -94.52 -31.76 -8.13
CA ARG A 1089 -93.84 -30.63 -7.47
C ARG A 1089 -94.54 -30.29 -6.14
N PHE A 1090 -93.78 -29.88 -5.15
CA PHE A 1090 -94.30 -29.29 -3.92
C PHE A 1090 -93.48 -28.09 -3.47
N SER A 1091 -94.12 -27.16 -2.78
CA SER A 1091 -93.49 -26.03 -2.10
C SER A 1091 -94.15 -25.76 -0.76
N LEU A 1092 -93.36 -25.35 0.23
CA LEU A 1092 -93.77 -24.96 1.57
C LEU A 1092 -93.06 -23.66 1.93
N ASP A 1093 -93.81 -22.55 1.97
CA ASP A 1093 -93.32 -21.26 2.45
C ASP A 1093 -93.48 -21.18 3.98
N VAL A 1094 -92.43 -20.78 4.68
CA VAL A 1094 -92.34 -20.79 6.14
C VAL A 1094 -91.86 -19.43 6.65
N ASP A 1095 -92.57 -18.87 7.63
CA ASP A 1095 -92.08 -17.80 8.51
C ASP A 1095 -92.40 -18.20 9.94
N GLY A 1096 -91.41 -18.78 10.63
CA GLY A 1096 -91.61 -19.29 11.97
C GLY A 1096 -90.33 -19.54 12.73
N GLY A 1097 -90.45 -19.71 14.04
CA GLY A 1097 -89.36 -19.96 14.94
C GLY A 1097 -89.66 -21.06 15.96
N TRP A 1098 -88.62 -21.49 16.64
CA TRP A 1098 -88.66 -22.53 17.66
C TRP A 1098 -87.59 -22.26 18.71
N GLN A 1099 -87.80 -22.80 19.91
CA GLN A 1099 -86.79 -22.80 20.97
C GLN A 1099 -85.66 -23.76 20.61
N GLY A 1100 -84.42 -23.37 20.89
CA GLY A 1100 -83.21 -24.12 20.56
C GLY A 1100 -82.51 -23.68 19.29
N SER A 1101 -81.49 -24.43 18.90
CA SER A 1101 -80.66 -24.15 17.73
C SER A 1101 -81.37 -24.42 16.40
N PRO A 1102 -80.80 -23.97 15.27
CA PRO A 1102 -81.34 -24.27 13.95
C PRO A 1102 -81.47 -25.76 13.62
N ALA A 1103 -80.73 -26.62 14.32
CA ALA A 1103 -80.76 -28.06 14.18
C ALA A 1103 -81.80 -28.74 15.10
N HIS A 1104 -82.44 -27.98 16.01
CA HIS A 1104 -83.44 -28.47 16.97
C HIS A 1104 -84.89 -28.14 16.56
N ILE A 1105 -85.16 -28.11 15.26
CA ILE A 1105 -86.51 -27.86 14.76
C ILE A 1105 -87.47 -28.97 15.22
N SER A 1106 -88.60 -28.58 15.84
CA SER A 1106 -89.63 -29.50 16.29
C SER A 1106 -91.01 -28.95 15.96
N LEU A 1107 -91.82 -29.76 15.25
CA LEU A 1107 -93.22 -29.41 14.99
C LEU A 1107 -94.04 -29.30 16.29
N ARG A 1108 -93.60 -29.91 17.40
CA ARG A 1108 -94.32 -29.85 18.69
C ARG A 1108 -94.18 -28.53 19.44
N HIS A 1109 -93.21 -27.69 19.08
CA HIS A 1109 -92.90 -26.41 19.73
C HIS A 1109 -92.62 -25.32 18.68
N PHE A 1110 -93.33 -25.38 17.55
CA PHE A 1110 -93.15 -24.47 16.43
C PHE A 1110 -94.14 -23.31 16.53
N ASP A 1111 -93.64 -22.09 16.31
CA ASP A 1111 -94.42 -20.85 16.25
C ASP A 1111 -94.28 -20.23 14.87
N GLY A 1112 -95.37 -19.89 14.18
CA GLY A 1112 -95.28 -19.15 12.91
C GLY A 1112 -96.33 -19.50 11.88
N ARG A 1113 -96.08 -19.15 10.62
CA ARG A 1113 -96.95 -19.38 9.47
C ARG A 1113 -96.30 -20.38 8.51
N LEU A 1114 -97.08 -21.36 8.08
CA LEU A 1114 -96.75 -22.35 7.06
C LEU A 1114 -97.75 -22.26 5.91
N GLU A 1115 -97.27 -22.16 4.68
CA GLU A 1115 -98.10 -22.21 3.46
C GLU A 1115 -97.61 -23.34 2.56
N ALA A 1116 -98.40 -24.41 2.45
CA ALA A 1116 -98.08 -25.59 1.65
C ALA A 1116 -98.82 -25.56 0.30
N ASP A 1117 -98.14 -25.97 -0.78
CA ASP A 1117 -98.68 -26.22 -2.13
C ASP A 1117 -98.09 -27.51 -2.69
N MET A 1118 -98.91 -28.53 -2.95
CA MET A 1118 -98.49 -29.78 -3.60
C MET A 1118 -99.28 -29.96 -4.88
N ARG A 1119 -98.63 -30.36 -5.97
CA ARG A 1119 -99.27 -30.52 -7.29
C ARG A 1119 -99.10 -31.93 -7.84
N LYS A 1120 -100.19 -32.44 -8.41
CA LYS A 1120 -100.29 -33.74 -9.12
C LYS A 1120 -99.64 -34.87 -8.35
N GLY A 1121 -100.38 -35.45 -7.42
CA GLY A 1121 -99.84 -36.43 -6.48
C GLY A 1121 -100.89 -37.41 -5.97
N GLN A 1122 -100.49 -38.27 -5.03
CA GLN A 1122 -101.34 -39.26 -4.40
C GLN A 1122 -100.94 -39.47 -2.95
N PHE A 1123 -101.90 -39.47 -2.02
CA PHE A 1123 -101.70 -39.95 -0.65
C PHE A 1123 -101.79 -41.47 -0.63
N VAL A 1124 -100.74 -42.18 -0.20
CA VAL A 1124 -100.62 -43.64 -0.29
C VAL A 1124 -100.85 -44.29 1.08
N GLU A 1125 -101.59 -45.40 1.11
CA GLU A 1125 -101.76 -46.22 2.32
C GLU A 1125 -100.51 -47.09 2.53
N VAL A 1126 -99.84 -46.94 3.68
CA VAL A 1126 -98.61 -47.67 4.02
C VAL A 1126 -98.88 -48.62 5.19
N GLU A 1127 -98.47 -49.89 5.08
CA GLU A 1127 -98.55 -50.86 6.19
C GLU A 1127 -97.51 -50.49 7.27
N GLY A 1128 -97.96 -49.84 8.35
CA GLY A 1128 -97.11 -49.35 9.45
C GLY A 1128 -97.80 -48.25 10.28
N GLY A 1129 -97.14 -47.75 11.34
CA GLY A 1129 -97.69 -46.91 12.42
C GLY A 1129 -98.35 -45.55 12.08
N ALA A 1130 -98.70 -45.28 10.82
CA ALA A 1130 -99.49 -44.13 10.40
C ALA A 1130 -100.94 -44.55 10.05
N ASN A 1131 -101.71 -44.99 11.06
CA ASN A 1131 -103.10 -45.45 10.91
C ASN A 1131 -104.09 -44.31 10.56
N ALA A 1132 -103.69 -43.05 10.69
CA ALA A 1132 -104.53 -41.87 10.45
C ALA A 1132 -104.93 -41.64 8.98
N LEU A 1133 -104.21 -42.22 8.01
CA LEU A 1133 -104.45 -42.00 6.57
C LEU A 1133 -105.36 -43.04 5.91
N ARG A 1134 -105.74 -44.11 6.63
CA ARG A 1134 -106.74 -45.11 6.19
C ARG A 1134 -108.08 -44.50 5.78
N VAL A 1135 -108.36 -43.33 6.34
CA VAL A 1135 -109.51 -42.47 6.06
C VAL A 1135 -109.62 -42.12 4.59
N PHE A 1136 -108.50 -41.84 3.92
CA PHE A 1136 -108.48 -41.45 2.51
C PHE A 1136 -108.62 -42.64 1.56
N GLY A 1137 -108.17 -43.83 1.97
CA GLY A 1137 -108.39 -45.08 1.23
C GLY A 1137 -109.86 -45.49 1.14
N LEU A 1138 -110.65 -45.18 2.17
CA LEU A 1138 -112.10 -45.40 2.21
C LEU A 1138 -112.91 -44.38 1.38
N LEU A 1139 -112.31 -43.25 1.03
CA LEU A 1139 -112.96 -42.15 0.29
C LEU A 1139 -112.71 -42.20 -1.24
N ASN A 1140 -112.08 -43.25 -1.76
CA ASN A 1140 -111.88 -43.42 -3.21
C ASN A 1140 -113.15 -44.00 -3.88
N PHE A 1141 -114.18 -43.16 -4.06
CA PHE A 1141 -115.45 -43.54 -4.69
C PHE A 1141 -115.33 -43.96 -6.18
N ASN A 1142 -114.18 -43.71 -6.82
CA ASN A 1142 -113.93 -44.09 -8.22
C ASN A 1142 -113.73 -45.61 -8.38
N ALA A 1143 -113.38 -46.31 -7.30
CA ALA A 1143 -113.20 -47.76 -7.30
C ALA A 1143 -114.52 -48.54 -7.46
N ILE A 1144 -115.67 -47.96 -7.12
CA ILE A 1144 -116.97 -48.66 -7.13
C ILE A 1144 -117.57 -48.71 -8.55
N SER A 1145 -117.52 -47.62 -9.31
CA SER A 1145 -118.14 -47.55 -10.66
C SER A 1145 -117.36 -48.29 -11.75
N ARG A 1146 -116.02 -48.42 -11.60
CA ARG A 1146 -115.15 -49.19 -12.53
C ARG A 1146 -115.12 -50.69 -12.25
N ARG A 1147 -115.26 -51.12 -10.99
CA ARG A 1147 -115.40 -52.56 -10.66
C ARG A 1147 -116.69 -53.16 -11.23
N LEU A 1148 -117.74 -52.34 -11.36
CA LEU A 1148 -118.97 -52.70 -12.10
C LEU A 1148 -118.73 -52.81 -13.62
N ARG A 1149 -117.62 -52.31 -14.16
CA ARG A 1149 -117.20 -52.44 -15.58
C ARG A 1149 -116.05 -53.44 -15.81
N LEU A 1150 -115.67 -54.23 -14.79
CA LEU A 1150 -114.65 -55.29 -14.85
C LEU A 1150 -113.21 -54.84 -15.21
N ASP A 1151 -112.83 -53.59 -14.89
CA ASP A 1151 -111.46 -53.08 -15.06
C ASP A 1151 -110.69 -53.11 -13.72
N PHE A 1152 -109.60 -53.88 -13.66
CA PHE A 1152 -108.76 -54.11 -12.46
C PHE A 1152 -107.33 -53.54 -12.57
N SER A 1153 -107.08 -52.63 -13.51
CA SER A 1153 -105.77 -52.02 -13.73
C SER A 1153 -105.20 -51.20 -12.55
N ASP A 1154 -105.98 -50.98 -11.49
CA ASP A 1154 -105.61 -50.18 -10.30
C ASP A 1154 -105.14 -51.02 -9.10
N LEU A 1155 -104.81 -52.31 -9.29
CA LEU A 1155 -104.32 -53.21 -8.23
C LEU A 1155 -102.93 -52.82 -7.65
N LEU A 1156 -102.35 -51.69 -8.09
CA LEU A 1156 -101.10 -51.13 -7.59
C LEU A 1156 -101.27 -49.74 -6.93
N GLY A 1157 -102.47 -49.16 -6.89
CA GLY A 1157 -102.74 -47.80 -6.42
C GLY A 1157 -103.60 -47.72 -5.15
N LYS A 1158 -103.13 -48.23 -4.00
CA LYS A 1158 -103.83 -48.04 -2.71
C LYS A 1158 -103.60 -46.60 -2.18
N GLY A 1159 -104.41 -45.64 -2.63
CA GLY A 1159 -104.27 -44.23 -2.19
C GLY A 1159 -105.24 -43.22 -2.82
N LEU A 1160 -105.31 -42.00 -2.27
CA LEU A 1160 -106.14 -40.87 -2.75
C LEU A 1160 -105.34 -39.91 -3.65
N SER A 1161 -105.68 -39.86 -4.94
CA SER A 1161 -105.04 -38.96 -5.92
C SER A 1161 -105.57 -37.52 -5.86
N TYR A 1162 -104.69 -36.54 -6.09
CA TYR A 1162 -105.02 -35.11 -6.11
C TYR A 1162 -104.29 -34.35 -7.23
N ASP A 1163 -104.90 -33.30 -7.75
CA ASP A 1163 -104.30 -32.34 -8.69
C ASP A 1163 -103.57 -31.23 -7.95
N ARG A 1164 -104.14 -30.73 -6.84
CA ARG A 1164 -103.52 -29.72 -5.99
C ARG A 1164 -103.97 -29.85 -4.53
N VAL A 1165 -103.03 -29.76 -3.60
CA VAL A 1165 -103.28 -29.55 -2.17
C VAL A 1165 -102.70 -28.19 -1.80
N ARG A 1166 -103.51 -27.30 -1.20
CA ARG A 1166 -103.05 -26.00 -0.70
C ARG A 1166 -103.59 -25.74 0.69
N GLY A 1167 -102.75 -25.25 1.60
CA GLY A 1167 -103.17 -24.92 2.96
C GLY A 1167 -102.29 -23.88 3.63
N VAL A 1168 -102.89 -23.05 4.49
CA VAL A 1168 -102.20 -22.06 5.33
C VAL A 1168 -102.46 -22.38 6.79
N LEU A 1169 -101.39 -22.73 7.51
CA LEU A 1169 -101.40 -23.03 8.94
C LEU A 1169 -100.70 -21.91 9.71
N THR A 1170 -101.27 -21.50 10.83
CA THR A 1170 -100.55 -20.73 11.84
C THR A 1170 -100.37 -21.57 13.08
N ALA A 1171 -99.13 -21.75 13.51
CA ALA A 1171 -98.75 -22.49 14.69
C ALA A 1171 -98.46 -21.54 15.85
N THR A 1172 -98.88 -21.92 17.04
CA THR A 1172 -98.48 -21.29 18.30
C THR A 1172 -98.16 -22.41 19.28
N ASP A 1173 -96.89 -22.53 19.67
CA ASP A 1173 -96.34 -23.58 20.53
C ASP A 1173 -96.77 -25.00 20.12
N GLY A 1174 -96.63 -25.31 18.82
CA GLY A 1174 -97.00 -26.62 18.28
C GLY A 1174 -98.50 -26.87 18.09
N VAL A 1175 -99.37 -25.91 18.41
CA VAL A 1175 -100.79 -25.94 18.07
C VAL A 1175 -101.01 -25.26 16.72
N TYR A 1176 -101.30 -26.04 15.69
CA TYR A 1176 -101.51 -25.59 14.31
C TYR A 1176 -102.98 -25.33 14.04
N LEU A 1177 -103.32 -24.07 13.77
CA LEU A 1177 -104.66 -23.64 13.37
C LEU A 1177 -104.69 -23.36 11.86
N THR A 1178 -105.68 -23.90 11.16
CA THR A 1178 -105.97 -23.53 9.78
C THR A 1178 -106.56 -22.11 9.72
N ARG A 1179 -105.84 -21.15 9.12
CA ARG A 1179 -106.38 -19.79 8.87
C ARG A 1179 -107.33 -19.77 7.69
N GLU A 1180 -106.99 -20.58 6.69
CA GLU A 1180 -107.84 -20.89 5.54
C GLU A 1180 -108.03 -22.41 5.49
N PRO A 1181 -109.21 -22.92 5.10
CA PRO A 1181 -109.40 -24.35 4.94
C PRO A 1181 -108.33 -24.95 4.02
N ILE A 1182 -107.69 -26.04 4.43
CA ILE A 1182 -106.80 -26.81 3.56
C ILE A 1182 -107.65 -27.41 2.45
N ARG A 1183 -107.37 -27.03 1.20
CA ARG A 1183 -108.12 -27.48 0.02
C ARG A 1183 -107.33 -28.54 -0.72
N LEU A 1184 -107.93 -29.71 -0.88
CA LEU A 1184 -107.48 -30.78 -1.77
C LEU A 1184 -108.45 -30.82 -2.95
N THR A 1185 -107.94 -30.57 -4.15
CA THR A 1185 -108.66 -30.72 -5.41
C THR A 1185 -108.15 -31.96 -6.11
N GLY A 1186 -109.03 -32.90 -6.41
CA GLY A 1186 -108.67 -34.14 -7.08
C GLY A 1186 -109.73 -34.61 -8.09
N PRO A 1187 -109.38 -35.61 -8.92
CA PRO A 1187 -110.25 -36.07 -10.01
C PRO A 1187 -111.55 -36.74 -9.54
N SER A 1188 -111.62 -37.21 -8.29
CA SER A 1188 -112.76 -37.95 -7.73
C SER A 1188 -113.46 -37.26 -6.55
N SER A 1189 -112.83 -36.27 -5.89
CA SER A 1189 -113.39 -35.55 -4.74
C SER A 1189 -112.66 -34.23 -4.48
N ASN A 1190 -113.39 -33.23 -3.98
CA ASN A 1190 -112.82 -32.02 -3.39
C ASN A 1190 -112.95 -32.12 -1.87
N ILE A 1191 -111.86 -31.93 -1.14
CA ILE A 1191 -111.84 -32.01 0.33
C ILE A 1191 -111.40 -30.66 0.90
N GLU A 1192 -112.20 -30.07 1.79
CA GLU A 1192 -111.80 -28.91 2.60
C GLU A 1192 -111.63 -29.35 4.06
N MET A 1193 -110.47 -29.09 4.67
CA MET A 1193 -110.20 -29.40 6.08
C MET A 1193 -109.94 -28.12 6.88
N ASN A 1194 -110.66 -27.93 7.98
CA ASN A 1194 -110.52 -26.77 8.87
C ASN A 1194 -110.53 -27.24 10.33
N GLY A 1195 -109.51 -26.90 11.11
CA GLY A 1195 -109.36 -27.38 12.48
C GLY A 1195 -108.06 -26.97 13.16
N THR A 1196 -107.87 -27.53 14.35
CA THR A 1196 -106.67 -27.44 15.16
C THR A 1196 -105.96 -28.78 15.20
N LEU A 1197 -104.67 -28.79 14.89
CA LEU A 1197 -103.77 -29.91 15.10
C LEU A 1197 -102.81 -29.55 16.22
N ASP A 1198 -103.02 -30.12 17.40
CA ASP A 1198 -102.14 -29.98 18.56
C ASP A 1198 -101.06 -31.05 18.49
N MET A 1199 -99.89 -30.68 17.98
CA MET A 1199 -98.74 -31.59 17.87
C MET A 1199 -98.07 -31.82 19.24
N ALA A 1200 -98.25 -30.93 20.21
CA ALA A 1200 -97.69 -31.10 21.55
C ALA A 1200 -98.37 -32.26 22.28
N HIS A 1201 -99.71 -32.34 22.21
CA HIS A 1201 -100.53 -33.37 22.85
C HIS A 1201 -100.97 -34.50 21.92
N ASP A 1202 -100.43 -34.56 20.69
CA ASP A 1202 -100.80 -35.53 19.64
C ASP A 1202 -102.31 -35.57 19.38
N GLN A 1203 -103.02 -34.44 19.41
CA GLN A 1203 -104.48 -34.36 19.23
C GLN A 1203 -104.86 -33.62 17.95
N ILE A 1204 -105.87 -34.10 17.24
CA ILE A 1204 -106.54 -33.35 16.18
C ILE A 1204 -107.99 -33.07 16.59
N ASP A 1205 -108.45 -31.87 16.29
CA ASP A 1205 -109.87 -31.51 16.21
C ASP A 1205 -110.09 -30.75 14.90
N ALA A 1206 -110.57 -31.46 13.89
CA ALA A 1206 -110.80 -30.88 12.58
C ALA A 1206 -112.16 -31.29 11.99
N LYS A 1207 -112.70 -30.39 11.18
CA LYS A 1207 -113.87 -30.62 10.34
C LYS A 1207 -113.39 -30.86 8.91
N LEU A 1208 -113.80 -31.98 8.36
CA LEU A 1208 -113.47 -32.42 7.02
C LEU A 1208 -114.73 -32.42 6.16
N LEU A 1209 -114.77 -31.53 5.17
CA LEU A 1209 -115.87 -31.38 4.23
C LEU A 1209 -115.49 -32.05 2.90
N VAL A 1210 -116.10 -33.19 2.61
CA VAL A 1210 -115.92 -33.90 1.33
C VAL A 1210 -117.03 -33.49 0.39
N THR A 1211 -116.70 -32.93 -0.77
CA THR A 1211 -117.66 -32.59 -1.82
C THR A 1211 -117.39 -33.46 -3.05
N LEU A 1212 -118.41 -34.18 -3.50
CA LEU A 1212 -118.33 -34.95 -4.75
C LEU A 1212 -118.44 -33.99 -5.94
N PRO A 1213 -117.57 -34.09 -6.95
CA PRO A 1213 -117.73 -33.36 -8.18
C PRO A 1213 -118.96 -33.90 -8.92
N VAL A 1214 -120.02 -33.10 -9.05
CA VAL A 1214 -121.15 -33.43 -9.92
C VAL A 1214 -120.62 -33.34 -11.36
N THR A 1215 -120.65 -34.46 -12.07
CA THR A 1215 -119.84 -34.67 -13.28
C THR A 1215 -120.22 -33.76 -14.44
N ASN A 1216 -119.22 -33.02 -14.92
CA ASN A 1216 -119.19 -32.16 -16.11
C ASN A 1216 -119.13 -32.95 -17.45
N ASN A 1217 -119.89 -34.03 -17.60
CA ASN A 1217 -119.84 -34.88 -18.80
C ASN A 1217 -121.06 -34.75 -19.73
N LEU A 1218 -122.05 -33.90 -19.40
CA LEU A 1218 -123.21 -33.67 -20.26
C LEU A 1218 -122.91 -32.99 -21.61
N PRO A 1219 -121.93 -32.07 -21.73
CA PRO A 1219 -121.57 -31.48 -23.03
C PRO A 1219 -121.01 -32.52 -24.03
N LEU A 1220 -120.31 -33.54 -23.52
CA LEU A 1220 -119.74 -34.63 -24.34
C LEU A 1220 -120.81 -35.57 -24.90
N ALA A 1221 -121.93 -35.76 -24.20
CA ALA A 1221 -123.07 -36.55 -24.71
C ALA A 1221 -123.79 -35.84 -25.88
N ALA A 1222 -123.90 -34.50 -25.85
CA ALA A 1222 -124.49 -33.72 -26.94
C ALA A 1222 -123.65 -33.71 -28.23
N LEU A 1223 -122.31 -33.80 -28.09
CA LEU A 1223 -121.37 -33.99 -29.20
C LEU A 1223 -121.47 -35.40 -29.82
N LEU A 1224 -121.84 -36.42 -29.05
CA LEU A 1224 -122.00 -37.81 -29.52
C LEU A 1224 -123.31 -38.06 -30.28
N VAL A 1225 -124.34 -37.22 -30.13
CA VAL A 1225 -125.64 -37.34 -30.84
C VAL A 1225 -125.73 -36.39 -32.06
N GLY A 1226 -124.67 -35.63 -32.36
CA GLY A 1226 -124.57 -34.87 -33.61
C GLY A 1226 -125.43 -33.61 -33.70
N ALA A 1227 -125.81 -32.99 -32.56
CA ALA A 1227 -126.63 -31.77 -32.53
C ALA A 1227 -125.95 -30.62 -31.75
N PRO A 1228 -125.00 -29.88 -32.36
CA PRO A 1228 -124.22 -28.83 -31.68
C PRO A 1228 -125.07 -27.67 -31.15
N ALA A 1229 -126.20 -27.36 -31.81
CA ALA A 1229 -127.07 -26.24 -31.45
C ALA A 1229 -127.79 -26.42 -30.10
N VAL A 1230 -127.96 -27.66 -29.61
CA VAL A 1230 -128.59 -27.96 -28.32
C VAL A 1230 -127.58 -27.85 -27.15
N GLY A 1231 -126.28 -28.00 -27.44
CA GLY A 1231 -125.21 -27.88 -26.45
C GLY A 1231 -125.05 -26.48 -25.84
N GLY A 1232 -125.43 -25.43 -26.58
CA GLY A 1232 -125.36 -24.03 -26.11
C GLY A 1232 -126.38 -23.69 -25.01
N ALA A 1233 -127.59 -24.25 -25.06
CA ALA A 1233 -128.61 -24.02 -24.04
C ALA A 1233 -128.32 -24.80 -22.75
N LEU A 1234 -127.75 -26.01 -22.86
CA LEU A 1234 -127.35 -26.83 -21.70
C LEU A 1234 -126.11 -26.27 -20.98
N PHE A 1235 -125.17 -25.64 -21.69
CA PHE A 1235 -124.00 -24.99 -21.10
C PHE A 1235 -124.37 -23.76 -20.25
N VAL A 1236 -125.42 -23.02 -20.61
CA VAL A 1236 -125.91 -21.88 -19.82
C VAL A 1236 -126.68 -22.35 -18.58
N VAL A 1237 -127.41 -23.46 -18.66
CA VAL A 1237 -128.09 -24.10 -17.51
C VAL A 1237 -127.07 -24.68 -16.52
N ASP A 1238 -126.01 -25.33 -17.00
CA ASP A 1238 -124.90 -25.86 -16.18
C ASP A 1238 -124.18 -24.73 -15.41
N LYS A 1239 -123.97 -23.57 -16.04
CA LYS A 1239 -123.29 -22.41 -15.44
C LYS A 1239 -124.17 -21.56 -14.50
N LEU A 1240 -125.50 -21.63 -14.62
CA LEU A 1240 -126.45 -20.92 -13.73
C LEU A 1240 -126.89 -21.75 -12.51
N LEU A 1241 -126.79 -23.09 -12.59
CA LEU A 1241 -127.26 -24.01 -11.53
C LEU A 1241 -126.15 -24.80 -10.82
N GLY A 1242 -124.94 -24.91 -11.38
CA GLY A 1242 -123.85 -25.75 -10.86
C GLY A 1242 -123.48 -25.50 -9.39
N ASP A 1243 -123.37 -24.24 -8.97
CA ASP A 1243 -123.00 -23.89 -7.58
C ASP A 1243 -124.13 -24.11 -6.55
N ARG A 1244 -125.39 -24.25 -7.00
CA ARG A 1244 -126.53 -24.57 -6.10
C ARG A 1244 -126.78 -26.08 -5.98
N VAL A 1245 -126.37 -26.88 -6.96
CA VAL A 1245 -126.50 -28.35 -6.92
C VAL A 1245 -125.34 -29.00 -6.13
N ALA A 1246 -124.15 -28.40 -6.15
CA ALA A 1246 -123.00 -28.87 -5.36
C ALA A 1246 -123.23 -28.88 -3.83
N ARG A 1247 -124.18 -28.10 -3.31
CA ARG A 1247 -124.53 -28.09 -1.87
C ARG A 1247 -125.24 -29.37 -1.40
N PHE A 1248 -125.80 -30.16 -2.33
CA PHE A 1248 -126.49 -31.41 -2.03
C PHE A 1248 -125.59 -32.65 -2.15
N ALA A 1249 -124.27 -32.47 -2.32
CA ALA A 1249 -123.30 -33.57 -2.45
C ALA A 1249 -122.06 -33.37 -1.55
N SER A 1250 -122.27 -32.73 -0.40
CA SER A 1250 -121.22 -32.51 0.61
C SER A 1250 -121.52 -33.27 1.89
N VAL A 1251 -120.51 -33.96 2.42
CA VAL A 1251 -120.55 -34.69 3.69
C VAL A 1251 -119.52 -34.10 4.63
N GLN A 1252 -119.94 -33.76 5.85
CA GLN A 1252 -119.07 -33.25 6.89
C GLN A 1252 -118.74 -34.34 7.91
N TYR A 1253 -117.45 -34.55 8.13
CA TYR A 1253 -116.89 -35.45 9.13
C TYR A 1253 -116.18 -34.63 10.21
N SER A 1254 -116.35 -35.01 11.46
CA SER A 1254 -115.48 -34.57 12.55
C SER A 1254 -114.34 -35.57 12.71
N VAL A 1255 -113.13 -35.05 12.84
CA VAL A 1255 -111.90 -35.81 13.05
C VAL A 1255 -111.37 -35.39 14.41
N LYS A 1256 -111.56 -36.23 15.44
CA LYS A 1256 -111.21 -35.93 16.83
C LYS A 1256 -110.38 -37.03 17.48
N GLY A 1257 -109.44 -36.66 18.35
CA GLY A 1257 -108.66 -37.61 19.15
C GLY A 1257 -107.19 -37.68 18.70
N PRO A 1258 -106.47 -38.77 19.04
CA PRO A 1258 -105.05 -38.86 18.76
C PRO A 1258 -104.75 -38.72 17.26
N TRP A 1259 -103.92 -37.77 16.84
CA TRP A 1259 -103.65 -37.48 15.42
C TRP A 1259 -103.15 -38.70 14.64
N GLN A 1260 -102.44 -39.63 15.28
CA GLN A 1260 -101.97 -40.88 14.65
C GLN A 1260 -103.08 -41.92 14.45
N SER A 1261 -104.21 -41.78 15.14
CA SER A 1261 -105.38 -42.67 15.06
C SER A 1261 -106.68 -41.92 15.44
N PRO A 1262 -107.08 -40.89 14.68
CA PRO A 1262 -108.19 -40.05 15.06
C PRO A 1262 -109.51 -40.82 14.91
N ASN A 1263 -110.43 -40.59 15.84
CA ASN A 1263 -111.79 -41.06 15.72
C ASN A 1263 -112.55 -40.16 14.73
N ILE A 1264 -113.24 -40.77 13.78
CA ILE A 1264 -113.97 -40.05 12.75
C ILE A 1264 -115.44 -40.34 12.93
N ALA A 1265 -116.15 -39.29 13.32
CA ALA A 1265 -117.59 -39.33 13.42
C ALA A 1265 -118.18 -38.50 12.28
N PHE A 1266 -119.05 -39.12 11.50
CA PHE A 1266 -119.95 -38.40 10.62
C PHE A 1266 -120.78 -37.42 11.44
N GLU A 1267 -120.73 -36.13 11.11
CA GLU A 1267 -121.54 -35.12 11.83
C GLU A 1267 -122.92 -35.00 11.18
N LYS A 1268 -122.97 -34.51 9.94
CA LYS A 1268 -124.23 -34.16 9.24
C LYS A 1268 -124.05 -34.20 7.71
N PRO A 1269 -125.09 -34.57 6.94
CA PRO A 1269 -125.11 -34.41 5.50
C PRO A 1269 -125.75 -33.06 5.08
N PHE A 1270 -125.33 -32.50 3.95
CA PHE A 1270 -126.04 -31.44 3.19
C PHE A 1270 -126.12 -30.02 3.79
N GLU A 1271 -125.10 -29.52 4.48
CA GLU A 1271 -125.01 -28.09 4.81
C GLU A 1271 -123.57 -27.58 4.87
N LYS A 1272 -123.27 -26.46 4.19
CA LYS A 1272 -121.99 -25.74 4.31
C LYS A 1272 -122.19 -24.63 5.36
N PRO A 1273 -121.48 -24.64 6.50
CA PRO A 1273 -121.54 -23.52 7.45
C PRO A 1273 -121.02 -22.24 6.78
N ARG A 1274 -121.66 -21.10 7.08
CA ARG A 1274 -121.26 -19.77 6.58
C ARG A 1274 -119.94 -19.32 7.17
#